data_AF-A0A1B3PEI9-F1
#
_entry.id   AF-A0A1B3PEI9-F1
#
_cell.length_a   1.000
_cell.length_b   1.000
_cell.length_c   1.000
_cell.angle_alpha   90.00
_cell.angle_beta   90.00
_cell.angle_gamma   90.00
#
_symmetry.space_group_name_H-M   'P 1'
#
loop_
_entity.id
_entity.type
_entity.pdbx_description
1 polymer ?
#
loop_
_entity_poly.entity_id
_entity_poly.type
_entity_poly.pdbx_seq_one_letter_code
_entity_poly.pdbx_strand_id
1 'polypeptide(L)'
;MALRVKTNKKPCWEMTKEELTSGKTEVFNYEELLEFAEGDIGKVFGPEFAPIDKYSRRVRLPAREYLLVTRVTLMDAEPNNYRVGARMVTEYDLPVNGELSEGGDCPWAVLVESGQCDLMLISYMGIDFQCQGDRVYRLLNTTLTFYGVAHEGETLEYDIRVTGFAKRLDGGISMFFFEYDCYVNGRLLIEMRDGCAGFFTNEELAAGKGVVFTRADLAARAKVAKQDISPYAVAPCLHKTTLSEKEMQTLVDKDWASVFGSKNGMPEINYKLCARKMLMIDRVPKIDHTGGIYGLGLIVGEKILERDHWYFPCHFVKDEVMAGSLVSDGCSQMLKMYMIWLGLHLTTGPFDFRPVSGHPNKVRCRGQISPHKGKLVYVMEIKEIGFDEKNDPYAIADVNIIDIDYEKGQTFEMSRLGDYGKGDLNKKIVVDFKGIALKMQKRSTSTEEPSKVVPVFAKGQATVGTEASRAPGAATAYSPDVLAPAPVALPKNLLKGDPLAPREMTWHPMARIPGNPTPSFAPSAYAPRNIAFTPFPGNPLDNDHTPGKMPLTWFNMAEFMAGKVSQCLGPEFTKFDNSNTSRSPAWDLALVTRAVSVTDMEHVKWRNIDCNPSKGTMIGEFDCPADAWFYKGAANDGHMPYSILMEIALQTSGVLTSVLKAPLTMEKDDILFRNLDANADFVRADVDFRGKTIRNITKCTGYSMLGEMGVHRFSFELSVDDVVFYKGTTSFGWFVPEVFAAQAGLDSGRKSEPWFVEQKVPAGQVVSYDVRPGASGRTSLFANAPSGAQLNRRTNQGQYLDKIDLVSGSGKQGLGYGHGVKAVNPNDWFFACHFWFDSVMPGSLGVESMFQLVEAIAVQDDLAGKHGIANPTITHAPGKISWKYRGQLTPKSKQMDSEVHVTSIEAHDGVVDVVADGYLWADGLRVYQVNNIRVRIASGEPAASSSASSVGSSASAEVAERTRSKAAPQPVASGPAQSINLEQLKTDLLELDAPLYLSQDPTTGQLKKHTDVASGQATIVQPCTLGDLGDRSFMETYGVVAPLYTGAMAKGIASADLVIAAGKRKILGSFGAGGLPMHLVREAVDKIQAALPQGPYAVNLIHSPFDSNLEKGNVDLFLEKGVTVVEASAFMTLTPQVVRYRAAGLSRNADGSVRIRNRIIGKVSRTELAEMFIRPAPEHLLEKLIASGEITQEQAELARRVPVADDIAVEADSGGHTDNRPIHVILPLIINLRNRLHRECGYPASLRVRVGAGGGVGCPQAAAAALSMGAAFIVTGTVNQVCKQSGTCDNVRKALSKASYSDICMAPAADMFEEGVKLQVLKKGTMFPSRANKLYELFCKYDSFESMPPNELERVEKRIFQRALAEVWQETKDFYINRLHNPEKIQRAERDPKLKMSLCFRWYLGLASFWANAGIADRVMDYQVWCGPAIGAFNDFIKGTYLDPEVSGEYPCVVQVNLQILRGACYLRRLNALRNDPRIDLETEDAAFVYEPTGSL
;
A
#
# COMPACT_ATOMS: atom_id res chain seq x y z
N MET A 1 -33.84 35.41 -29.20
CA MET A 1 -34.59 35.38 -27.92
C MET A 1 -34.95 33.94 -27.58
N ALA A 2 -34.34 33.42 -26.52
CA ALA A 2 -34.74 32.25 -25.72
C ALA A 2 -35.50 31.09 -26.40
N LEU A 3 -34.76 30.16 -27.00
CA LEU A 3 -35.12 28.74 -26.88
C LEU A 3 -34.73 28.30 -25.46
N ARG A 4 -35.60 28.60 -24.48
CA ARG A 4 -35.52 27.97 -23.15
C ARG A 4 -35.81 26.48 -23.36
N VAL A 5 -34.76 25.67 -23.44
CA VAL A 5 -34.87 24.24 -23.23
C VAL A 5 -35.37 24.07 -21.80
N LYS A 6 -36.67 23.75 -21.66
CA LYS A 6 -37.23 23.29 -20.40
C LYS A 6 -36.62 21.92 -20.13
N THR A 7 -35.50 21.88 -19.42
CA THR A 7 -35.10 20.66 -18.73
C THR A 7 -36.12 20.47 -17.61
N ASN A 8 -37.03 19.50 -17.77
CA ASN A 8 -37.98 19.10 -16.73
C ASN A 8 -37.28 18.39 -15.53
N LYS A 9 -36.01 18.68 -15.27
CA LYS A 9 -35.31 18.18 -14.09
C LYS A 9 -35.54 19.21 -12.98
N LYS A 10 -36.28 18.79 -11.94
CA LYS A 10 -36.32 19.52 -10.67
C LYS A 10 -34.88 19.78 -10.21
N PRO A 11 -34.51 20.99 -9.77
CA PRO A 11 -33.28 21.18 -9.02
C PRO A 11 -33.30 20.33 -7.74
N CYS A 12 -32.14 19.91 -7.23
CA CYS A 12 -32.04 18.92 -6.15
C CYS A 12 -32.79 19.34 -4.86
N TRP A 13 -32.85 20.64 -4.53
CA TRP A 13 -33.65 21.15 -3.40
C TRP A 13 -35.16 21.05 -3.60
N GLU A 14 -35.62 20.75 -4.81
CA GLU A 14 -37.02 20.45 -5.10
C GLU A 14 -37.29 18.94 -5.17
N MET A 15 -36.27 18.07 -5.32
CA MET A 15 -36.44 16.61 -5.43
C MET A 15 -36.94 16.00 -4.12
N THR A 16 -37.73 14.91 -4.19
CA THR A 16 -38.21 14.23 -2.98
C THR A 16 -37.08 13.44 -2.32
N LYS A 17 -37.24 13.13 -1.02
CA LYS A 17 -36.30 12.31 -0.27
C LYS A 17 -36.07 10.95 -0.96
N GLU A 18 -37.10 10.30 -1.51
CA GLU A 18 -36.95 9.04 -2.23
C GLU A 18 -36.08 9.18 -3.51
N GLU A 19 -36.27 10.26 -4.27
CA GLU A 19 -35.49 10.54 -5.49
C GLU A 19 -34.00 10.74 -5.18
N LEU A 20 -33.69 11.42 -4.06
CA LEU A 20 -32.33 11.73 -3.66
C LEU A 20 -31.60 10.51 -3.05
N THR A 21 -32.30 9.59 -2.39
CA THR A 21 -31.67 8.57 -1.51
C THR A 21 -31.66 7.14 -2.07
N SER A 22 -32.28 6.93 -3.23
CA SER A 22 -32.39 5.60 -3.85
C SER A 22 -31.04 4.87 -3.94
N GLY A 23 -30.85 3.86 -3.10
CA GLY A 23 -29.71 2.93 -3.15
C GLY A 23 -28.43 3.30 -2.39
N LYS A 24 -28.40 4.41 -1.65
CA LYS A 24 -27.22 4.81 -0.84
C LYS A 24 -27.51 4.66 0.66
N THR A 25 -26.47 4.39 1.46
CA THR A 25 -26.59 4.45 2.93
C THR A 25 -26.38 5.89 3.36
N GLU A 26 -27.47 6.56 3.73
CA GLU A 26 -27.46 7.94 4.21
C GLU A 26 -27.27 7.96 5.73
N VAL A 27 -26.19 8.61 6.18
CA VAL A 27 -25.92 8.87 7.61
C VAL A 27 -26.56 10.19 8.04
N PHE A 28 -26.40 11.23 7.23
CA PHE A 28 -27.06 12.53 7.40
C PHE A 28 -27.56 13.03 6.04
N ASN A 29 -28.82 13.45 5.99
CA ASN A 29 -29.45 14.02 4.81
C ASN A 29 -29.28 15.55 4.74
N TYR A 30 -29.74 16.16 3.64
CA TYR A 30 -29.62 17.62 3.44
C TYR A 30 -30.30 18.45 4.54
N GLU A 31 -31.48 18.05 5.02
CA GLU A 31 -32.19 18.78 6.08
C GLU A 31 -31.46 18.68 7.42
N GLU A 32 -30.85 17.54 7.73
CA GLU A 32 -30.01 17.36 8.92
C GLU A 32 -28.71 18.16 8.82
N LEU A 33 -28.11 18.24 7.63
CA LEU A 33 -26.92 19.05 7.35
C LEU A 33 -27.24 20.55 7.45
N LEU A 34 -28.42 20.95 6.99
CA LEU A 34 -28.91 22.31 7.15
C LEU A 34 -29.23 22.64 8.61
N GLU A 35 -29.86 21.74 9.36
CA GLU A 35 -30.06 21.89 10.81
C GLU A 35 -28.70 21.99 11.53
N PHE A 36 -27.69 21.24 11.10
CA PHE A 36 -26.32 21.38 11.63
C PHE A 36 -25.73 22.76 11.30
N ALA A 37 -25.96 23.29 10.09
CA ALA A 37 -25.44 24.58 9.65
C ALA A 37 -26.12 25.76 10.37
N GLU A 38 -27.44 25.79 10.46
CA GLU A 38 -28.22 26.95 10.91
C GLU A 38 -28.86 26.77 12.29
N GLY A 39 -29.20 25.52 12.65
CA GLY A 39 -29.97 25.17 13.84
C GLY A 39 -29.14 24.55 14.97
N ASP A 40 -29.78 23.60 15.67
CA ASP A 40 -29.32 23.00 16.92
C ASP A 40 -28.57 21.68 16.65
N ILE A 41 -27.31 21.57 17.10
CA ILE A 41 -26.48 20.37 16.91
C ILE A 41 -27.06 19.17 17.65
N GLY A 42 -27.74 19.39 18.78
CA GLY A 42 -28.37 18.32 19.55
C GLY A 42 -29.47 17.59 18.79
N LYS A 43 -30.10 18.23 17.78
CA LYS A 43 -31.09 17.57 16.91
C LYS A 43 -30.45 16.68 15.85
N VAL A 44 -29.18 16.89 15.54
CA VAL A 44 -28.45 16.17 14.48
C VAL A 44 -27.61 15.05 15.07
N PHE A 45 -26.76 15.37 16.06
CA PHE A 45 -25.85 14.37 16.66
C PHE A 45 -26.42 13.63 17.86
N GLY A 46 -27.53 14.11 18.42
CA GLY A 46 -28.18 13.51 19.59
C GLY A 46 -28.14 14.38 20.84
N PRO A 47 -28.94 14.03 21.86
CA PRO A 47 -29.15 14.84 23.05
C PRO A 47 -27.89 15.12 23.87
N GLU A 48 -26.87 14.26 23.78
CA GLU A 48 -25.57 14.45 24.45
C GLU A 48 -24.80 15.68 23.91
N PHE A 49 -25.10 16.13 22.69
CA PHE A 49 -24.53 17.34 22.09
C PHE A 49 -25.34 18.61 22.39
N ALA A 50 -26.54 18.51 22.97
CA ALA A 50 -27.40 19.66 23.30
C ALA A 50 -26.76 20.75 24.19
N PRO A 51 -25.78 20.47 25.08
CA PRO A 51 -25.06 21.53 25.79
C PRO A 51 -24.38 22.56 24.87
N ILE A 52 -23.95 22.13 23.68
CA ILE A 52 -23.25 22.98 22.70
C ILE A 52 -24.19 24.06 22.12
N ASP A 53 -25.49 23.80 22.05
CA ASP A 53 -26.48 24.77 21.52
C ASP A 53 -26.59 26.05 22.37
N LYS A 54 -26.10 26.00 23.61
CA LYS A 54 -26.03 27.16 24.52
C LYS A 54 -24.77 27.99 24.32
N TYR A 55 -23.79 27.51 23.56
CA TYR A 55 -22.55 28.25 23.32
C TYR A 55 -22.80 29.44 22.40
N SER A 56 -22.06 30.52 22.62
CA SER A 56 -22.17 31.75 21.82
C SER A 56 -21.82 31.49 20.35
N ARG A 57 -20.84 30.62 20.10
CA ARG A 57 -20.36 30.17 18.80
C ARG A 57 -20.00 28.68 18.87
N ARG A 58 -19.99 28.00 17.72
CA ARG A 58 -19.56 26.60 17.56
C ARG A 58 -19.08 26.38 16.14
N VAL A 59 -18.41 25.26 15.89
CA VAL A 59 -18.13 24.79 14.53
C VAL A 59 -19.44 24.53 13.80
N ARG A 60 -19.59 25.12 12.62
CA ARG A 60 -20.75 25.01 11.75
C ARG A 60 -20.30 24.76 10.31
N LEU A 61 -21.16 24.11 9.54
CA LEU A 61 -21.10 24.20 8.08
C LEU A 61 -21.65 25.57 7.64
N PRO A 62 -21.29 26.04 6.44
CA PRO A 62 -21.96 27.14 5.78
C PRO A 62 -23.48 26.96 5.69
N ALA A 63 -24.20 28.08 5.83
CA ALA A 63 -25.65 28.17 5.73
C ALA A 63 -26.15 27.93 4.30
N ARG A 64 -27.47 27.85 4.10
CA ARG A 64 -28.13 27.40 2.86
C ARG A 64 -27.54 27.95 1.55
N GLU A 65 -27.17 29.23 1.50
CA GLU A 65 -26.62 29.88 0.30
C GLU A 65 -25.25 29.34 -0.13
N TYR A 66 -24.50 28.74 0.80
CA TYR A 66 -23.16 28.20 0.57
C TYR A 66 -22.99 26.80 1.17
N LEU A 67 -24.09 26.11 1.49
CA LEU A 67 -24.10 24.72 1.95
C LEU A 67 -23.86 23.78 0.77
N LEU A 68 -22.59 23.59 0.44
CA LEU A 68 -22.12 22.78 -0.69
C LEU A 68 -21.93 21.30 -0.33
N VAL A 69 -22.90 20.73 0.38
CA VAL A 69 -22.99 19.30 0.69
C VAL A 69 -24.45 18.88 0.67
N THR A 70 -24.74 17.75 0.05
CA THR A 70 -26.09 17.20 -0.06
C THR A 70 -26.35 16.13 0.98
N ARG A 71 -25.34 15.30 1.30
CA ARG A 71 -25.49 14.16 2.22
C ARG A 71 -24.15 13.65 2.74
N VAL A 72 -24.20 12.93 3.87
CA VAL A 72 -23.09 12.12 4.40
C VAL A 72 -23.43 10.65 4.17
N THR A 73 -22.53 9.93 3.51
CA THR A 73 -22.72 8.50 3.14
C THR A 73 -21.91 7.55 4.00
N LEU A 74 -20.91 8.06 4.74
CA LEU A 74 -20.13 7.29 5.71
C LEU A 74 -19.64 8.21 6.83
N MET A 75 -19.73 7.73 8.07
CA MET A 75 -19.09 8.31 9.25
C MET A 75 -18.34 7.20 9.99
N ASP A 76 -17.02 7.34 10.10
CA ASP A 76 -16.14 6.46 10.88
C ASP A 76 -15.35 7.31 11.89
N ALA A 77 -16.07 7.75 12.91
CA ALA A 77 -15.59 8.51 14.05
C ALA A 77 -16.49 8.22 15.26
N GLU A 78 -16.02 8.56 16.44
CA GLU A 78 -16.78 8.39 17.69
C GLU A 78 -16.83 9.74 18.44
N PRO A 79 -17.96 10.05 19.10
CA PRO A 79 -18.06 11.21 19.96
C PRO A 79 -16.96 11.23 21.03
N ASN A 80 -16.38 12.41 21.28
CA ASN A 80 -15.33 12.64 22.27
C ASN A 80 -14.06 11.77 22.08
N ASN A 81 -13.80 11.29 20.87
CA ASN A 81 -12.63 10.48 20.54
C ASN A 81 -11.80 11.12 19.42
N TYR A 82 -10.66 11.74 19.77
CA TYR A 82 -9.70 12.29 18.81
C TYR A 82 -8.81 11.22 18.19
N ARG A 83 -9.42 10.30 17.44
CA ARG A 83 -8.74 9.20 16.77
C ARG A 83 -8.12 9.65 15.44
N VAL A 84 -6.81 9.49 15.28
CA VAL A 84 -6.14 9.61 13.98
C VAL A 84 -6.66 8.52 13.05
N GLY A 85 -7.02 8.88 11.82
CA GLY A 85 -7.71 8.01 10.86
C GLY A 85 -9.24 8.10 10.93
N ALA A 86 -9.82 8.97 11.77
CA ALA A 86 -11.24 9.30 11.69
C ALA A 86 -11.59 9.78 10.26
N ARG A 87 -12.74 9.35 9.75
CA ARG A 87 -13.08 9.46 8.34
C ARG A 87 -14.56 9.79 8.13
N MET A 88 -14.85 10.57 7.10
CA MET A 88 -16.20 10.88 6.65
C MET A 88 -16.25 10.87 5.12
N VAL A 89 -17.31 10.30 4.54
CA VAL A 89 -17.58 10.41 3.09
C VAL A 89 -18.85 11.22 2.87
N THR A 90 -18.78 12.22 2.00
CA THR A 90 -19.89 13.13 1.71
C THR A 90 -20.11 13.29 0.22
N GLU A 91 -21.32 13.67 -0.17
CA GLU A 91 -21.64 13.96 -1.57
C GLU A 91 -22.28 15.34 -1.71
N TYR A 92 -22.04 15.99 -2.85
CA TYR A 92 -22.66 17.25 -3.25
C TYR A 92 -23.14 17.18 -4.70
N ASP A 93 -24.45 17.34 -4.90
CA ASP A 93 -25.07 17.38 -6.23
C ASP A 93 -25.00 18.80 -6.80
N LEU A 94 -24.25 18.97 -7.90
CA LEU A 94 -24.10 20.27 -8.53
C LEU A 94 -25.41 20.70 -9.21
N PRO A 95 -25.98 21.86 -8.86
CA PRO A 95 -27.25 22.28 -9.43
C PRO A 95 -27.12 22.69 -10.90
N VAL A 96 -28.07 22.22 -11.72
CA VAL A 96 -28.23 22.67 -13.11
C VAL A 96 -28.70 24.12 -13.15
N ASN A 97 -27.92 24.96 -13.83
CA ASN A 97 -28.07 26.41 -13.89
C ASN A 97 -28.13 27.07 -12.49
N GLY A 98 -27.30 26.60 -11.56
CA GLY A 98 -27.22 27.15 -10.20
C GLY A 98 -26.71 28.58 -10.17
N GLU A 99 -27.08 29.34 -9.12
CA GLU A 99 -26.67 30.75 -8.97
C GLU A 99 -25.16 30.97 -8.95
N LEU A 100 -24.40 29.96 -8.50
CA LEU A 100 -22.94 30.03 -8.40
C LEU A 100 -22.25 29.69 -9.72
N SER A 101 -22.90 29.02 -10.68
CA SER A 101 -22.31 28.53 -11.93
C SER A 101 -22.91 29.17 -13.19
N GLU A 102 -24.20 29.51 -13.20
CA GLU A 102 -24.95 30.14 -14.30
C GLU A 102 -24.76 29.44 -15.67
N GLY A 103 -24.86 28.10 -15.72
CA GLY A 103 -24.87 27.31 -16.95
C GLY A 103 -23.49 26.97 -17.52
N GLY A 104 -22.45 26.94 -16.68
CA GLY A 104 -21.05 26.70 -17.08
C GLY A 104 -20.33 25.65 -16.25
N ASP A 105 -19.00 25.63 -16.32
CA ASP A 105 -18.17 24.83 -15.42
C ASP A 105 -18.41 25.24 -13.96
N CYS A 106 -18.33 24.28 -13.05
CA CYS A 106 -18.39 24.55 -11.62
C CYS A 106 -17.24 25.52 -11.23
N PRO A 107 -17.52 26.62 -10.52
CA PRO A 107 -16.50 27.57 -10.09
C PRO A 107 -15.44 26.91 -9.20
N TRP A 108 -14.22 27.44 -9.27
CA TRP A 108 -13.10 26.96 -8.45
C TRP A 108 -13.44 27.03 -6.96
N ALA A 109 -14.09 28.10 -6.52
CA ALA A 109 -14.54 28.24 -5.13
C ALA A 109 -15.47 27.11 -4.69
N VAL A 110 -16.45 26.72 -5.51
CA VAL A 110 -17.42 25.68 -5.16
C VAL A 110 -16.74 24.31 -5.05
N LEU A 111 -15.81 24.04 -5.96
CA LEU A 111 -14.97 22.84 -5.94
C LEU A 111 -14.09 22.78 -4.69
N VAL A 112 -13.52 23.89 -4.23
CA VAL A 112 -12.72 23.88 -2.99
C VAL A 112 -13.61 23.75 -1.75
N GLU A 113 -14.70 24.51 -1.69
CA GLU A 113 -15.54 24.61 -0.50
C GLU A 113 -16.40 23.37 -0.26
N SER A 114 -16.79 22.62 -1.29
CA SER A 114 -17.61 21.40 -1.10
C SER A 114 -16.92 20.30 -0.27
N GLY A 115 -15.61 20.42 0.02
CA GLY A 115 -14.89 19.62 1.01
C GLY A 115 -15.14 19.99 2.49
N GLN A 116 -16.03 20.95 2.77
CA GLN A 116 -16.36 21.55 4.09
C GLN A 116 -16.69 20.59 5.25
N CYS A 117 -16.92 19.30 5.01
CA CYS A 117 -17.34 18.37 6.06
C CYS A 117 -16.19 17.91 6.99
N ASP A 118 -14.97 18.42 6.82
CA ASP A 118 -13.94 18.37 7.86
C ASP A 118 -14.41 19.08 9.15
N LEU A 119 -15.18 20.17 9.01
CA LEU A 119 -15.82 20.92 10.10
C LEU A 119 -16.80 20.03 10.88
N MET A 120 -17.67 19.33 10.16
CA MET A 120 -18.67 18.44 10.77
C MET A 120 -18.01 17.25 11.46
N LEU A 121 -16.98 16.65 10.83
CA LEU A 121 -16.22 15.54 11.40
C LEU A 121 -15.52 15.94 12.71
N ILE A 122 -14.80 17.07 12.75
CA ILE A 122 -14.11 17.50 13.97
C ILE A 122 -15.08 17.94 15.09
N SER A 123 -16.24 18.49 14.72
CA SER A 123 -17.35 18.78 15.64
C SER A 123 -17.90 17.51 16.27
N TYR A 124 -18.19 16.48 15.45
CA TYR A 124 -18.66 15.17 15.93
C TYR A 124 -17.67 14.51 16.89
N MET A 125 -16.36 14.66 16.64
CA MET A 125 -15.29 14.18 17.52
C MET A 125 -15.18 14.94 18.85
N GLY A 126 -15.94 16.02 19.04
CA GLY A 126 -16.14 16.70 20.32
C GLY A 126 -15.41 18.03 20.49
N ILE A 127 -14.89 18.66 19.43
CA ILE A 127 -14.12 19.91 19.56
C ILE A 127 -14.91 21.07 20.16
N ASP A 128 -16.22 21.12 19.95
CA ASP A 128 -17.08 22.17 20.49
C ASP A 128 -17.19 22.11 22.01
N PHE A 129 -17.23 20.90 22.61
CA PHE A 129 -17.21 20.74 24.06
C PHE A 129 -15.95 21.34 24.71
N GLN A 130 -14.84 21.32 23.97
CA GLN A 130 -13.58 21.91 24.40
C GLN A 130 -13.54 23.44 24.16
N CYS A 131 -14.11 23.91 23.05
CA CYS A 131 -14.02 25.32 22.66
C CYS A 131 -15.04 26.21 23.38
N GLN A 132 -16.21 25.67 23.74
CA GLN A 132 -17.24 26.33 24.56
C GLN A 132 -17.69 27.73 24.06
N GLY A 133 -17.50 28.03 22.77
CA GLY A 133 -17.80 29.33 22.15
C GLY A 133 -16.70 30.40 22.26
N ASP A 134 -15.64 30.13 23.03
CA ASP A 134 -14.51 31.04 23.21
C ASP A 134 -13.51 30.96 22.06
N ARG A 135 -13.42 29.79 21.41
CA ARG A 135 -12.49 29.51 20.31
C ARG A 135 -13.24 29.18 19.02
N VAL A 136 -12.77 29.72 17.90
CA VAL A 136 -13.38 29.55 16.57
C VAL A 136 -12.44 28.86 15.59
N TYR A 137 -13.00 28.08 14.68
CA TYR A 137 -12.27 27.35 13.64
C TYR A 137 -11.67 28.32 12.62
N ARG A 138 -10.40 28.14 12.26
CA ARG A 138 -9.81 28.77 11.06
C ARG A 138 -8.90 27.78 10.33
N LEU A 139 -9.09 27.65 9.03
CA LEU A 139 -8.13 26.99 8.14
C LEU A 139 -6.82 27.80 8.11
N LEU A 140 -5.68 27.12 8.17
CA LEU A 140 -4.36 27.74 8.20
C LEU A 140 -3.58 27.47 6.92
N ASN A 141 -3.58 26.24 6.43
CA ASN A 141 -2.90 25.92 5.18
C ASN A 141 -3.45 24.63 4.60
N THR A 142 -3.27 24.52 3.29
CA THR A 142 -3.50 23.29 2.54
C THR A 142 -2.76 23.36 1.20
N THR A 143 -2.52 22.20 0.61
CA THR A 143 -2.06 22.02 -0.77
C THR A 143 -3.20 21.39 -1.56
N LEU A 144 -3.69 22.09 -2.57
CA LEU A 144 -4.75 21.63 -3.47
C LEU A 144 -4.19 21.29 -4.84
N THR A 145 -4.43 20.07 -5.31
CA THR A 145 -4.06 19.63 -6.65
C THR A 145 -5.33 19.36 -7.44
N PHE A 146 -5.49 20.04 -8.58
CA PHE A 146 -6.64 19.87 -9.45
C PHE A 146 -6.28 19.01 -10.65
N TYR A 147 -7.26 18.24 -11.08
CA TYR A 147 -7.09 17.23 -12.13
C TYR A 147 -8.04 17.47 -13.32
N GLY A 148 -9.12 18.21 -13.09
CA GLY A 148 -10.10 18.60 -14.11
C GLY A 148 -11.08 19.65 -13.58
N VAL A 149 -12.26 19.70 -14.20
CA VAL A 149 -13.40 20.52 -13.78
C VAL A 149 -14.62 19.61 -13.62
N ALA A 150 -15.61 20.03 -12.84
CA ALA A 150 -16.92 19.39 -12.80
C ALA A 150 -17.96 20.28 -13.49
N HIS A 151 -19.01 19.66 -13.98
CA HIS A 151 -20.11 20.30 -14.67
C HIS A 151 -21.39 20.22 -13.85
N GLU A 152 -22.29 21.15 -14.10
CA GLU A 152 -23.60 21.13 -13.48
C GLU A 152 -24.36 19.81 -13.73
N GLY A 153 -25.05 19.31 -12.72
CA GLY A 153 -25.76 18.03 -12.75
C GLY A 153 -24.92 16.81 -12.39
N GLU A 154 -23.60 16.96 -12.19
CA GLU A 154 -22.74 15.90 -11.65
C GLU A 154 -22.76 15.90 -10.12
N THR A 155 -22.42 14.75 -9.52
CA THR A 155 -22.26 14.60 -8.07
C THR A 155 -20.78 14.54 -7.72
N LEU A 156 -20.36 15.43 -6.81
CA LEU A 156 -19.04 15.39 -6.17
C LEU A 156 -19.11 14.47 -4.95
N GLU A 157 -18.11 13.64 -4.73
CA GLU A 157 -17.97 12.76 -3.56
C GLU A 157 -16.63 13.05 -2.89
N TYR A 158 -16.62 13.34 -1.60
CA TYR A 158 -15.42 13.67 -0.82
C TYR A 158 -15.12 12.57 0.18
N ASP A 159 -13.89 12.03 0.17
CA ASP A 159 -13.38 11.12 1.18
C ASP A 159 -12.42 11.86 2.12
N ILE A 160 -12.96 12.36 3.24
CA ILE A 160 -12.29 13.24 4.21
C ILE A 160 -11.71 12.40 5.35
N ARG A 161 -10.44 12.65 5.69
CA ARG A 161 -9.69 11.90 6.71
C ARG A 161 -8.91 12.81 7.64
N VAL A 162 -8.95 12.54 8.94
CA VAL A 162 -8.10 13.18 9.94
C VAL A 162 -6.76 12.45 10.03
N THR A 163 -5.67 13.16 9.82
CA THR A 163 -4.30 12.62 9.78
C THR A 163 -3.49 12.96 11.03
N GLY A 164 -3.95 13.87 11.88
CA GLY A 164 -3.26 14.20 13.12
C GLY A 164 -3.91 15.29 13.95
N PHE A 165 -3.33 15.54 15.12
CA PHE A 165 -3.73 16.63 16.02
C PHE A 165 -2.50 17.31 16.63
N ALA A 166 -2.58 18.61 16.86
CA ALA A 166 -1.70 19.33 17.77
C ALA A 166 -2.50 19.73 19.02
N LYS A 167 -1.83 19.69 20.17
CA LYS A 167 -2.43 20.01 21.46
C LYS A 167 -1.83 21.28 22.03
N ARG A 168 -2.63 22.06 22.75
CA ARG A 168 -2.17 23.10 23.67
C ARG A 168 -1.53 22.47 24.90
N LEU A 169 -0.85 23.29 25.69
CA LEU A 169 -0.25 22.89 26.97
C LEU A 169 -1.28 22.35 27.99
N ASP A 170 -2.55 22.77 27.89
CA ASP A 170 -3.65 22.29 28.72
C ASP A 170 -4.16 20.88 28.30
N GLY A 171 -3.60 20.29 27.25
CA GLY A 171 -4.00 18.99 26.71
C GLY A 171 -5.14 19.03 25.70
N GLY A 172 -5.82 20.17 25.55
CA GLY A 172 -6.85 20.38 24.56
C GLY A 172 -6.28 20.50 23.15
N ILE A 173 -7.02 20.03 22.14
CA ILE A 173 -6.67 20.17 20.73
C ILE A 173 -6.58 21.66 20.36
N SER A 174 -5.41 22.10 19.92
CA SER A 174 -5.21 23.44 19.34
C SER A 174 -5.53 23.44 17.84
N MET A 175 -5.11 22.38 17.15
CA MET A 175 -5.16 22.24 15.71
C MET A 175 -5.37 20.78 15.33
N PHE A 176 -5.95 20.55 14.17
CA PHE A 176 -6.02 19.22 13.57
C PHE A 176 -5.52 19.25 12.13
N PHE A 177 -5.05 18.10 11.69
CA PHE A 177 -4.51 17.87 10.36
C PHE A 177 -5.43 16.90 9.62
N PHE A 178 -5.67 17.16 8.35
CA PHE A 178 -6.63 16.41 7.55
C PHE A 178 -6.30 16.47 6.07
N GLU A 179 -6.90 15.56 5.33
CA GLU A 179 -6.78 15.43 3.88
C GLU A 179 -8.12 14.99 3.30
N TYR A 180 -8.33 15.25 2.01
CA TYR A 180 -9.44 14.65 1.29
C TYR A 180 -9.09 14.36 -0.17
N ASP A 181 -9.87 13.46 -0.75
CA ASP A 181 -9.93 13.23 -2.19
C ASP A 181 -11.35 13.50 -2.69
N CYS A 182 -11.50 14.24 -3.78
CA CYS A 182 -12.77 14.58 -4.41
C CYS A 182 -12.97 13.80 -5.72
N TYR A 183 -14.11 13.12 -5.83
CA TYR A 183 -14.50 12.29 -6.96
C TYR A 183 -15.70 12.92 -7.67
N VAL A 184 -15.66 13.00 -9.00
CA VAL A 184 -16.85 13.31 -9.82
C VAL A 184 -17.04 12.19 -10.82
N ASN A 185 -18.19 11.52 -10.80
CA ASN A 185 -18.40 10.30 -11.61
C ASN A 185 -17.28 9.24 -11.43
N GLY A 186 -16.63 9.22 -10.27
CA GLY A 186 -15.51 8.30 -10.02
C GLY A 186 -14.20 8.72 -10.68
N ARG A 187 -14.06 10.00 -11.09
CA ARG A 187 -12.84 10.69 -11.63
C ARG A 187 -12.24 11.69 -10.63
N LEU A 188 -10.91 11.80 -10.49
CA LEU A 188 -10.27 12.64 -9.45
C LEU A 188 -10.38 14.01 -9.97
N LEU A 189 -11.02 14.80 -9.15
CA LEU A 189 -11.18 16.18 -9.44
C LEU A 189 -10.15 16.97 -8.64
N ILE A 190 -10.01 16.63 -7.37
CA ILE A 190 -9.20 17.36 -6.41
C ILE A 190 -8.54 16.41 -5.41
N GLU A 191 -7.27 16.62 -5.14
CA GLU A 191 -6.62 16.18 -3.91
C GLU A 191 -6.37 17.37 -3.00
N MET A 192 -6.66 17.20 -1.73
CA MET A 192 -6.24 18.12 -0.69
C MET A 192 -5.27 17.39 0.26
N ARG A 193 -4.07 17.95 0.44
CA ARG A 193 -3.02 17.45 1.34
C ARG A 193 -2.52 18.57 2.24
N ASP A 194 -1.87 18.22 3.35
CA ASP A 194 -1.37 19.17 4.35
C ASP A 194 -2.45 20.12 4.89
N GLY A 195 -3.70 19.67 4.91
CA GLY A 195 -4.82 20.41 5.48
C GLY A 195 -4.59 20.61 6.97
N CYS A 196 -4.65 21.86 7.40
CA CYS A 196 -4.40 22.22 8.77
C CYS A 196 -5.35 23.33 9.20
N ALA A 197 -6.11 23.08 10.26
CA ALA A 197 -7.02 24.05 10.85
C ALA A 197 -6.84 24.12 12.36
N GLY A 198 -7.10 25.29 12.94
CA GLY A 198 -6.92 25.56 14.36
C GLY A 198 -8.14 26.23 15.00
N PHE A 199 -8.13 26.27 16.33
CA PHE A 199 -9.22 26.82 17.16
C PHE A 199 -8.72 27.98 18.01
N PHE A 200 -9.11 29.19 17.63
CA PHE A 200 -8.50 30.43 18.11
C PHE A 200 -9.46 31.31 18.88
N THR A 201 -8.96 31.92 19.95
CA THR A 201 -9.63 33.03 20.65
C THR A 201 -9.59 34.31 19.81
N ASN A 202 -10.45 35.28 20.12
CA ASN A 202 -10.45 36.57 19.44
C ASN A 202 -9.11 37.31 19.61
N GLU A 203 -8.47 37.17 20.76
CA GLU A 203 -7.16 37.76 21.09
C GLU A 203 -6.04 37.14 20.24
N GLU A 204 -6.02 35.80 20.11
CA GLU A 204 -5.05 35.08 19.26
C GLU A 204 -5.19 35.49 17.78
N LEU A 205 -6.42 35.65 17.29
CA LEU A 205 -6.69 36.11 15.92
C LEU A 205 -6.25 37.56 15.70
N ALA A 206 -6.52 38.45 16.66
CA ALA A 206 -6.10 39.86 16.59
C ALA A 206 -4.58 40.01 16.56
N ALA A 207 -3.85 39.13 17.27
CA ALA A 207 -2.39 39.12 17.34
C ALA A 207 -1.69 38.59 16.07
N GLY A 208 -2.42 37.96 15.14
CA GLY A 208 -1.87 37.41 13.92
C GLY A 208 -1.19 38.46 13.03
N LYS A 209 0.08 38.24 12.67
CA LYS A 209 0.89 39.20 11.87
C LYS A 209 0.66 39.11 10.36
N GLY A 210 -0.28 38.27 9.90
CA GLY A 210 -0.40 37.91 8.50
C GLY A 210 0.76 37.03 8.03
N VAL A 211 0.86 36.84 6.72
CA VAL A 211 1.97 36.17 6.05
C VAL A 211 3.19 37.09 6.15
N VAL A 212 4.26 36.59 6.76
CA VAL A 212 5.54 37.30 6.90
C VAL A 212 6.59 36.60 6.04
N PHE A 213 7.24 37.35 5.16
CA PHE A 213 8.36 36.83 4.38
C PHE A 213 9.56 36.59 5.30
N THR A 214 10.02 35.35 5.34
CA THR A 214 11.24 34.99 6.08
C THR A 214 12.47 35.58 5.39
N ARG A 215 13.60 35.61 6.10
CA ARG A 215 14.90 36.00 5.49
C ARG A 215 15.25 35.13 4.29
N ALA A 216 14.87 33.84 4.32
CA ALA A 216 15.07 32.91 3.22
C ALA A 216 14.19 33.26 2.02
N ASP A 217 12.92 33.61 2.25
CA ASP A 217 12.00 34.04 1.18
C ASP A 217 12.53 35.30 0.49
N LEU A 218 12.98 36.29 1.26
CA LEU A 218 13.53 37.53 0.73
C LEU A 218 14.82 37.29 -0.07
N ALA A 219 15.71 36.43 0.44
CA ALA A 219 16.94 36.05 -0.25
C ALA A 219 16.68 35.25 -1.53
N ALA A 220 15.69 34.35 -1.53
CA ALA A 220 15.27 33.61 -2.71
C ALA A 220 14.68 34.54 -3.77
N ARG A 221 13.79 35.46 -3.36
CA ARG A 221 13.21 36.48 -4.25
C ARG A 221 14.28 37.41 -4.85
N ALA A 222 15.29 37.80 -4.07
CA ALA A 222 16.38 38.66 -4.56
C ALA A 222 17.28 37.99 -5.62
N LYS A 223 17.29 36.65 -5.71
CA LYS A 223 18.09 35.88 -6.66
C LYS A 223 17.34 35.56 -7.97
N VAL A 224 16.06 35.89 -8.06
CA VAL A 224 15.26 35.59 -9.26
C VAL A 224 15.72 36.47 -10.42
N ALA A 225 16.14 35.83 -11.51
CA ALA A 225 16.38 36.50 -12.78
C ALA A 225 15.06 36.69 -13.53
N LYS A 226 14.86 37.88 -14.11
CA LYS A 226 13.70 38.14 -14.96
C LYS A 226 13.80 37.34 -16.26
N GLN A 227 12.67 36.79 -16.67
CA GLN A 227 12.49 36.06 -17.93
C GLN A 227 11.97 36.99 -19.02
N ASP A 228 12.16 36.59 -20.28
CA ASP A 228 11.62 37.32 -21.43
C ASP A 228 10.16 36.93 -21.69
N ILE A 229 9.24 37.88 -21.54
CA ILE A 229 7.81 37.70 -21.78
C ILE A 229 7.44 37.79 -23.27
N SER A 230 8.34 38.31 -24.12
CA SER A 230 8.06 38.57 -25.55
C SER A 230 7.50 37.37 -26.33
N PRO A 231 7.90 36.10 -26.07
CA PRO A 231 7.34 34.95 -26.78
C PRO A 231 5.86 34.66 -26.47
N TYR A 232 5.35 35.17 -25.35
CA TYR A 232 4.00 34.88 -24.84
C TYR A 232 3.08 36.11 -24.86
N ALA A 233 3.65 37.31 -25.03
CA ALA A 233 2.92 38.55 -25.26
C ALA A 233 2.51 38.66 -26.74
N VAL A 234 1.63 37.76 -27.19
CA VAL A 234 1.21 37.62 -28.60
C VAL A 234 0.59 38.91 -29.15
N ALA A 235 -0.36 39.49 -28.42
CA ALA A 235 -1.03 40.72 -28.81
C ALA A 235 -1.59 41.46 -27.58
N PRO A 236 -0.72 41.89 -26.65
CA PRO A 236 -1.14 42.45 -25.37
C PRO A 236 -1.97 43.73 -25.54
N CYS A 237 -3.06 43.86 -24.79
CA CYS A 237 -3.94 45.03 -24.81
C CYS A 237 -3.35 46.22 -24.01
N LEU A 238 -2.15 46.69 -24.41
CA LEU A 238 -1.38 47.73 -23.69
C LEU A 238 -2.10 49.07 -23.56
N HIS A 239 -3.09 49.36 -24.42
CA HIS A 239 -3.95 50.54 -24.30
C HIS A 239 -4.94 50.45 -23.13
N LYS A 240 -5.11 49.27 -22.53
CA LYS A 240 -6.07 48.98 -21.46
C LYS A 240 -5.40 48.25 -20.30
N THR A 241 -4.72 49.00 -19.44
CA THR A 241 -4.01 48.48 -18.25
C THR A 241 -4.78 48.65 -16.95
N THR A 242 -6.00 49.19 -17.01
CA THR A 242 -6.90 49.36 -15.88
C THR A 242 -8.35 49.03 -16.24
N LEU A 243 -9.09 48.37 -15.35
CA LEU A 243 -10.52 48.06 -15.49
C LEU A 243 -11.32 48.58 -14.29
N SER A 244 -12.46 49.20 -14.60
CA SER A 244 -13.48 49.64 -13.64
C SER A 244 -14.46 48.51 -13.28
N GLU A 245 -15.29 48.75 -12.26
CA GLU A 245 -16.35 47.83 -11.83
C GLU A 245 -17.33 47.46 -12.94
N LYS A 246 -17.78 48.47 -13.70
CA LYS A 246 -18.65 48.25 -14.86
C LYS A 246 -17.99 47.35 -15.89
N GLU A 247 -16.69 47.50 -16.12
CA GLU A 247 -15.96 46.71 -17.13
C GLU A 247 -15.75 45.27 -16.66
N MET A 248 -15.42 45.05 -15.38
CA MET A 248 -15.36 43.70 -14.81
C MET A 248 -16.70 42.98 -14.89
N GLN A 249 -17.81 43.67 -14.60
CA GLN A 249 -19.17 43.15 -14.80
C GLN A 249 -19.48 42.84 -16.26
N THR A 250 -18.93 43.62 -17.20
CA THR A 250 -19.12 43.42 -18.65
C THR A 250 -18.41 42.14 -19.13
N LEU A 251 -17.28 41.75 -18.51
CA LEU A 251 -16.61 40.46 -18.78
C LEU A 251 -17.43 39.24 -18.30
N VAL A 252 -18.27 39.41 -17.28
CA VAL A 252 -19.26 38.39 -16.87
C VAL A 252 -20.36 38.22 -17.93
N ASP A 253 -20.67 39.28 -18.68
CA ASP A 253 -21.63 39.25 -19.79
C ASP A 253 -21.02 38.75 -21.12
N LYS A 254 -19.78 38.26 -21.08
CA LYS A 254 -18.98 37.77 -22.23
C LYS A 254 -18.61 38.84 -23.26
N ASP A 255 -18.80 40.12 -22.97
CA ASP A 255 -18.49 41.21 -23.91
C ASP A 255 -17.04 41.70 -23.72
N TRP A 256 -16.10 40.87 -24.16
CA TRP A 256 -14.67 41.18 -24.11
C TRP A 256 -14.29 42.34 -25.04
N ALA A 257 -15.00 42.47 -26.16
CA ALA A 257 -14.70 43.45 -27.20
C ALA A 257 -14.98 44.90 -26.76
N SER A 258 -16.02 45.15 -25.96
CA SER A 258 -16.26 46.50 -25.44
C SER A 258 -15.26 46.91 -24.36
N VAL A 259 -14.66 45.95 -23.64
CA VAL A 259 -13.66 46.21 -22.58
C VAL A 259 -12.26 46.39 -23.16
N PHE A 260 -11.80 45.47 -24.01
CA PHE A 260 -10.43 45.45 -24.54
C PHE A 260 -10.29 45.97 -25.97
N GLY A 261 -11.40 46.28 -26.65
CA GLY A 261 -11.43 46.73 -28.04
C GLY A 261 -11.74 45.59 -29.02
N SER A 262 -12.16 45.94 -30.23
CA SER A 262 -12.66 45.01 -31.25
C SER A 262 -11.59 44.34 -32.13
N LYS A 263 -10.30 44.52 -31.83
CA LYS A 263 -9.17 43.93 -32.58
C LYS A 263 -8.75 42.58 -32.00
N ASN A 264 -7.82 41.89 -32.66
CA ASN A 264 -7.12 40.70 -32.11
C ASN A 264 -8.07 39.58 -31.63
N GLY A 265 -9.10 39.29 -32.42
CA GLY A 265 -10.05 38.19 -32.15
C GLY A 265 -10.98 38.41 -30.95
N MET A 266 -10.94 39.58 -30.29
CA MET A 266 -11.73 39.84 -29.07
C MET A 266 -13.25 39.67 -29.26
N PRO A 267 -13.88 40.07 -30.40
CA PRO A 267 -15.30 39.84 -30.66
C PRO A 267 -15.68 38.35 -30.83
N GLU A 268 -14.71 37.48 -31.09
CA GLU A 268 -14.93 36.05 -31.30
C GLU A 268 -14.89 35.24 -29.98
N ILE A 269 -14.47 35.88 -28.88
CA ILE A 269 -14.40 35.25 -27.56
C ILE A 269 -15.80 35.09 -26.98
N ASN A 270 -16.36 33.88 -27.07
CA ASN A 270 -17.58 33.48 -26.37
C ASN A 270 -17.23 32.72 -25.08
N TYR A 271 -16.62 33.43 -24.12
CA TYR A 271 -16.26 32.88 -22.82
C TYR A 271 -16.74 33.81 -21.69
N LYS A 272 -17.27 33.23 -20.61
CA LYS A 272 -17.76 33.96 -19.44
C LYS A 272 -16.71 33.92 -18.34
N LEU A 273 -16.33 35.06 -17.79
CA LEU A 273 -15.28 35.12 -16.77
C LEU A 273 -15.60 34.24 -15.53
N CYS A 274 -16.79 34.41 -14.98
CA CYS A 274 -17.36 33.65 -13.86
C CYS A 274 -18.87 33.89 -13.81
N ALA A 275 -19.60 33.19 -12.93
CA ALA A 275 -20.98 33.56 -12.59
C ALA A 275 -21.03 34.92 -11.90
N ARG A 276 -22.12 35.67 -12.04
CA ARG A 276 -22.24 37.02 -11.50
C ARG A 276 -22.09 37.08 -9.98
N LYS A 277 -22.73 36.14 -9.25
CA LYS A 277 -22.64 36.04 -7.78
C LYS A 277 -21.22 35.71 -7.30
N MET A 278 -20.40 35.11 -8.18
CA MET A 278 -19.03 34.68 -7.90
C MET A 278 -17.96 35.70 -8.31
N LEU A 279 -18.33 36.87 -8.85
CA LEU A 279 -17.32 37.87 -9.23
C LEU A 279 -16.60 38.44 -8.00
N MET A 280 -15.31 38.09 -7.88
CA MET A 280 -14.47 38.45 -6.74
C MET A 280 -13.50 39.59 -7.03
N ILE A 281 -13.42 40.05 -8.28
CA ILE A 281 -12.60 41.18 -8.69
C ILE A 281 -13.51 42.27 -9.23
N ASP A 282 -13.71 43.32 -8.44
CA ASP A 282 -14.54 44.45 -8.84
C ASP A 282 -13.71 45.41 -9.71
N ARG A 283 -12.43 45.62 -9.42
CA ARG A 283 -11.58 46.54 -10.20
C ARG A 283 -10.20 45.97 -10.45
N VAL A 284 -9.56 46.40 -11.53
CA VAL A 284 -8.15 46.08 -11.83
C VAL A 284 -7.40 47.40 -12.00
N PRO A 285 -6.79 47.96 -10.95
CA PRO A 285 -6.05 49.22 -11.05
C PRO A 285 -4.70 49.11 -11.79
N LYS A 286 -4.18 47.91 -12.02
CA LYS A 286 -2.88 47.74 -12.69
C LYS A 286 -2.74 46.38 -13.40
N ILE A 287 -2.26 46.44 -14.64
CA ILE A 287 -1.73 45.30 -15.40
C ILE A 287 -0.38 45.73 -16.00
N ASP A 288 0.68 44.98 -15.70
CA ASP A 288 2.03 45.21 -16.23
C ASP A 288 2.67 43.88 -16.62
N HIS A 289 2.74 43.60 -17.93
CA HIS A 289 3.28 42.34 -18.45
C HIS A 289 4.77 42.13 -18.26
N THR A 290 5.54 43.20 -18.02
CA THR A 290 6.97 43.14 -17.70
C THR A 290 7.24 43.20 -16.19
N GLY A 291 6.16 43.30 -15.41
CA GLY A 291 6.19 43.45 -13.97
C GLY A 291 6.44 42.13 -13.24
N GLY A 292 6.49 42.24 -11.92
CA GLY A 292 6.74 41.10 -11.02
C GLY A 292 8.22 40.73 -10.95
N ILE A 293 8.58 39.93 -9.94
CA ILE A 293 9.98 39.51 -9.74
C ILE A 293 10.50 38.61 -10.87
N TYR A 294 9.63 37.87 -11.55
CA TYR A 294 9.98 37.00 -12.66
C TYR A 294 9.98 37.71 -14.01
N GLY A 295 9.47 38.95 -14.10
CA GLY A 295 9.38 39.70 -15.36
C GLY A 295 8.30 39.23 -16.33
N LEU A 296 7.39 38.34 -15.90
CA LEU A 296 6.35 37.73 -16.74
C LEU A 296 4.95 38.32 -16.54
N GLY A 297 4.77 39.22 -15.56
CA GLY A 297 3.49 39.85 -15.28
C GLY A 297 3.29 40.23 -13.81
N LEU A 298 2.74 41.42 -13.59
CA LEU A 298 2.17 41.89 -12.33
C LEU A 298 0.76 42.40 -12.58
N ILE A 299 -0.22 41.79 -11.92
CA ILE A 299 -1.62 42.21 -11.99
C ILE A 299 -2.08 42.54 -10.58
N VAL A 300 -2.78 43.67 -10.43
CA VAL A 300 -3.39 44.05 -9.16
C VAL A 300 -4.89 44.18 -9.34
N GLY A 301 -5.65 43.41 -8.55
CA GLY A 301 -7.11 43.41 -8.51
C GLY A 301 -7.63 43.91 -7.16
N GLU A 302 -8.85 44.43 -7.13
CA GLU A 302 -9.51 44.93 -5.92
C GLU A 302 -10.92 44.33 -5.80
N LYS A 303 -11.28 43.87 -4.59
CA LYS A 303 -12.64 43.53 -4.18
C LYS A 303 -13.12 44.57 -3.17
N ILE A 304 -14.24 45.23 -3.42
CA ILE A 304 -14.87 46.10 -2.43
C ILE A 304 -15.51 45.23 -1.35
N LEU A 305 -15.37 45.64 -0.09
CA LEU A 305 -15.98 44.97 1.06
C LEU A 305 -17.03 45.88 1.70
N GLU A 306 -18.23 45.34 1.85
CA GLU A 306 -19.31 45.90 2.67
C GLU A 306 -19.82 44.79 3.61
N ARG A 307 -20.32 45.19 4.78
CA ARG A 307 -20.65 44.26 5.88
C ARG A 307 -21.76 43.27 5.53
N ASP A 308 -22.68 43.67 4.67
CA ASP A 308 -23.87 42.92 4.28
C ASP A 308 -23.69 42.10 3.01
N HIS A 309 -22.46 42.00 2.48
CA HIS A 309 -22.18 41.11 1.38
C HIS A 309 -22.54 39.66 1.72
N TRP A 310 -23.27 39.00 0.82
CA TRP A 310 -23.95 37.71 1.03
C TRP A 310 -23.07 36.61 1.66
N TYR A 311 -21.78 36.58 1.31
CA TYR A 311 -20.84 35.56 1.75
C TYR A 311 -20.43 35.66 3.23
N PHE A 312 -20.64 36.80 3.89
CA PHE A 312 -20.34 36.95 5.31
C PHE A 312 -21.36 36.22 6.20
N PRO A 313 -22.68 36.54 6.14
CA PRO A 313 -23.66 35.89 7.00
C PRO A 313 -23.86 34.40 6.67
N CYS A 314 -23.59 33.97 5.43
CA CYS A 314 -23.81 32.59 5.05
C CYS A 314 -22.63 31.65 5.33
N HIS A 315 -21.40 32.14 5.52
CA HIS A 315 -20.25 31.25 5.68
C HIS A 315 -20.21 30.59 7.05
N PHE A 316 -20.31 31.32 8.16
CA PHE A 316 -20.53 30.72 9.49
C PHE A 316 -21.50 31.55 10.32
N VAL A 317 -22.66 30.96 10.65
CA VAL A 317 -23.67 31.60 11.49
C VAL A 317 -23.10 31.93 12.88
N LYS A 318 -23.18 33.21 13.28
CA LYS A 318 -22.57 33.81 14.50
C LYS A 318 -21.02 33.89 14.51
N ASP A 319 -20.34 33.57 13.42
CA ASP A 319 -18.89 33.71 13.27
C ASP A 319 -18.51 34.16 11.84
N GLU A 320 -19.10 35.27 11.41
CA GLU A 320 -18.98 35.76 10.04
C GLU A 320 -17.52 36.05 9.65
N VAL A 321 -17.07 35.42 8.57
CA VAL A 321 -15.74 35.56 7.98
C VAL A 321 -15.83 35.17 6.50
N MET A 322 -15.02 35.76 5.62
CA MET A 322 -14.98 35.35 4.21
C MET A 322 -14.31 33.98 4.04
N ALA A 323 -14.90 33.12 3.20
CA ALA A 323 -14.33 31.84 2.83
C ALA A 323 -13.06 31.99 1.98
N GLY A 324 -12.00 31.22 2.31
CA GLY A 324 -10.75 31.25 1.54
C GLY A 324 -10.89 30.73 0.11
N SER A 325 -11.88 29.88 -0.14
CA SER A 325 -12.29 29.36 -1.45
C SER A 325 -12.73 30.48 -2.40
N LEU A 326 -13.57 31.42 -1.93
CA LEU A 326 -13.97 32.62 -2.67
C LEU A 326 -12.76 33.50 -3.01
N VAL A 327 -11.87 33.70 -2.05
CA VAL A 327 -10.63 34.45 -2.29
C VAL A 327 -9.78 33.78 -3.37
N SER A 328 -9.67 32.44 -3.35
CA SER A 328 -8.96 31.67 -4.38
C SER A 328 -9.59 31.83 -5.77
N ASP A 329 -10.92 31.88 -5.88
CA ASP A 329 -11.61 32.01 -7.17
C ASP A 329 -11.32 33.36 -7.84
N GLY A 330 -11.19 34.44 -7.06
CA GLY A 330 -10.72 35.74 -7.55
C GLY A 330 -9.33 35.69 -8.18
N CYS A 331 -8.43 34.84 -7.66
CA CYS A 331 -7.13 34.59 -8.29
C CYS A 331 -7.31 33.96 -9.68
N SER A 332 -8.18 32.96 -9.81
CA SER A 332 -8.45 32.33 -11.11
C SER A 332 -9.02 33.34 -12.13
N GLN A 333 -9.90 34.25 -11.69
CA GLN A 333 -10.51 35.28 -12.54
C GLN A 333 -9.45 36.24 -13.09
N MET A 334 -8.52 36.72 -12.25
CA MET A 334 -7.42 37.57 -12.69
C MET A 334 -6.50 36.87 -13.69
N LEU A 335 -6.18 35.60 -13.46
CA LEU A 335 -5.29 34.85 -14.34
C LEU A 335 -5.93 34.58 -15.71
N LYS A 336 -7.22 34.21 -15.74
CA LYS A 336 -8.01 34.06 -16.98
C LYS A 336 -7.99 35.36 -17.80
N MET A 337 -8.32 36.47 -17.14
CA MET A 337 -8.31 37.80 -17.75
C MET A 337 -6.92 38.16 -18.29
N TYR A 338 -5.86 37.93 -17.52
CA TYR A 338 -4.49 38.26 -17.94
C TYR A 338 -4.03 37.47 -19.17
N MET A 339 -4.34 36.16 -19.23
CA MET A 339 -3.98 35.33 -20.38
C MET A 339 -4.70 35.80 -21.67
N ILE A 340 -5.98 36.21 -21.58
CA ILE A 340 -6.70 36.83 -22.71
C ILE A 340 -6.12 38.20 -23.05
N TRP A 341 -5.80 39.00 -22.03
CA TRP A 341 -5.22 40.33 -22.19
C TRP A 341 -3.87 40.29 -22.92
N LEU A 342 -3.06 39.24 -22.73
CA LEU A 342 -1.81 38.99 -23.46
C LEU A 342 -2.02 38.58 -24.93
N GLY A 343 -3.22 38.16 -25.30
CA GLY A 343 -3.53 37.64 -26.63
C GLY A 343 -3.32 36.14 -26.81
N LEU A 344 -3.17 35.36 -25.73
CA LEU A 344 -2.89 33.92 -25.83
C LEU A 344 -4.04 33.13 -26.50
N HIS A 345 -5.28 33.61 -26.42
CA HIS A 345 -6.44 33.02 -27.10
C HIS A 345 -6.27 32.95 -28.63
N LEU A 346 -5.43 33.82 -29.21
CA LEU A 346 -5.10 33.80 -30.64
C LEU A 346 -4.29 32.56 -31.04
N THR A 347 -3.62 31.91 -30.08
CA THR A 347 -2.81 30.70 -30.32
C THR A 347 -3.64 29.42 -30.29
N THR A 348 -4.80 29.44 -29.62
CA THR A 348 -5.65 28.25 -29.41
C THR A 348 -6.85 28.18 -30.35
N GLY A 349 -7.42 29.31 -30.76
CA GLY A 349 -8.78 29.37 -31.33
C GLY A 349 -9.85 29.24 -30.23
N PRO A 350 -11.06 28.70 -30.51
CA PRO A 350 -12.06 28.46 -29.47
C PRO A 350 -11.47 27.65 -28.32
N PHE A 351 -11.66 28.11 -27.09
CA PHE A 351 -10.96 27.58 -25.93
C PHE A 351 -11.87 27.45 -24.71
N ASP A 352 -11.43 26.65 -23.75
CA ASP A 352 -11.94 26.60 -22.39
C ASP A 352 -10.77 26.68 -21.40
N PHE A 353 -10.96 27.33 -20.26
CA PHE A 353 -9.93 27.35 -19.22
C PHE A 353 -9.98 26.06 -18.38
N ARG A 354 -8.83 25.46 -18.13
CA ARG A 354 -8.68 24.29 -17.27
C ARG A 354 -7.56 24.52 -16.26
N PRO A 355 -7.62 23.90 -15.07
CA PRO A 355 -6.44 23.83 -14.23
C PRO A 355 -5.30 23.11 -14.96
N VAL A 356 -4.06 23.45 -14.65
CA VAL A 356 -2.93 22.61 -15.06
C VAL A 356 -2.98 21.34 -14.24
N SER A 357 -3.42 20.25 -14.89
CA SER A 357 -3.69 18.97 -14.22
C SER A 357 -2.46 18.46 -13.45
N GLY A 358 -2.65 18.09 -12.19
CA GLY A 358 -1.59 17.61 -11.31
C GLY A 358 -0.68 18.70 -10.72
N HIS A 359 -0.90 19.99 -11.02
CA HIS A 359 -0.10 21.07 -10.45
C HIS A 359 -0.59 21.45 -9.03
N PRO A 360 0.28 21.39 -8.00
CA PRO A 360 -0.10 21.69 -6.63
C PRO A 360 -0.16 23.20 -6.37
N ASN A 361 -1.27 23.65 -5.78
CA ASN A 361 -1.52 25.02 -5.38
C ASN A 361 -1.49 25.10 -3.84
N LYS A 362 -0.52 25.83 -3.27
CA LYS A 362 -0.42 25.97 -1.80
C LYS A 362 -1.09 27.25 -1.35
N VAL A 363 -1.87 27.16 -0.27
CA VAL A 363 -2.45 28.32 0.39
C VAL A 363 -1.99 28.42 1.83
N ARG A 364 -1.70 29.64 2.30
CA ARG A 364 -1.55 29.93 3.72
C ARG A 364 -2.48 31.06 4.12
N CYS A 365 -3.34 30.79 5.08
CA CYS A 365 -4.22 31.75 5.72
C CYS A 365 -3.58 32.17 7.05
N ARG A 366 -3.23 33.46 7.19
CA ARG A 366 -2.57 34.02 8.38
C ARG A 366 -3.26 35.29 8.91
N GLY A 367 -4.41 35.63 8.34
CA GLY A 367 -5.35 36.62 8.82
C GLY A 367 -6.74 36.26 8.34
N GLN A 368 -7.75 36.61 9.13
CA GLN A 368 -9.16 36.46 8.75
C GLN A 368 -9.66 37.74 8.09
N ILE A 369 -10.59 37.61 7.16
CA ILE A 369 -11.29 38.72 6.51
C ILE A 369 -12.69 38.77 7.12
N SER A 370 -12.89 39.64 8.10
CA SER A 370 -14.16 39.81 8.81
C SER A 370 -15.05 40.86 8.11
N PRO A 371 -16.36 40.93 8.41
CA PRO A 371 -17.23 41.96 7.86
C PRO A 371 -16.82 43.36 8.30
N HIS A 372 -16.44 44.21 7.34
CA HIS A 372 -16.11 45.62 7.55
C HIS A 372 -16.21 46.37 6.22
N LYS A 373 -16.29 47.70 6.27
CA LYS A 373 -16.18 48.54 5.09
C LYS A 373 -14.71 48.68 4.67
N GLY A 374 -14.37 48.22 3.47
CA GLY A 374 -12.98 48.10 3.08
C GLY A 374 -12.76 47.64 1.65
N LYS A 375 -11.58 47.07 1.41
CA LYS A 375 -11.31 46.31 0.19
C LYS A 375 -10.26 45.23 0.39
N LEU A 376 -10.36 44.16 -0.38
CA LEU A 376 -9.23 43.25 -0.61
C LEU A 376 -8.42 43.73 -1.80
N VAL A 377 -7.11 43.63 -1.70
CA VAL A 377 -6.17 43.87 -2.80
C VAL A 377 -5.44 42.56 -3.13
N TYR A 378 -5.64 42.11 -4.36
CA TYR A 378 -5.03 40.92 -4.93
C TYR A 378 -3.77 41.33 -5.67
N VAL A 379 -2.63 40.79 -5.29
CA VAL A 379 -1.33 41.13 -5.89
C VAL A 379 -0.78 39.87 -6.52
N MET A 380 -0.99 39.73 -7.82
CA MET A 380 -0.62 38.54 -8.58
C MET A 380 0.69 38.77 -9.34
N GLU A 381 1.68 37.92 -9.08
CA GLU A 381 2.93 37.84 -9.82
C GLU A 381 2.93 36.56 -10.67
N ILE A 382 3.12 36.70 -11.98
CA ILE A 382 3.24 35.54 -12.88
C ILE A 382 4.63 34.94 -12.70
N LYS A 383 4.66 33.66 -12.34
CA LYS A 383 5.88 32.91 -12.05
C LYS A 383 6.39 32.15 -13.26
N GLU A 384 5.47 31.62 -14.05
CA GLU A 384 5.77 30.79 -15.22
C GLU A 384 4.66 30.97 -16.26
N ILE A 385 5.04 30.91 -17.52
CA ILE A 385 4.14 30.97 -18.67
C ILE A 385 4.76 30.15 -19.79
N GLY A 386 3.96 29.38 -20.50
CA GLY A 386 4.47 28.43 -21.48
C GLY A 386 3.37 27.83 -22.33
N PHE A 387 3.77 26.87 -23.17
CA PHE A 387 2.86 26.00 -23.91
C PHE A 387 3.10 24.56 -23.44
N ASP A 388 2.02 23.82 -23.19
CA ASP A 388 2.12 22.40 -22.85
C ASP A 388 2.41 21.55 -24.10
N GLU A 389 2.55 20.23 -23.93
CA GLU A 389 2.85 19.30 -25.03
C GLU A 389 1.80 19.31 -26.17
N LYS A 390 0.58 19.78 -25.89
CA LYS A 390 -0.51 19.92 -26.87
C LYS A 390 -0.52 21.30 -27.53
N ASN A 391 0.48 22.13 -27.25
CA ASN A 391 0.55 23.55 -27.58
C ASN A 391 -0.58 24.39 -26.96
N ASP A 392 -1.22 23.92 -25.87
CA ASP A 392 -2.15 24.76 -25.12
C ASP A 392 -1.32 25.71 -24.22
N PRO A 393 -1.55 27.03 -24.25
CA PRO A 393 -0.83 27.95 -23.39
C PRO A 393 -1.29 27.82 -21.94
N TYR A 394 -0.34 27.89 -21.01
CA TYR A 394 -0.58 27.86 -19.58
C TYR A 394 0.15 29.00 -18.86
N ALA A 395 -0.33 29.35 -17.68
CA ALA A 395 0.31 30.32 -16.79
C ALA A 395 0.18 29.86 -15.33
N ILE A 396 1.21 30.15 -14.54
CA ILE A 396 1.31 29.82 -13.12
C ILE A 396 1.66 31.09 -12.36
N ALA A 397 0.92 31.38 -11.29
CA ALA A 397 1.04 32.62 -10.55
C ALA A 397 1.09 32.43 -9.03
N ASP A 398 1.78 33.35 -8.38
CA ASP A 398 1.74 33.53 -6.94
C ASP A 398 0.90 34.78 -6.62
N VAL A 399 0.05 34.72 -5.60
CA VAL A 399 -0.86 35.81 -5.25
C VAL A 399 -0.79 36.11 -3.76
N ASN A 400 -0.59 37.38 -3.41
CA ASN A 400 -0.75 37.86 -2.04
C ASN A 400 -2.08 38.61 -1.92
N ILE A 401 -2.82 38.36 -0.84
CA ILE A 401 -4.09 39.00 -0.54
C ILE A 401 -3.89 39.94 0.65
N ILE A 402 -4.21 41.20 0.45
CA ILE A 402 -4.12 42.25 1.46
C ILE A 402 -5.54 42.69 1.80
N ASP A 403 -5.85 42.76 3.09
CA ASP A 403 -7.13 43.25 3.60
C ASP A 403 -6.96 44.70 4.09
N ILE A 404 -7.77 45.62 3.58
CA ILE A 404 -7.71 47.05 3.89
C ILE A 404 -9.00 47.47 4.57
N ASP A 405 -8.90 47.71 5.87
CA ASP A 405 -10.04 48.07 6.72
C ASP A 405 -10.13 49.60 6.89
N TYR A 406 -11.08 50.22 6.18
CA TYR A 406 -11.27 51.68 6.24
C TYR A 406 -11.81 52.14 7.60
N GLU A 407 -12.50 51.27 8.34
CA GLU A 407 -13.02 51.59 9.67
C GLU A 407 -11.89 51.65 10.71
N LYS A 408 -10.79 50.92 10.47
CA LYS A 408 -9.52 51.04 11.21
C LYS A 408 -8.63 52.18 10.69
N GLY A 409 -9.10 52.99 9.74
CA GLY A 409 -8.32 54.08 9.14
C GLY A 409 -7.18 53.62 8.23
N GLN A 410 -7.20 52.37 7.77
CA GLN A 410 -6.16 51.85 6.88
C GLN A 410 -6.34 52.39 5.46
N THR A 411 -5.22 52.59 4.76
CA THR A 411 -5.18 53.04 3.36
C THR A 411 -4.23 52.15 2.56
N PHE A 412 -4.44 52.11 1.24
CA PHE A 412 -3.58 51.35 0.31
C PHE A 412 -2.93 52.28 -0.71
N GLU A 413 -1.61 52.24 -0.79
CA GLU A 413 -0.81 52.96 -1.79
C GLU A 413 -0.01 51.96 -2.64
N MET A 414 -0.28 51.91 -3.95
CA MET A 414 0.37 50.97 -4.88
C MET A 414 1.91 51.09 -4.89
N SER A 415 2.44 52.30 -4.73
CA SER A 415 3.89 52.58 -4.66
C SER A 415 4.58 51.96 -3.44
N ARG A 416 3.80 51.59 -2.41
CA ARG A 416 4.27 51.05 -1.13
C ARG A 416 3.98 49.56 -0.97
N LEU A 417 3.73 48.86 -2.08
CA LEU A 417 3.45 47.42 -2.08
C LEU A 417 4.54 46.58 -1.37
N GLY A 418 5.80 47.02 -1.46
CA GLY A 418 6.93 46.38 -0.76
C GLY A 418 6.95 46.54 0.76
N ASP A 419 6.01 47.28 1.37
CA ASP A 419 5.87 47.38 2.83
C ASP A 419 5.14 46.17 3.44
N TYR A 420 4.35 45.45 2.63
CA TYR A 420 3.57 44.30 3.06
C TYR A 420 4.45 43.05 3.22
N GLY A 421 4.05 42.14 4.12
CA GLY A 421 4.81 40.92 4.41
C GLY A 421 6.00 41.09 5.35
N LYS A 422 6.12 42.24 6.01
CA LYS A 422 7.17 42.56 7.02
C LYS A 422 6.72 42.33 8.48
N GLY A 423 5.51 41.82 8.70
CA GLY A 423 4.94 41.60 10.02
C GLY A 423 4.39 42.86 10.72
N ASP A 424 4.12 43.92 9.95
CA ASP A 424 3.40 45.11 10.40
C ASP A 424 1.89 44.81 10.52
N LEU A 425 1.33 45.04 11.71
CA LEU A 425 -0.09 44.77 11.99
C LEU A 425 -1.05 45.67 11.19
N ASN A 426 -0.59 46.80 10.65
CA ASN A 426 -1.40 47.68 9.79
C ASN A 426 -1.21 47.41 8.29
N LYS A 427 -0.29 46.50 7.92
CA LYS A 427 0.06 46.15 6.53
C LYS A 427 0.23 44.65 6.37
N LYS A 428 -0.85 43.92 6.69
CA LYS A 428 -0.86 42.45 6.66
C LYS A 428 -1.15 41.93 5.26
N ILE A 429 -0.40 40.91 4.86
CA ILE A 429 -0.89 39.95 3.86
C ILE A 429 -1.71 38.93 4.64
N VAL A 430 -3.02 38.83 4.40
CA VAL A 430 -3.90 37.94 5.16
C VAL A 430 -3.87 36.51 4.64
N VAL A 431 -3.74 36.34 3.32
CA VAL A 431 -3.66 35.05 2.64
C VAL A 431 -2.60 35.13 1.54
N ASP A 432 -1.84 34.07 1.31
CA ASP A 432 -1.09 33.91 0.07
C ASP A 432 -1.38 32.59 -0.61
N PHE A 433 -1.46 32.64 -1.94
CA PHE A 433 -1.60 31.50 -2.82
C PHE A 433 -0.32 31.34 -3.63
N LYS A 434 0.18 30.13 -3.74
CA LYS A 434 1.41 29.79 -4.44
C LYS A 434 1.15 28.72 -5.48
N GLY A 435 1.50 29.01 -6.73
CA GLY A 435 1.34 28.07 -7.83
C GLY A 435 -0.06 27.99 -8.44
N ILE A 436 -0.90 29.04 -8.36
CA ILE A 436 -2.20 29.07 -9.06
C ILE A 436 -1.97 28.88 -10.55
N ALA A 437 -2.43 27.75 -11.10
CA ALA A 437 -2.09 27.35 -12.46
C ALA A 437 -3.33 27.09 -13.33
N LEU A 438 -3.40 27.76 -14.48
CA LEU A 438 -4.45 27.59 -15.49
C LEU A 438 -3.83 27.41 -16.87
N LYS A 439 -4.57 26.70 -17.74
CA LYS A 439 -4.30 26.60 -19.18
C LYS A 439 -5.52 26.93 -20.01
N MET A 440 -5.31 27.44 -21.22
CA MET A 440 -6.36 27.59 -22.23
C MET A 440 -6.33 26.36 -23.14
N GLN A 441 -7.24 25.43 -22.90
CA GLN A 441 -7.34 24.24 -23.73
C GLN A 441 -8.18 24.53 -24.96
N LYS A 442 -7.67 24.17 -26.14
CA LYS A 442 -8.46 24.25 -27.39
C LYS A 442 -9.73 23.38 -27.29
N ARG A 443 -10.88 23.98 -27.58
CA ARG A 443 -12.19 23.28 -27.63
C ARG A 443 -12.19 22.37 -28.86
N SER A 444 -12.45 21.08 -28.69
CA SER A 444 -12.43 20.12 -29.80
C SER A 444 -13.50 20.45 -30.85
N THR A 445 -13.10 20.51 -32.13
CA THR A 445 -14.03 20.68 -33.26
C THR A 445 -14.62 19.35 -33.75
N SER A 446 -14.53 18.28 -32.96
CA SER A 446 -15.29 17.07 -33.28
C SER A 446 -16.77 17.45 -33.31
N THR A 447 -17.37 17.32 -34.48
CA THR A 447 -18.81 17.13 -34.66
C THR A 447 -19.25 15.77 -34.11
N GLU A 448 -18.69 15.36 -32.97
CA GLU A 448 -19.48 14.59 -32.03
C GLU A 448 -20.39 15.65 -31.43
N GLU A 449 -21.65 15.68 -31.89
CA GLU A 449 -22.72 16.33 -31.09
C GLU A 449 -22.43 15.99 -29.63
N PRO A 450 -22.47 16.96 -28.69
CA PRO A 450 -22.31 16.65 -27.27
C PRO A 450 -23.19 15.46 -27.05
N SER A 451 -22.57 14.31 -26.71
CA SER A 451 -23.23 13.01 -26.76
C SER A 451 -24.60 13.28 -26.19
N LYS A 452 -25.60 13.28 -27.07
CA LYS A 452 -26.97 13.28 -26.60
C LYS A 452 -26.89 12.08 -25.70
N VAL A 453 -26.96 12.31 -24.40
CA VAL A 453 -27.47 11.32 -23.49
C VAL A 453 -28.80 11.02 -24.14
N VAL A 454 -28.78 10.05 -25.05
CA VAL A 454 -29.96 9.42 -25.58
C VAL A 454 -30.52 8.92 -24.27
N PRO A 455 -31.61 9.51 -23.76
CA PRO A 455 -32.30 8.83 -22.70
C PRO A 455 -32.57 7.47 -23.31
N VAL A 456 -32.05 6.41 -22.70
CA VAL A 456 -32.35 5.03 -23.08
C VAL A 456 -33.80 4.77 -22.66
N PHE A 457 -34.72 5.64 -23.09
CA PHE A 457 -36.15 5.74 -22.86
C PHE A 457 -36.69 6.83 -23.79
N ALA A 458 -36.72 6.58 -25.11
CA ALA A 458 -37.77 7.06 -26.04
C ALA A 458 -37.38 6.87 -27.52
N LYS A 459 -37.57 5.65 -28.03
CA LYS A 459 -38.18 5.32 -29.35
C LYS A 459 -37.86 3.87 -29.75
N GLY A 460 -38.19 2.94 -28.85
CA GLY A 460 -38.70 1.65 -29.27
C GLY A 460 -40.22 1.76 -29.27
N GLN A 461 -40.83 2.14 -30.39
CA GLN A 461 -42.22 1.76 -30.67
C GLN A 461 -42.21 0.24 -30.91
N ALA A 462 -41.97 -0.54 -29.86
CA ALA A 462 -42.41 -1.91 -29.84
C ALA A 462 -43.89 -1.83 -29.46
N THR A 463 -44.72 -1.85 -30.49
CA THR A 463 -46.11 -2.31 -30.44
C THR A 463 -46.29 -3.27 -29.26
N VAL A 464 -47.17 -2.88 -28.34
CA VAL A 464 -47.73 -3.76 -27.33
C VAL A 464 -48.42 -4.89 -28.10
N GLY A 465 -47.65 -5.94 -28.38
CA GLY A 465 -48.16 -7.23 -28.81
C GLY A 465 -48.88 -7.80 -27.61
N THR A 466 -50.16 -7.53 -27.54
CA THR A 466 -51.11 -8.40 -26.87
C THR A 466 -50.95 -9.78 -27.49
N GLU A 467 -50.23 -10.70 -26.85
CA GLU A 467 -50.51 -12.12 -27.03
C GLU A 467 -49.90 -13.01 -25.94
N ALA A 468 -50.82 -13.79 -25.37
CA ALA A 468 -50.64 -15.09 -24.77
C ALA A 468 -49.82 -15.20 -23.47
N SER A 469 -50.59 -15.15 -22.38
CA SER A 469 -50.52 -16.13 -21.29
C SER A 469 -49.76 -17.42 -21.68
N ARG A 470 -48.50 -17.54 -21.26
CA ARG A 470 -47.86 -18.85 -21.17
C ARG A 470 -48.18 -19.44 -19.81
N ALA A 471 -49.11 -20.38 -19.84
CA ALA A 471 -49.39 -21.27 -18.74
C ALA A 471 -48.12 -22.03 -18.30
N PRO A 472 -47.93 -22.28 -17.00
CA PRO A 472 -46.75 -22.93 -16.46
C PRO A 472 -46.82 -24.44 -16.69
N GLY A 473 -45.76 -25.04 -17.24
CA GLY A 473 -45.69 -26.49 -17.39
C GLY A 473 -45.02 -26.96 -18.69
N ALA A 474 -43.73 -26.68 -18.83
CA ALA A 474 -42.83 -27.51 -19.63
C ALA A 474 -41.41 -27.21 -19.17
N ALA A 475 -40.67 -28.22 -18.72
CA ALA A 475 -39.22 -28.14 -18.57
C ALA A 475 -38.66 -27.72 -19.95
N THR A 476 -38.39 -26.44 -20.10
CA THR A 476 -37.85 -25.88 -21.34
C THR A 476 -36.44 -26.41 -21.41
N ALA A 477 -36.19 -27.34 -22.32
CA ALA A 477 -34.83 -27.74 -22.66
C ALA A 477 -34.10 -26.45 -23.07
N TYR A 478 -33.15 -26.02 -22.25
CA TYR A 478 -32.29 -24.89 -22.58
C TYR A 478 -31.58 -25.16 -23.91
N SER A 479 -31.39 -24.12 -24.73
CA SER A 479 -30.57 -24.24 -25.95
C SER A 479 -29.18 -24.76 -25.57
N PRO A 480 -28.54 -25.64 -26.36
CA PRO A 480 -27.15 -26.03 -26.15
C PRO A 480 -26.20 -24.84 -25.98
N ASP A 481 -26.53 -23.69 -26.56
CA ASP A 481 -25.72 -22.46 -26.53
C ASP A 481 -25.69 -21.76 -25.15
N VAL A 482 -26.60 -22.09 -24.23
CA VAL A 482 -26.63 -21.52 -22.86
C VAL A 482 -26.24 -22.54 -21.78
N LEU A 483 -25.88 -23.76 -22.19
CA LEU A 483 -25.41 -24.82 -21.30
C LEU A 483 -23.89 -24.77 -21.15
N ALA A 484 -23.39 -25.10 -19.96
CA ALA A 484 -21.97 -25.25 -19.72
C ALA A 484 -21.41 -26.33 -20.65
N PRO A 485 -20.26 -26.09 -21.30
CA PRO A 485 -19.61 -27.12 -22.10
C PRO A 485 -19.27 -28.37 -21.28
N ALA A 486 -19.30 -29.53 -21.92
CA ALA A 486 -19.01 -30.79 -21.24
C ALA A 486 -17.60 -30.76 -20.60
N PRO A 487 -17.43 -31.18 -19.33
CA PRO A 487 -16.13 -31.20 -18.68
C PRO A 487 -15.11 -32.04 -19.47
N VAL A 488 -13.96 -31.45 -19.80
CA VAL A 488 -12.89 -32.14 -20.51
C VAL A 488 -12.01 -32.89 -19.50
N ALA A 489 -11.85 -34.19 -19.70
CA ALA A 489 -10.99 -35.01 -18.84
C ALA A 489 -9.50 -34.65 -19.01
N LEU A 490 -8.81 -34.50 -17.88
CA LEU A 490 -7.35 -34.29 -17.84
C LEU A 490 -6.58 -35.49 -18.45
N PRO A 491 -5.56 -35.24 -19.30
CA PRO A 491 -4.61 -36.28 -19.70
C PRO A 491 -3.85 -36.87 -18.49
N LYS A 492 -3.61 -38.18 -18.51
CA LYS A 492 -3.02 -38.93 -17.38
C LYS A 492 -1.61 -38.48 -16.93
N ASN A 493 -0.86 -37.74 -17.75
CA ASN A 493 0.58 -37.49 -17.56
C ASN A 493 0.94 -36.01 -17.34
N LEU A 494 0.07 -35.21 -16.73
CA LEU A 494 0.25 -33.75 -16.61
C LEU A 494 1.36 -33.30 -15.64
N LEU A 495 1.80 -34.16 -14.72
CA LEU A 495 2.55 -33.73 -13.53
C LEU A 495 3.88 -34.48 -13.39
N LYS A 496 4.95 -33.93 -13.98
CA LYS A 496 6.38 -34.03 -13.56
C LYS A 496 7.27 -33.32 -14.59
N GLY A 497 7.11 -32.01 -14.74
CA GLY A 497 7.95 -31.19 -15.62
C GLY A 497 8.88 -30.29 -14.82
N ASP A 498 10.19 -30.43 -15.01
CA ASP A 498 11.18 -29.42 -14.63
C ASP A 498 10.88 -28.13 -15.43
N PRO A 499 10.63 -26.97 -14.78
CA PRO A 499 10.34 -25.71 -15.47
C PRO A 499 11.47 -25.21 -16.39
N LEU A 500 12.64 -25.87 -16.39
CA LEU A 500 13.75 -25.59 -17.30
C LEU A 500 13.88 -26.58 -18.47
N ALA A 501 12.99 -27.57 -18.62
CA ALA A 501 13.04 -28.51 -19.75
C ALA A 501 12.57 -27.83 -21.07
N PRO A 502 13.45 -27.66 -22.08
CA PRO A 502 13.09 -26.98 -23.30
C PRO A 502 12.34 -27.93 -24.23
N ARG A 503 11.08 -27.58 -24.55
CA ARG A 503 10.25 -28.08 -25.68
C ARG A 503 9.29 -29.27 -25.45
N GLU A 504 8.77 -29.47 -24.23
CA GLU A 504 7.61 -30.36 -24.05
C GLU A 504 6.30 -29.58 -23.87
N MET A 505 5.23 -30.08 -24.51
CA MET A 505 3.95 -29.39 -24.71
C MET A 505 3.21 -29.16 -23.39
N THR A 506 3.00 -27.89 -23.01
CA THR A 506 2.12 -27.50 -21.90
C THR A 506 0.68 -27.83 -22.25
N TRP A 507 0.04 -28.72 -21.49
CA TRP A 507 -1.40 -28.92 -21.62
C TRP A 507 -2.15 -27.66 -21.16
N HIS A 508 -3.17 -27.28 -21.93
CA HIS A 508 -4.13 -26.23 -21.59
C HIS A 508 -5.55 -26.83 -21.60
N PRO A 509 -6.44 -26.44 -20.67
CA PRO A 509 -7.83 -26.94 -20.64
C PRO A 509 -8.59 -26.82 -21.96
N MET A 510 -8.26 -25.81 -22.76
CA MET A 510 -8.89 -25.54 -24.05
C MET A 510 -8.05 -25.94 -25.29
N ALA A 511 -6.97 -26.71 -25.11
CA ALA A 511 -6.02 -27.05 -26.18
C ALA A 511 -6.62 -27.85 -27.37
N ARG A 512 -7.90 -28.20 -27.33
CA ARG A 512 -8.59 -28.97 -28.38
C ARG A 512 -9.71 -28.20 -29.09
N ILE A 513 -9.86 -26.90 -28.84
CA ILE A 513 -10.86 -26.06 -29.53
C ILE A 513 -10.18 -25.32 -30.70
N PRO A 514 -10.68 -25.40 -31.95
CA PRO A 514 -10.14 -24.65 -33.08
C PRO A 514 -10.16 -23.13 -32.84
N GLY A 515 -9.09 -22.42 -33.23
CA GLY A 515 -8.94 -20.96 -33.07
C GLY A 515 -8.13 -20.49 -31.86
N ASN A 516 -7.52 -21.41 -31.09
CA ASN A 516 -6.91 -21.13 -29.79
C ASN A 516 -5.36 -21.18 -29.83
N PRO A 517 -4.63 -20.04 -29.77
CA PRO A 517 -3.19 -20.06 -29.55
C PRO A 517 -2.88 -20.46 -28.11
N THR A 518 -1.93 -21.40 -27.93
CA THR A 518 -1.46 -21.93 -26.64
C THR A 518 -1.01 -20.79 -25.71
N PRO A 519 -1.77 -20.48 -24.64
CA PRO A 519 -1.46 -19.37 -23.73
C PRO A 519 -0.16 -19.62 -22.98
N SER A 520 0.39 -18.58 -22.35
CA SER A 520 1.59 -18.66 -21.50
C SER A 520 1.39 -19.46 -20.20
N PHE A 521 0.55 -20.49 -20.23
CA PHE A 521 0.11 -21.29 -19.09
C PHE A 521 1.30 -21.78 -18.28
N ALA A 522 1.33 -21.34 -17.02
CA ALA A 522 2.33 -21.77 -16.05
C ALA A 522 1.61 -22.57 -14.96
N PRO A 523 2.00 -23.84 -14.72
CA PRO A 523 1.34 -24.68 -13.73
C PRO A 523 1.52 -24.11 -12.31
N SER A 524 0.48 -24.19 -11.47
CA SER A 524 0.57 -23.86 -10.04
C SER A 524 1.04 -25.07 -9.21
N ALA A 525 1.27 -24.86 -7.91
CA ALA A 525 1.63 -25.92 -6.97
C ALA A 525 0.50 -26.95 -6.72
N TYR A 526 -0.71 -26.66 -7.17
CA TYR A 526 -1.90 -27.48 -6.95
C TYR A 526 -2.41 -28.02 -8.28
N ALA A 527 -2.70 -29.32 -8.34
CA ALA A 527 -3.07 -29.96 -9.60
C ALA A 527 -4.35 -29.34 -10.18
N PRO A 528 -4.38 -28.97 -11.48
CA PRO A 528 -5.61 -28.56 -12.12
C PRO A 528 -6.61 -29.73 -12.11
N ARG A 529 -7.91 -29.41 -12.02
CA ARG A 529 -9.02 -30.38 -12.06
C ARG A 529 -9.73 -30.38 -13.42
N ASN A 530 -10.69 -31.27 -13.63
CA ASN A 530 -11.63 -31.15 -14.75
C ASN A 530 -12.44 -29.85 -14.54
N ILE A 531 -12.40 -28.96 -15.54
CA ILE A 531 -12.95 -27.60 -15.49
C ILE A 531 -14.38 -27.60 -16.03
N ALA A 532 -15.30 -26.93 -15.34
CA ALA A 532 -16.71 -26.85 -15.70
C ALA A 532 -17.09 -25.53 -16.39
N PHE A 533 -16.37 -24.43 -16.11
CA PHE A 533 -16.55 -23.17 -16.85
C PHE A 533 -15.49 -23.01 -17.92
N THR A 534 -15.92 -23.14 -19.18
CA THR A 534 -15.21 -22.59 -20.33
C THR A 534 -16.10 -21.51 -20.97
N PRO A 535 -15.53 -20.42 -21.49
CA PRO A 535 -16.31 -19.32 -22.06
C PRO A 535 -17.23 -19.79 -23.18
N PHE A 536 -18.42 -19.20 -23.23
CA PHE A 536 -19.42 -19.47 -24.27
C PHE A 536 -18.95 -18.95 -25.63
N PRO A 537 -18.93 -19.78 -26.68
CA PRO A 537 -18.55 -19.34 -28.01
C PRO A 537 -19.58 -18.36 -28.60
N GLY A 538 -19.12 -17.42 -29.44
CA GLY A 538 -19.99 -16.66 -30.35
C GLY A 538 -20.39 -15.25 -29.91
N ASN A 539 -19.92 -14.73 -28.77
CA ASN A 539 -20.14 -13.32 -28.45
C ASN A 539 -19.27 -12.43 -29.37
N PRO A 540 -19.86 -11.45 -30.09
CA PRO A 540 -19.13 -10.61 -31.05
C PRO A 540 -18.01 -9.76 -30.43
N LEU A 541 -18.01 -9.54 -29.11
CA LEU A 541 -16.94 -8.84 -28.39
C LEU A 541 -15.68 -9.70 -28.21
N ASP A 542 -15.74 -11.03 -28.40
CA ASP A 542 -14.61 -11.94 -28.15
C ASP A 542 -13.53 -11.98 -29.25
N ASN A 543 -13.58 -11.08 -30.23
CA ASN A 543 -12.71 -11.16 -31.40
C ASN A 543 -11.38 -10.38 -31.27
N ASP A 544 -11.28 -9.44 -30.31
CA ASP A 544 -10.06 -8.65 -30.09
C ASP A 544 -9.28 -9.21 -28.89
N HIS A 545 -8.14 -9.83 -29.17
CA HIS A 545 -7.28 -10.43 -28.13
C HIS A 545 -6.04 -9.57 -27.84
N THR A 546 -6.00 -8.33 -28.32
CA THR A 546 -4.83 -7.45 -28.15
C THR A 546 -4.58 -7.17 -26.66
N PRO A 547 -3.41 -7.51 -26.09
CA PRO A 547 -3.13 -7.26 -24.68
C PRO A 547 -3.28 -5.77 -24.29
N GLY A 548 -3.99 -5.50 -23.20
CA GLY A 548 -4.25 -4.16 -22.66
C GLY A 548 -5.31 -3.35 -23.40
N LYS A 549 -5.92 -3.90 -24.45
CA LYS A 549 -6.98 -3.24 -25.21
C LYS A 549 -8.35 -3.76 -24.78
N MET A 550 -9.29 -2.86 -24.54
CA MET A 550 -10.68 -3.24 -24.24
C MET A 550 -11.43 -3.66 -25.51
N PRO A 551 -12.36 -4.63 -25.43
CA PRO A 551 -12.69 -5.42 -24.24
C PRO A 551 -11.57 -6.40 -23.87
N LEU A 552 -11.34 -6.62 -22.57
CA LEU A 552 -10.59 -7.80 -22.13
C LEU A 552 -11.52 -9.00 -22.29
N THR A 553 -11.37 -9.69 -23.41
CA THR A 553 -12.14 -10.89 -23.75
C THR A 553 -11.84 -12.02 -22.80
N TRP A 554 -12.61 -13.11 -22.88
CA TRP A 554 -12.31 -14.31 -22.09
C TRP A 554 -10.87 -14.81 -22.33
N PHE A 555 -10.31 -14.58 -23.53
CA PHE A 555 -8.93 -14.95 -23.87
C PHE A 555 -7.92 -14.15 -23.06
N ASN A 556 -8.08 -12.82 -23.00
CA ASN A 556 -7.23 -11.96 -22.18
C ASN A 556 -7.39 -12.32 -20.69
N MET A 557 -8.62 -12.60 -20.26
CA MET A 557 -8.89 -13.03 -18.89
C MET A 557 -8.20 -14.36 -18.55
N ALA A 558 -8.14 -15.33 -19.47
CA ALA A 558 -7.42 -16.59 -19.26
C ALA A 558 -5.91 -16.38 -19.04
N GLU A 559 -5.29 -15.44 -19.77
CA GLU A 559 -3.90 -15.04 -19.52
C GLU A 559 -3.72 -14.40 -18.13
N PHE A 560 -4.72 -13.63 -17.66
CA PHE A 560 -4.69 -13.07 -16.32
C PHE A 560 -4.93 -14.10 -15.21
N MET A 561 -5.60 -15.20 -15.51
CA MET A 561 -5.90 -16.30 -14.57
C MET A 561 -4.70 -17.20 -14.34
N ALA A 562 -4.09 -17.72 -15.41
CA ALA A 562 -3.12 -18.82 -15.34
C ALA A 562 -1.91 -18.65 -16.27
N GLY A 563 -1.77 -17.48 -16.90
CA GLY A 563 -0.70 -17.18 -17.85
C GLY A 563 0.12 -15.96 -17.46
N LYS A 564 0.50 -15.19 -18.48
CA LYS A 564 1.30 -13.97 -18.33
C LYS A 564 0.39 -12.76 -18.20
N VAL A 565 0.58 -12.00 -17.13
CA VAL A 565 -0.20 -10.77 -16.87
C VAL A 565 -0.08 -9.80 -18.04
N SER A 566 1.10 -9.70 -18.65
CA SER A 566 1.31 -8.79 -19.79
C SER A 566 0.55 -9.18 -21.06
N GLN A 567 0.13 -10.45 -21.19
CA GLN A 567 -0.69 -10.92 -22.31
C GLN A 567 -2.18 -10.61 -22.10
N CYS A 568 -2.58 -10.31 -20.86
CA CYS A 568 -3.88 -9.72 -20.58
C CYS A 568 -3.84 -8.20 -20.65
N LEU A 569 -2.97 -7.58 -19.84
CA LEU A 569 -3.02 -6.15 -19.51
C LEU A 569 -2.05 -5.28 -20.30
N GLY A 570 -1.17 -5.88 -21.10
CA GLY A 570 -0.22 -5.17 -21.95
C GLY A 570 1.23 -5.19 -21.44
N PRO A 571 2.19 -4.73 -22.28
CA PRO A 571 3.63 -4.92 -22.05
C PRO A 571 4.20 -4.32 -20.75
N GLU A 572 3.56 -3.28 -20.20
CA GLU A 572 3.96 -2.64 -18.95
C GLU A 572 3.86 -3.58 -17.73
N PHE A 573 3.02 -4.63 -17.81
CA PHE A 573 2.88 -5.64 -16.76
C PHE A 573 3.87 -6.79 -16.87
N THR A 574 4.83 -6.76 -17.80
CA THR A 574 5.82 -7.85 -17.98
C THR A 574 6.63 -8.13 -16.70
N LYS A 575 6.77 -7.16 -15.77
CA LYS A 575 7.40 -7.42 -14.47
C LYS A 575 6.67 -8.49 -13.64
N PHE A 576 5.37 -8.68 -13.86
CA PHE A 576 4.54 -9.63 -13.13
C PHE A 576 4.46 -11.02 -13.78
N ASP A 577 4.92 -11.18 -15.02
CA ASP A 577 4.78 -12.42 -15.79
C ASP A 577 5.37 -13.66 -15.10
N ASN A 578 6.47 -13.47 -14.35
CA ASN A 578 7.16 -14.54 -13.61
C ASN A 578 7.09 -14.35 -12.08
N SER A 579 6.14 -13.54 -11.60
CA SER A 579 5.90 -13.29 -10.17
C SER A 579 4.82 -14.20 -9.61
N ASN A 580 4.73 -14.30 -8.29
CA ASN A 580 3.65 -14.94 -7.55
C ASN A 580 2.52 -13.95 -7.21
N THR A 581 2.43 -12.79 -7.87
CA THR A 581 1.34 -11.84 -7.59
C THR A 581 -0.03 -12.49 -7.87
N SER A 582 -1.03 -12.16 -7.03
CA SER A 582 -2.38 -12.70 -7.17
C SER A 582 -2.88 -12.54 -8.60
N ARG A 583 -3.32 -13.65 -9.18
CA ARG A 583 -3.96 -13.72 -10.50
C ARG A 583 -5.46 -13.56 -10.37
N SER A 584 -6.19 -13.32 -11.46
CA SER A 584 -7.65 -13.43 -11.41
C SER A 584 -8.06 -14.86 -10.99
N PRO A 585 -9.16 -15.06 -10.25
CA PRO A 585 -9.72 -16.39 -10.03
C PRO A 585 -9.96 -17.11 -11.37
N ALA A 586 -9.59 -18.38 -11.41
CA ALA A 586 -9.52 -19.22 -12.59
C ALA A 586 -10.62 -20.28 -12.59
N TRP A 587 -10.99 -20.71 -13.80
CA TRP A 587 -11.82 -21.90 -14.04
C TRP A 587 -13.17 -21.88 -13.33
N ASP A 588 -13.43 -22.81 -12.40
CA ASP A 588 -14.70 -22.92 -11.69
C ASP A 588 -15.00 -21.69 -10.80
N LEU A 589 -14.01 -20.81 -10.57
CA LEU A 589 -14.17 -19.51 -9.92
C LEU A 589 -14.00 -18.32 -10.88
N ALA A 590 -13.81 -18.52 -12.18
CA ALA A 590 -13.78 -17.43 -13.16
C ALA A 590 -15.20 -16.88 -13.38
N LEU A 591 -15.60 -15.91 -12.56
CA LEU A 591 -16.94 -15.35 -12.52
C LEU A 591 -17.00 -13.94 -13.14
N VAL A 592 -15.99 -13.62 -13.96
CA VAL A 592 -15.97 -12.53 -14.94
C VAL A 592 -15.58 -13.16 -16.27
N THR A 593 -16.54 -13.30 -17.18
CA THR A 593 -16.29 -13.84 -18.52
C THR A 593 -15.45 -12.86 -19.34
N ARG A 594 -15.74 -11.56 -19.19
CA ARG A 594 -15.12 -10.47 -19.95
C ARG A 594 -15.20 -9.15 -19.20
N ALA A 595 -14.24 -8.25 -19.43
CA ALA A 595 -14.38 -6.84 -19.10
C ALA A 595 -14.64 -6.05 -20.40
N VAL A 596 -15.83 -5.47 -20.52
CA VAL A 596 -16.35 -4.88 -21.75
C VAL A 596 -15.72 -3.52 -22.03
N SER A 597 -15.70 -2.65 -21.02
CA SER A 597 -15.18 -1.30 -21.13
C SER A 597 -14.67 -0.81 -19.78
N VAL A 598 -13.69 0.11 -19.85
CA VAL A 598 -13.36 0.97 -18.72
C VAL A 598 -13.57 2.40 -19.18
N THR A 599 -14.46 3.10 -18.49
CA THR A 599 -14.68 4.54 -18.65
C THR A 599 -14.19 5.25 -17.41
N ASP A 600 -14.30 6.56 -17.38
CA ASP A 600 -13.96 7.36 -16.20
C ASP A 600 -12.52 7.21 -15.71
N MET A 601 -11.63 6.74 -16.58
CA MET A 601 -10.21 6.78 -16.35
C MET A 601 -9.74 8.22 -16.49
N GLU A 602 -8.84 8.58 -15.60
CA GLU A 602 -8.17 9.85 -15.65
C GLU A 602 -6.70 9.60 -16.00
N HIS A 603 -6.31 9.96 -17.23
CA HIS A 603 -4.96 9.74 -17.74
C HIS A 603 -4.03 10.87 -17.29
N VAL A 604 -3.39 10.68 -16.15
CA VAL A 604 -2.42 11.60 -15.55
C VAL A 604 -1.22 10.82 -15.07
N LYS A 605 -0.04 11.46 -15.09
CA LYS A 605 1.15 10.85 -14.52
C LYS A 605 1.02 10.80 -13.00
N TRP A 606 0.79 9.60 -12.46
CA TRP A 606 0.66 9.33 -11.03
C TRP A 606 1.81 8.44 -10.58
N ARG A 607 2.75 8.98 -9.80
CA ARG A 607 4.02 8.29 -9.48
C ARG A 607 4.71 7.81 -10.77
N ASN A 608 4.76 6.50 -11.00
CA ASN A 608 5.38 5.84 -12.14
C ASN A 608 4.38 5.27 -13.17
N ILE A 609 3.08 5.57 -13.04
CA ILE A 609 2.04 5.18 -13.99
C ILE A 609 1.40 6.41 -14.65
N ASP A 610 0.66 6.19 -15.73
CA ASP A 610 0.05 7.21 -16.61
C ASP A 610 -1.48 7.33 -16.45
N CYS A 611 -2.02 6.79 -15.36
CA CYS A 611 -3.41 6.99 -14.97
C CYS A 611 -3.54 7.15 -13.45
N ASN A 612 -4.62 7.80 -13.05
CA ASN A 612 -5.01 7.93 -11.65
C ASN A 612 -5.62 6.61 -11.15
N PRO A 613 -4.98 5.90 -10.22
CA PRO A 613 -5.50 4.62 -9.73
C PRO A 613 -6.81 4.78 -8.96
N SER A 614 -7.12 5.98 -8.46
CA SER A 614 -8.36 6.20 -7.73
C SER A 614 -9.61 6.19 -8.61
N LYS A 615 -9.46 6.13 -9.95
CA LYS A 615 -10.49 6.53 -10.92
C LYS A 615 -10.70 5.60 -12.08
N GLY A 616 -11.95 5.22 -12.29
CA GLY A 616 -12.35 4.36 -13.38
C GLY A 616 -13.65 3.63 -13.06
N THR A 617 -14.42 3.37 -14.10
CA THR A 617 -15.65 2.58 -14.05
C THR A 617 -15.50 1.44 -15.05
N MET A 618 -15.48 0.21 -14.56
CA MET A 618 -15.44 -0.99 -15.38
C MET A 618 -16.81 -1.60 -15.51
N ILE A 619 -17.12 -2.04 -16.73
CA ILE A 619 -18.25 -2.92 -17.01
C ILE A 619 -17.70 -4.33 -17.20
N GLY A 620 -17.95 -5.21 -16.23
CA GLY A 620 -17.71 -6.65 -16.33
C GLY A 620 -18.99 -7.39 -16.69
N GLU A 621 -18.86 -8.54 -17.35
CA GLU A 621 -19.98 -9.43 -17.64
C GLU A 621 -19.66 -10.87 -17.26
N PHE A 622 -20.65 -11.58 -16.73
CA PHE A 622 -20.62 -13.01 -16.49
C PHE A 622 -21.79 -13.68 -17.20
N ASP A 623 -21.46 -14.55 -18.15
CA ASP A 623 -22.45 -15.40 -18.82
C ASP A 623 -22.72 -16.61 -17.93
N CYS A 624 -23.88 -16.65 -17.28
CA CYS A 624 -24.21 -17.71 -16.34
C CYS A 624 -24.78 -18.92 -17.08
N PRO A 625 -24.11 -20.08 -17.09
CA PRO A 625 -24.67 -21.30 -17.67
C PRO A 625 -25.98 -21.70 -17.00
N ALA A 626 -26.95 -22.15 -17.77
CA ALA A 626 -28.23 -22.58 -17.23
C ALA A 626 -28.13 -23.83 -16.34
N ASP A 627 -27.08 -24.65 -16.53
CA ASP A 627 -26.78 -25.88 -15.80
C ASP A 627 -25.46 -25.81 -15.00
N ALA A 628 -25.03 -24.59 -14.64
CA ALA A 628 -23.81 -24.34 -13.89
C ALA A 628 -23.69 -25.26 -12.65
N TRP A 629 -22.46 -25.70 -12.36
CA TRP A 629 -22.19 -26.70 -11.31
C TRP A 629 -22.76 -26.31 -9.93
N PHE A 630 -22.79 -25.00 -9.65
CA PHE A 630 -23.27 -24.48 -8.38
C PHE A 630 -24.80 -24.60 -8.20
N TYR A 631 -25.60 -24.69 -9.27
CA TYR A 631 -27.05 -24.96 -9.15
C TYR A 631 -27.33 -26.41 -8.72
N LYS A 632 -26.52 -27.37 -9.19
CA LYS A 632 -26.65 -28.77 -8.76
C LYS A 632 -26.33 -28.94 -7.27
N GLY A 633 -25.41 -28.11 -6.77
CA GLY A 633 -25.01 -28.07 -5.36
C GLY A 633 -25.83 -27.13 -4.47
N ALA A 634 -26.87 -26.47 -4.99
CA ALA A 634 -27.67 -25.51 -4.24
C ALA A 634 -28.99 -26.10 -3.73
N ALA A 635 -29.69 -25.36 -2.87
CA ALA A 635 -30.96 -25.75 -2.28
C ALA A 635 -32.10 -25.98 -3.30
N ASN A 636 -32.01 -25.40 -4.50
CA ASN A 636 -32.92 -25.68 -5.62
C ASN A 636 -32.25 -25.35 -6.97
N ASP A 637 -32.87 -25.75 -8.08
CA ASP A 637 -32.28 -25.62 -9.43
C ASP A 637 -32.08 -24.18 -9.91
N GLY A 638 -32.69 -23.18 -9.27
CA GLY A 638 -32.51 -21.75 -9.60
C GLY A 638 -31.69 -20.99 -8.56
N HIS A 639 -31.24 -21.64 -7.49
CA HIS A 639 -30.55 -20.96 -6.39
C HIS A 639 -29.06 -20.82 -6.68
N MET A 640 -28.61 -19.59 -6.95
CA MET A 640 -27.19 -19.27 -6.99
C MET A 640 -26.68 -19.09 -5.56
N PRO A 641 -25.65 -19.85 -5.12
CA PRO A 641 -25.06 -19.67 -3.79
C PRO A 641 -24.60 -18.23 -3.56
N TYR A 642 -24.70 -17.74 -2.32
CA TYR A 642 -24.37 -16.35 -2.00
C TYR A 642 -22.91 -16.03 -2.32
N SER A 643 -22.00 -17.00 -2.11
CA SER A 643 -20.59 -16.84 -2.50
C SER A 643 -20.39 -16.52 -3.97
N ILE A 644 -21.21 -17.09 -4.86
CA ILE A 644 -21.07 -16.87 -6.31
C ILE A 644 -21.51 -15.44 -6.64
N LEU A 645 -22.60 -14.96 -6.04
CA LEU A 645 -23.05 -13.57 -6.17
C LEU A 645 -21.98 -12.58 -5.67
N MET A 646 -21.35 -12.88 -4.53
CA MET A 646 -20.24 -12.09 -4.01
C MET A 646 -19.07 -12.07 -5.00
N GLU A 647 -18.64 -13.21 -5.51
CA GLU A 647 -17.51 -13.28 -6.44
C GLU A 647 -17.79 -12.56 -7.77
N ILE A 648 -18.99 -12.70 -8.35
CA ILE A 648 -19.39 -11.95 -9.55
C ILE A 648 -19.29 -10.45 -9.29
N ALA A 649 -19.67 -9.98 -8.09
CA ALA A 649 -19.57 -8.57 -7.71
C ALA A 649 -18.11 -8.11 -7.50
N LEU A 650 -17.31 -8.93 -6.85
CA LEU A 650 -16.00 -8.57 -6.33
C LEU A 650 -14.87 -8.72 -7.35
N GLN A 651 -14.90 -9.71 -8.25
CA GLN A 651 -13.79 -10.00 -9.16
C GLN A 651 -13.50 -8.85 -10.15
N THR A 652 -14.55 -8.17 -10.63
CA THR A 652 -14.42 -6.98 -11.50
C THR A 652 -13.58 -5.88 -10.83
N SER A 653 -13.62 -5.77 -9.49
CA SER A 653 -12.78 -4.82 -8.75
C SER A 653 -11.28 -5.12 -8.87
N GLY A 654 -10.90 -6.40 -8.95
CA GLY A 654 -9.52 -6.83 -9.16
C GLY A 654 -9.03 -6.62 -10.61
N VAL A 655 -9.93 -6.79 -11.58
CA VAL A 655 -9.63 -6.46 -12.99
C VAL A 655 -9.46 -4.95 -13.16
N LEU A 656 -10.40 -4.16 -12.65
CA LEU A 656 -10.34 -2.69 -12.71
C LEU A 656 -9.08 -2.15 -12.01
N THR A 657 -8.80 -2.61 -10.79
CA THR A 657 -7.53 -2.42 -10.07
C THR A 657 -6.31 -2.53 -10.98
N SER A 658 -6.28 -3.55 -11.82
CA SER A 658 -5.14 -3.86 -12.66
C SER A 658 -5.12 -3.02 -13.94
N VAL A 659 -6.28 -2.78 -14.57
CA VAL A 659 -6.41 -1.85 -15.72
C VAL A 659 -6.08 -0.41 -15.32
N LEU A 660 -6.35 -0.01 -14.07
CA LEU A 660 -5.94 1.27 -13.49
C LEU A 660 -4.46 1.30 -13.08
N LYS A 661 -3.68 0.28 -13.44
CA LYS A 661 -2.22 0.22 -13.25
C LYS A 661 -1.75 0.37 -11.81
N ALA A 662 -2.65 0.32 -10.84
CA ALA A 662 -2.31 0.45 -9.43
C ALA A 662 -1.27 -0.59 -8.93
N PRO A 663 -1.18 -1.85 -9.45
CA PRO A 663 -0.11 -2.76 -8.99
C PRO A 663 1.28 -2.25 -9.37
N LEU A 664 1.39 -1.52 -10.49
CA LEU A 664 2.66 -0.95 -10.94
C LEU A 664 3.14 0.17 -10.03
N THR A 665 2.28 0.76 -9.19
CA THR A 665 2.68 1.77 -8.18
C THR A 665 3.49 1.19 -7.02
N MET A 666 3.47 -0.14 -6.86
CA MET A 666 4.28 -0.86 -5.90
C MET A 666 5.57 -1.35 -6.56
N GLU A 667 6.68 -1.21 -5.84
CA GLU A 667 7.99 -1.62 -6.35
C GLU A 667 8.16 -3.13 -6.42
N LYS A 668 7.52 -3.86 -5.50
CA LYS A 668 7.56 -5.33 -5.45
C LYS A 668 6.82 -5.94 -6.63
N ASP A 669 7.31 -7.10 -7.07
CA ASP A 669 6.70 -7.87 -8.15
C ASP A 669 5.69 -8.89 -7.61
N ASP A 670 5.86 -9.38 -6.38
CA ASP A 670 4.87 -10.23 -5.69
C ASP A 670 3.93 -9.34 -4.86
N ILE A 671 2.68 -9.21 -5.30
CA ILE A 671 1.64 -8.44 -4.62
C ILE A 671 0.45 -9.34 -4.36
N LEU A 672 -0.04 -9.36 -3.12
CA LEU A 672 -1.25 -10.06 -2.73
C LEU A 672 -2.44 -9.10 -2.79
N PHE A 673 -3.52 -9.50 -3.46
CA PHE A 673 -4.76 -8.75 -3.55
C PHE A 673 -5.83 -9.40 -2.69
N ARG A 674 -6.42 -8.64 -1.76
CA ARG A 674 -7.33 -9.20 -0.75
C ARG A 674 -8.50 -8.27 -0.50
N ASN A 675 -9.71 -8.82 -0.53
CA ASN A 675 -10.88 -8.11 -0.05
C ASN A 675 -10.73 -7.85 1.46
N LEU A 676 -11.05 -6.65 1.93
CA LEU A 676 -10.95 -6.27 3.34
C LEU A 676 -12.31 -6.19 4.00
N ASP A 677 -13.31 -5.71 3.25
CA ASP A 677 -14.68 -5.55 3.69
C ASP A 677 -15.63 -5.26 2.52
N ALA A 678 -16.92 -5.38 2.79
CA ALA A 678 -17.97 -4.80 1.96
C ALA A 678 -19.26 -4.54 2.76
N ASN A 679 -20.07 -3.64 2.20
CA ASN A 679 -21.48 -3.48 2.54
C ASN A 679 -22.27 -3.71 1.26
N ALA A 680 -23.14 -4.70 1.24
CA ALA A 680 -23.93 -5.04 0.08
C ALA A 680 -25.43 -5.07 0.41
N ASP A 681 -26.25 -4.83 -0.59
CA ASP A 681 -27.69 -4.81 -0.53
C ASP A 681 -28.23 -5.75 -1.61
N PHE A 682 -28.87 -6.83 -1.16
CA PHE A 682 -29.57 -7.77 -2.03
C PHE A 682 -30.97 -7.22 -2.28
N VAL A 683 -31.09 -6.44 -3.35
CA VAL A 683 -32.28 -5.64 -3.66
C VAL A 683 -33.45 -6.52 -4.08
N ARG A 684 -33.16 -7.60 -4.84
CA ARG A 684 -34.19 -8.43 -5.46
C ARG A 684 -33.81 -9.91 -5.39
N ALA A 685 -34.70 -10.72 -4.81
CA ALA A 685 -34.46 -12.14 -4.58
C ALA A 685 -35.15 -13.08 -5.58
N ASP A 686 -36.12 -12.60 -6.36
CA ASP A 686 -36.89 -13.34 -7.36
C ASP A 686 -36.26 -13.30 -8.75
N VAL A 687 -34.93 -13.41 -8.84
CA VAL A 687 -34.19 -13.31 -10.10
C VAL A 687 -33.62 -14.67 -10.49
N ASP A 688 -34.02 -15.18 -11.66
CA ASP A 688 -33.41 -16.35 -12.28
C ASP A 688 -32.29 -15.92 -13.23
N PHE A 689 -31.06 -16.36 -12.95
CA PHE A 689 -29.85 -16.03 -13.69
C PHE A 689 -29.49 -17.06 -14.76
N ARG A 690 -30.15 -18.22 -14.79
CA ARG A 690 -29.79 -19.35 -15.67
C ARG A 690 -29.87 -18.97 -17.14
N GLY A 691 -28.75 -19.14 -17.85
CA GLY A 691 -28.64 -18.84 -19.27
C GLY A 691 -28.67 -17.35 -19.61
N LYS A 692 -28.45 -16.48 -18.62
CA LYS A 692 -28.44 -15.02 -18.78
C LYS A 692 -27.04 -14.45 -18.54
N THR A 693 -26.82 -13.24 -19.06
CA THR A 693 -25.61 -12.46 -18.79
C THR A 693 -25.87 -11.51 -17.63
N ILE A 694 -25.11 -11.68 -16.55
CA ILE A 694 -25.09 -10.73 -15.44
C ILE A 694 -24.08 -9.63 -15.78
N ARG A 695 -24.53 -8.38 -15.75
CA ARG A 695 -23.70 -7.19 -15.96
C ARG A 695 -23.28 -6.63 -14.61
N ASN A 696 -22.00 -6.37 -14.42
CA ASN A 696 -21.42 -5.76 -13.22
C ASN A 696 -20.80 -4.41 -13.59
N ILE A 697 -21.36 -3.33 -13.06
CA ILE A 697 -20.78 -1.99 -13.14
C ILE A 697 -20.01 -1.75 -11.85
N THR A 698 -18.69 -1.80 -11.91
CA THR A 698 -17.80 -1.53 -10.77
C THR A 698 -17.11 -0.20 -10.98
N LYS A 699 -17.15 0.69 -10.00
CA LYS A 699 -16.57 2.03 -10.04
C LYS A 699 -15.59 2.20 -8.91
N CYS A 700 -14.38 2.69 -9.20
CA CYS A 700 -13.42 3.07 -8.19
C CYS A 700 -13.88 4.36 -7.49
N THR A 701 -14.05 4.29 -6.18
CA THR A 701 -14.48 5.40 -5.32
C THR A 701 -13.36 5.89 -4.41
N GLY A 702 -12.22 5.21 -4.39
CA GLY A 702 -11.12 5.58 -3.51
C GLY A 702 -9.85 4.81 -3.79
N TYR A 703 -8.71 5.48 -3.68
CA TYR A 703 -7.39 4.83 -3.60
C TYR A 703 -6.56 5.55 -2.54
N SER A 704 -5.87 4.77 -1.72
CA SER A 704 -4.92 5.31 -0.74
C SER A 704 -3.75 4.37 -0.57
N MET A 705 -2.57 4.93 -0.34
CA MET A 705 -1.37 4.17 0.03
C MET A 705 -1.09 4.40 1.52
N LEU A 706 -1.10 3.34 2.29
CA LEU A 706 -0.76 3.31 3.72
C LEU A 706 0.57 2.56 3.89
N GLY A 707 1.69 3.29 3.77
CA GLY A 707 3.01 2.67 3.73
C GLY A 707 3.22 1.80 2.49
N GLU A 708 3.58 0.54 2.68
CA GLU A 708 3.74 -0.46 1.60
C GLU A 708 2.43 -1.18 1.23
N MET A 709 1.29 -0.76 1.80
CA MET A 709 -0.02 -1.32 1.50
C MET A 709 -0.86 -0.32 0.69
N GLY A 710 -1.38 -0.75 -0.46
CA GLY A 710 -2.44 -0.03 -1.17
C GLY A 710 -3.81 -0.41 -0.65
N VAL A 711 -4.78 0.51 -0.71
CA VAL A 711 -6.20 0.23 -0.47
C VAL A 711 -7.02 0.88 -1.58
N HIS A 712 -7.76 0.06 -2.32
CA HIS A 712 -8.82 0.53 -3.21
C HIS A 712 -10.18 0.41 -2.57
N ARG A 713 -11.07 1.32 -2.92
CA ARG A 713 -12.49 1.29 -2.61
C ARG A 713 -13.29 1.33 -3.90
N PHE A 714 -14.37 0.59 -3.92
CA PHE A 714 -15.25 0.46 -5.07
C PHE A 714 -16.71 0.53 -4.64
N SER A 715 -17.56 1.00 -5.55
CA SER A 715 -18.98 0.66 -5.58
C SER A 715 -19.24 -0.32 -6.72
N PHE A 716 -20.20 -1.22 -6.56
CA PHE A 716 -20.62 -2.15 -7.60
C PHE A 716 -22.15 -2.23 -7.70
N GLU A 717 -22.65 -2.45 -8.92
CA GLU A 717 -24.04 -2.75 -9.22
C GLU A 717 -24.12 -3.91 -10.20
N LEU A 718 -24.88 -4.95 -9.84
CA LEU A 718 -25.14 -6.10 -10.68
C LEU A 718 -26.58 -6.03 -11.18
N SER A 719 -26.72 -6.16 -12.50
CA SER A 719 -27.99 -6.22 -13.18
C SER A 719 -28.07 -7.41 -14.12
N VAL A 720 -29.30 -7.87 -14.36
CA VAL A 720 -29.63 -8.81 -15.42
C VAL A 720 -30.92 -8.31 -16.06
N ASP A 721 -31.01 -8.35 -17.39
CA ASP A 721 -32.13 -7.76 -18.15
C ASP A 721 -32.41 -6.30 -17.72
N ASP A 722 -31.36 -5.52 -17.48
CA ASP A 722 -31.40 -4.12 -17.00
C ASP A 722 -32.05 -3.90 -15.61
N VAL A 723 -32.31 -4.96 -14.86
CA VAL A 723 -32.82 -4.89 -13.48
C VAL A 723 -31.67 -5.10 -12.50
N VAL A 724 -31.36 -4.08 -11.69
CA VAL A 724 -30.38 -4.18 -10.59
C VAL A 724 -30.95 -5.06 -9.47
N PHE A 725 -30.20 -6.09 -9.08
CA PHE A 725 -30.60 -7.03 -8.03
C PHE A 725 -29.61 -7.10 -6.87
N TYR A 726 -28.35 -6.71 -7.07
CA TYR A 726 -27.32 -6.69 -6.04
C TYR A 726 -26.42 -5.49 -6.21
N LYS A 727 -26.17 -4.74 -5.14
CA LYS A 727 -25.31 -3.54 -5.18
C LYS A 727 -24.58 -3.35 -3.88
N GLY A 728 -23.49 -2.59 -3.88
CA GLY A 728 -22.75 -2.36 -2.65
C GLY A 728 -21.50 -1.55 -2.82
N THR A 729 -20.76 -1.45 -1.71
CA THR A 729 -19.42 -0.88 -1.65
C THR A 729 -18.47 -1.89 -1.04
N THR A 730 -17.21 -1.86 -1.47
CA THR A 730 -16.19 -2.80 -0.99
C THR A 730 -14.81 -2.17 -1.00
N SER A 731 -13.89 -2.70 -0.19
CA SER A 731 -12.50 -2.31 -0.22
C SER A 731 -11.57 -3.50 -0.39
N PHE A 732 -10.46 -3.26 -1.09
CA PHE A 732 -9.41 -4.24 -1.35
C PHE A 732 -8.06 -3.70 -0.94
N GLY A 733 -7.30 -4.51 -0.21
CA GLY A 733 -5.94 -4.25 0.19
C GLY A 733 -4.94 -4.95 -0.73
N TRP A 734 -3.79 -4.32 -0.86
CA TRP A 734 -2.70 -4.68 -1.74
C TRP A 734 -1.47 -4.83 -0.87
N PHE A 735 -0.95 -6.03 -0.77
CA PHE A 735 0.04 -6.32 0.25
C PHE A 735 1.29 -6.92 -0.37
N VAL A 736 2.43 -6.46 0.13
CA VAL A 736 3.64 -7.27 0.02
C VAL A 736 3.46 -8.48 0.97
N PRO A 737 3.80 -9.72 0.55
CA PRO A 737 3.53 -10.94 1.34
C PRO A 737 3.97 -10.88 2.81
N GLU A 738 5.11 -10.25 3.09
CA GLU A 738 5.68 -10.09 4.45
C GLU A 738 4.75 -9.30 5.38
N VAL A 739 4.14 -8.22 4.86
CA VAL A 739 3.21 -7.38 5.61
C VAL A 739 1.91 -8.13 5.88
N PHE A 740 1.48 -8.96 4.93
CA PHE A 740 0.25 -9.74 5.03
C PHE A 740 0.36 -10.93 5.99
N ALA A 741 1.53 -11.53 6.14
CA ALA A 741 1.75 -12.69 7.01
C ALA A 741 1.53 -12.37 8.51
N ALA A 742 1.61 -11.10 8.92
CA ALA A 742 1.48 -10.64 10.31
C ALA A 742 0.05 -10.25 10.72
N GLN A 743 -0.98 -10.74 10.02
CA GLN A 743 -2.36 -10.44 10.36
C GLN A 743 -2.76 -11.04 11.72
N ALA A 744 -3.24 -10.17 12.61
CA ALA A 744 -3.66 -10.54 13.95
C ALA A 744 -5.14 -10.97 14.02
N GLY A 745 -5.83 -11.19 12.91
CA GLY A 745 -7.27 -11.47 12.93
C GLY A 745 -8.10 -10.29 13.45
N LEU A 746 -9.37 -10.57 13.75
CA LEU A 746 -10.34 -9.60 14.28
C LEU A 746 -10.19 -9.36 15.79
N ASP A 747 -9.48 -10.25 16.51
CA ASP A 747 -9.31 -10.22 17.96
C ASP A 747 -7.86 -9.92 18.40
N SER A 748 -7.10 -9.19 17.58
CA SER A 748 -5.73 -8.75 17.92
C SER A 748 -4.79 -9.90 18.33
N GLY A 749 -4.90 -11.04 17.66
CA GLY A 749 -4.05 -12.22 17.79
C GLY A 749 -4.58 -13.24 18.80
N ARG A 750 -5.64 -12.91 19.54
CA ARG A 750 -6.25 -13.83 20.51
C ARG A 750 -6.92 -14.99 19.78
N LYS A 751 -6.59 -16.21 20.19
CA LYS A 751 -7.32 -17.41 19.82
C LYS A 751 -8.51 -17.63 20.75
N SER A 752 -9.60 -18.17 20.23
CA SER A 752 -10.79 -18.51 21.00
C SER A 752 -11.30 -19.90 20.66
N GLU A 753 -11.98 -20.50 21.62
CA GLU A 753 -12.73 -21.74 21.41
C GLU A 753 -14.11 -21.42 20.84
N PRO A 754 -14.83 -22.40 20.28
CA PRO A 754 -16.19 -22.19 19.84
C PRO A 754 -17.11 -21.72 20.98
N TRP A 755 -18.07 -20.85 20.69
CA TRP A 755 -18.92 -20.20 21.69
C TRP A 755 -19.63 -21.20 22.61
N PHE A 756 -20.14 -22.31 22.09
CA PHE A 756 -20.82 -23.32 22.91
C PHE A 756 -19.87 -24.00 23.92
N VAL A 757 -18.58 -24.10 23.59
CA VAL A 757 -17.53 -24.59 24.49
C VAL A 757 -17.22 -23.54 25.55
N GLU A 758 -17.05 -22.28 25.16
CA GLU A 758 -16.81 -21.16 26.08
C GLU A 758 -17.97 -20.98 27.08
N GLN A 759 -19.21 -21.09 26.61
CA GLN A 759 -20.41 -21.02 27.44
C GLN A 759 -20.70 -22.31 28.21
N LYS A 760 -19.90 -23.37 28.01
CA LYS A 760 -20.08 -24.68 28.64
C LYS A 760 -21.48 -25.24 28.44
N VAL A 761 -22.01 -25.11 27.23
CA VAL A 761 -23.31 -25.68 26.85
C VAL A 761 -23.27 -27.20 27.14
N PRO A 762 -24.25 -27.75 27.88
CA PRO A 762 -24.28 -29.18 28.18
C PRO A 762 -24.20 -30.03 26.91
N ALA A 763 -23.35 -31.06 26.89
CA ALA A 763 -23.12 -31.88 25.70
C ALA A 763 -24.41 -32.50 25.12
N GLY A 764 -25.43 -32.77 25.96
CA GLY A 764 -26.73 -33.27 25.50
C GLY A 764 -27.61 -32.24 24.78
N GLN A 765 -27.29 -30.94 24.84
CA GLN A 765 -27.96 -29.89 24.06
C GLN A 765 -27.29 -29.63 22.70
N VAL A 766 -26.07 -30.12 22.51
CA VAL A 766 -25.33 -29.98 21.25
C VAL A 766 -25.62 -31.18 20.37
N VAL A 767 -26.21 -30.95 19.19
CA VAL A 767 -26.48 -32.02 18.23
C VAL A 767 -25.46 -31.94 17.10
N SER A 768 -24.63 -32.98 16.98
CA SER A 768 -23.54 -33.04 16.01
C SER A 768 -23.90 -33.88 14.78
N TYR A 769 -23.55 -33.39 13.59
CA TYR A 769 -23.71 -34.13 12.33
C TYR A 769 -22.40 -34.15 11.53
N ASP A 770 -21.98 -35.33 11.08
CA ASP A 770 -20.95 -35.48 10.04
C ASP A 770 -21.60 -35.26 8.68
N VAL A 771 -21.26 -34.15 8.03
CA VAL A 771 -21.88 -33.68 6.79
C VAL A 771 -20.98 -33.85 5.57
N ARG A 772 -19.87 -34.60 5.71
CA ARG A 772 -19.04 -34.99 4.57
C ARG A 772 -19.86 -35.77 3.54
N PRO A 773 -19.56 -35.65 2.24
CA PRO A 773 -20.24 -36.44 1.22
C PRO A 773 -20.16 -37.95 1.51
N GLY A 774 -21.33 -38.61 1.55
CA GLY A 774 -21.46 -40.03 1.88
C GLY A 774 -21.61 -40.36 3.37
N ALA A 775 -21.41 -39.39 4.28
CA ALA A 775 -21.70 -39.58 5.70
C ALA A 775 -23.21 -39.52 5.98
N SER A 776 -23.66 -40.21 7.02
CA SER A 776 -25.09 -40.29 7.39
C SER A 776 -25.63 -39.03 8.08
N GLY A 777 -24.76 -38.09 8.49
CA GLY A 777 -25.18 -36.92 9.27
C GLY A 777 -26.09 -35.98 8.49
N ARG A 778 -25.86 -35.76 7.18
CA ARG A 778 -26.82 -35.00 6.34
C ARG A 778 -28.18 -35.69 6.28
N THR A 779 -28.22 -36.98 5.94
CA THR A 779 -29.49 -37.73 5.91
C THR A 779 -30.22 -37.65 7.25
N SER A 780 -29.49 -37.65 8.36
CA SER A 780 -30.06 -37.53 9.71
C SER A 780 -30.60 -36.12 10.00
N LEU A 781 -29.89 -35.07 9.61
CA LEU A 781 -30.34 -33.68 9.77
C LEU A 781 -31.64 -33.42 8.98
N PHE A 782 -31.72 -33.94 7.74
CA PHE A 782 -32.88 -33.74 6.87
C PHE A 782 -33.94 -34.84 6.99
N ALA A 783 -33.82 -35.77 7.95
CA ALA A 783 -34.74 -36.92 8.07
C ALA A 783 -36.19 -36.50 8.35
N ASN A 784 -36.38 -35.37 9.04
CA ASN A 784 -37.70 -34.83 9.40
C ASN A 784 -38.21 -33.78 8.39
N ALA A 785 -37.46 -33.47 7.33
CA ALA A 785 -37.92 -32.51 6.33
C ALA A 785 -39.18 -33.04 5.62
N PRO A 786 -40.18 -32.20 5.32
CA PRO A 786 -41.39 -32.63 4.62
C PRO A 786 -41.08 -33.34 3.30
N SER A 787 -41.81 -34.42 2.97
CA SER A 787 -41.72 -35.07 1.65
C SER A 787 -41.93 -34.06 0.53
N GLY A 788 -40.93 -33.91 -0.35
CA GLY A 788 -40.91 -32.91 -1.43
C GLY A 788 -40.03 -31.68 -1.15
N ALA A 789 -39.52 -31.51 0.07
CA ALA A 789 -38.57 -30.46 0.41
C ALA A 789 -37.26 -30.59 -0.39
N GLN A 790 -36.81 -29.53 -1.04
CA GLN A 790 -35.57 -29.53 -1.85
C GLN A 790 -34.29 -29.30 -1.01
N LEU A 791 -34.38 -29.44 0.31
CA LEU A 791 -33.37 -28.98 1.26
C LEU A 791 -32.08 -29.84 1.31
N ASN A 792 -32.12 -31.10 0.83
CA ASN A 792 -31.01 -32.04 0.98
C ASN A 792 -29.91 -31.93 -0.11
N ARG A 793 -30.00 -30.97 -1.05
CA ARG A 793 -29.07 -30.90 -2.19
C ARG A 793 -27.75 -30.24 -1.81
N ARG A 794 -26.64 -30.99 -1.83
CA ARG A 794 -25.25 -30.50 -1.84
C ARG A 794 -24.35 -31.44 -2.62
N THR A 795 -23.52 -30.90 -3.51
CA THR A 795 -22.46 -31.66 -4.20
C THR A 795 -21.17 -31.61 -3.37
N ASN A 796 -20.22 -32.49 -3.66
CA ASN A 796 -18.90 -32.46 -3.02
C ASN A 796 -18.18 -31.12 -3.20
N GLN A 797 -18.44 -30.42 -4.30
CA GLN A 797 -17.83 -29.12 -4.60
C GLN A 797 -18.45 -27.98 -3.78
N GLY A 798 -19.75 -28.07 -3.45
CA GLY A 798 -20.48 -27.08 -2.67
C GLY A 798 -20.56 -27.36 -1.17
N GLN A 799 -19.86 -28.37 -0.65
CA GLN A 799 -19.84 -28.70 0.79
C GLN A 799 -18.57 -28.15 1.44
N TYR A 800 -18.72 -27.13 2.30
CA TYR A 800 -17.58 -26.41 2.90
C TYR A 800 -17.35 -26.73 4.39
N LEU A 801 -18.16 -27.60 4.96
CA LEU A 801 -18.06 -28.07 6.34
C LEU A 801 -17.99 -29.60 6.35
N ASP A 802 -17.13 -30.17 7.20
CA ASP A 802 -17.04 -31.62 7.41
C ASP A 802 -17.99 -32.06 8.53
N LYS A 803 -18.07 -31.26 9.60
CA LYS A 803 -18.92 -31.49 10.77
C LYS A 803 -19.67 -30.21 11.11
N ILE A 804 -20.91 -30.36 11.58
CA ILE A 804 -21.70 -29.27 12.17
C ILE A 804 -22.18 -29.65 13.57
N ASP A 805 -22.25 -28.67 14.45
CA ASP A 805 -22.73 -28.73 15.82
C ASP A 805 -23.83 -27.67 15.97
N LEU A 806 -25.07 -28.08 16.23
CA LEU A 806 -26.23 -27.20 16.32
C LEU A 806 -26.78 -27.17 17.74
N VAL A 807 -27.18 -25.99 18.19
CA VAL A 807 -27.83 -25.78 19.49
C VAL A 807 -29.08 -24.92 19.29
N SER A 808 -30.24 -25.57 19.29
CA SER A 808 -31.56 -24.93 19.16
C SER A 808 -31.85 -23.96 20.30
N GLY A 809 -32.48 -22.83 20.02
CA GLY A 809 -32.86 -21.84 21.05
C GLY A 809 -31.69 -21.25 21.86
N SER A 810 -30.50 -21.21 21.26
CA SER A 810 -29.26 -20.75 21.90
C SER A 810 -28.61 -19.61 21.10
N GLY A 811 -27.31 -19.37 21.29
CA GLY A 811 -26.58 -18.25 20.69
C GLY A 811 -26.80 -16.94 21.43
N LYS A 812 -26.21 -15.85 20.92
CA LYS A 812 -26.16 -14.55 21.61
C LYS A 812 -27.55 -13.94 21.86
N GLN A 813 -28.52 -14.21 20.99
CA GLN A 813 -29.91 -13.77 21.09
C GLN A 813 -30.88 -14.87 21.51
N GLY A 814 -30.40 -16.11 21.74
CA GLY A 814 -31.26 -17.24 22.11
C GLY A 814 -32.17 -17.76 20.99
N LEU A 815 -31.88 -17.45 19.73
CA LEU A 815 -32.70 -17.84 18.57
C LEU A 815 -32.14 -19.02 17.78
N GLY A 816 -30.91 -19.45 18.07
CA GLY A 816 -30.24 -20.52 17.35
C GLY A 816 -28.74 -20.27 17.23
N TYR A 817 -27.96 -21.34 17.37
CA TYR A 817 -26.52 -21.32 17.21
C TYR A 817 -26.05 -22.52 16.37
N GLY A 818 -25.11 -22.26 15.48
CA GLY A 818 -24.48 -23.28 14.65
C GLY A 818 -22.97 -23.08 14.62
N HIS A 819 -22.25 -24.19 14.76
CA HIS A 819 -20.81 -24.26 14.62
C HIS A 819 -20.47 -25.31 13.57
N GLY A 820 -19.50 -25.04 12.71
CA GLY A 820 -19.06 -25.92 11.64
C GLY A 820 -17.55 -26.01 11.61
N VAL A 821 -17.03 -27.20 11.35
CA VAL A 821 -15.59 -27.46 11.26
C VAL A 821 -15.25 -28.09 9.93
N LYS A 822 -14.13 -27.68 9.32
CA LYS A 822 -13.52 -28.35 8.18
C LYS A 822 -12.02 -28.55 8.41
N ALA A 823 -11.55 -29.77 8.19
CA ALA A 823 -10.14 -30.03 8.04
C ALA A 823 -9.68 -29.46 6.69
N VAL A 824 -8.69 -28.57 6.71
CA VAL A 824 -8.20 -27.93 5.50
C VAL A 824 -7.43 -28.96 4.69
N ASN A 825 -7.88 -29.23 3.46
CA ASN A 825 -7.17 -30.11 2.55
C ASN A 825 -6.50 -29.24 1.48
N PRO A 826 -5.17 -29.27 1.34
CA PRO A 826 -4.46 -28.56 0.27
C PRO A 826 -4.94 -28.91 -1.15
N ASN A 827 -5.60 -30.06 -1.33
CA ASN A 827 -6.20 -30.48 -2.60
C ASN A 827 -7.67 -30.05 -2.76
N ASP A 828 -8.22 -29.26 -1.84
CA ASP A 828 -9.55 -28.68 -2.02
C ASP A 828 -9.58 -27.86 -3.31
N TRP A 829 -10.63 -28.05 -4.10
CA TRP A 829 -10.71 -27.57 -5.48
C TRP A 829 -10.48 -26.06 -5.62
N PHE A 830 -10.92 -25.28 -4.64
CA PHE A 830 -10.83 -23.83 -4.66
C PHE A 830 -9.39 -23.32 -4.54
N PHE A 831 -8.45 -24.07 -3.96
CA PHE A 831 -7.04 -23.64 -3.92
C PHE A 831 -6.35 -23.68 -5.28
N ALA A 832 -6.82 -24.56 -6.17
CA ALA A 832 -6.39 -24.59 -7.56
C ALA A 832 -7.12 -23.55 -8.43
N CYS A 833 -8.19 -22.92 -7.95
CA CYS A 833 -9.00 -21.98 -8.73
C CYS A 833 -8.90 -20.53 -8.24
N HIS A 834 -8.58 -20.27 -6.97
CA HIS A 834 -8.57 -18.93 -6.42
C HIS A 834 -7.14 -18.40 -6.27
N PHE A 835 -6.82 -17.38 -7.07
CA PHE A 835 -5.50 -16.75 -7.18
C PHE A 835 -4.38 -17.77 -7.47
N TRP A 836 -4.18 -18.08 -8.77
CA TRP A 836 -3.39 -19.21 -9.26
C TRP A 836 -1.97 -19.40 -8.67
N PHE A 837 -1.25 -18.32 -8.35
CA PHE A 837 0.09 -18.36 -7.72
C PHE A 837 0.10 -17.92 -6.25
N ASP A 838 -1.08 -17.72 -5.68
CA ASP A 838 -1.33 -17.19 -4.34
C ASP A 838 -2.57 -17.90 -3.74
N SER A 839 -2.48 -19.24 -3.70
CA SER A 839 -3.61 -20.08 -3.32
C SER A 839 -4.12 -19.77 -1.92
N VAL A 840 -5.39 -19.36 -1.86
CA VAL A 840 -6.11 -19.00 -0.65
C VAL A 840 -7.59 -19.34 -0.84
N MET A 841 -8.29 -19.75 0.21
CA MET A 841 -9.74 -19.95 0.11
C MET A 841 -10.42 -18.58 -0.11
N PRO A 842 -11.31 -18.44 -1.11
CA PRO A 842 -12.11 -17.24 -1.26
C PRO A 842 -12.89 -16.94 0.04
N GLY A 843 -12.87 -15.69 0.49
CA GLY A 843 -13.63 -15.27 1.68
C GLY A 843 -15.13 -15.54 1.51
N SER A 844 -15.63 -15.39 0.28
CA SER A 844 -17.00 -15.72 -0.14
C SER A 844 -17.41 -17.17 0.17
N LEU A 845 -16.54 -18.16 -0.07
CA LEU A 845 -16.82 -19.56 0.30
C LEU A 845 -16.85 -19.76 1.82
N GLY A 846 -16.07 -18.97 2.57
CA GLY A 846 -16.15 -18.93 4.03
C GLY A 846 -17.50 -18.39 4.51
N VAL A 847 -18.01 -17.34 3.86
CA VAL A 847 -19.37 -16.81 4.11
C VAL A 847 -20.43 -17.85 3.73
N GLU A 848 -20.26 -18.59 2.64
CA GLU A 848 -21.19 -19.66 2.25
C GLU A 848 -21.26 -20.78 3.30
N SER A 849 -20.16 -21.08 3.99
CA SER A 849 -20.18 -22.02 5.12
C SER A 849 -21.11 -21.54 6.26
N MET A 850 -21.22 -20.22 6.45
CA MET A 850 -22.13 -19.63 7.45
C MET A 850 -23.58 -19.72 6.97
N PHE A 851 -23.85 -19.47 5.68
CA PHE A 851 -25.17 -19.73 5.10
C PHE A 851 -25.59 -21.19 5.33
N GLN A 852 -24.70 -22.17 5.10
CA GLN A 852 -24.97 -23.58 5.37
C GLN A 852 -25.35 -23.87 6.83
N LEU A 853 -24.75 -23.15 7.79
CA LEU A 853 -25.12 -23.27 9.20
C LEU A 853 -26.51 -22.68 9.48
N VAL A 854 -26.85 -21.52 8.88
CA VAL A 854 -28.20 -20.94 9.02
C VAL A 854 -29.27 -21.87 8.44
N GLU A 855 -29.00 -22.47 7.27
CA GLU A 855 -29.88 -23.48 6.67
C GLU A 855 -30.04 -24.71 7.58
N ALA A 856 -28.94 -25.18 8.17
CA ALA A 856 -28.97 -26.33 9.07
C ALA A 856 -29.76 -26.05 10.36
N ILE A 857 -29.63 -24.85 10.93
CA ILE A 857 -30.44 -24.40 12.08
C ILE A 857 -31.91 -24.35 11.69
N ALA A 858 -32.24 -23.77 10.52
CA ALA A 858 -33.62 -23.67 10.06
C ALA A 858 -34.32 -25.04 9.90
N VAL A 859 -33.57 -26.05 9.46
CA VAL A 859 -34.04 -27.44 9.33
C VAL A 859 -34.15 -28.12 10.69
N GLN A 860 -33.11 -28.02 11.53
CA GLN A 860 -33.06 -28.61 12.87
C GLN A 860 -34.21 -28.10 13.75
N ASP A 861 -34.48 -26.80 13.69
CA ASP A 861 -35.51 -26.15 14.49
C ASP A 861 -36.90 -26.26 13.85
N ASP A 862 -37.05 -26.98 12.73
CA ASP A 862 -38.30 -27.16 11.99
C ASP A 862 -39.05 -25.84 11.75
N LEU A 863 -38.33 -24.80 11.31
CA LEU A 863 -38.94 -23.47 11.09
C LEU A 863 -40.04 -23.52 10.02
N ALA A 864 -39.88 -24.36 8.98
CA ALA A 864 -40.90 -24.58 7.97
C ALA A 864 -42.19 -25.18 8.56
N GLY A 865 -42.07 -26.25 9.37
CA GLY A 865 -43.22 -26.89 10.02
C GLY A 865 -43.91 -25.96 11.01
N LYS A 866 -43.13 -25.24 11.85
CA LYS A 866 -43.64 -24.25 12.81
C LYS A 866 -44.46 -23.13 12.17
N HIS A 867 -44.14 -22.75 10.93
CA HIS A 867 -44.82 -21.68 10.20
C HIS A 867 -45.72 -22.17 9.06
N GLY A 868 -45.97 -23.48 8.96
CA GLY A 868 -46.94 -24.05 8.01
C GLY A 868 -46.54 -23.97 6.54
N ILE A 869 -45.24 -23.89 6.22
CA ILE A 869 -44.76 -23.83 4.83
C ILE A 869 -44.73 -25.25 4.23
N ALA A 870 -45.64 -25.53 3.30
CA ALA A 870 -45.66 -26.78 2.54
C ALA A 870 -44.58 -26.75 1.43
N ASN A 871 -43.89 -27.89 1.21
CA ASN A 871 -42.78 -28.05 0.26
C ASN A 871 -41.68 -26.97 0.40
N PRO A 872 -41.04 -26.84 1.58
CA PRO A 872 -40.08 -25.77 1.83
C PRO A 872 -38.87 -25.83 0.89
N THR A 873 -38.49 -24.66 0.37
CA THR A 873 -37.22 -24.38 -0.31
C THR A 873 -36.50 -23.24 0.40
N ILE A 874 -35.20 -23.14 0.17
CA ILE A 874 -34.36 -22.08 0.69
C ILE A 874 -33.95 -21.14 -0.45
N THR A 875 -34.09 -19.84 -0.22
CA THR A 875 -33.64 -18.75 -1.09
C THR A 875 -32.96 -17.66 -0.27
N HIS A 876 -32.40 -16.64 -0.92
CA HIS A 876 -31.87 -15.46 -0.23
C HIS A 876 -33.04 -14.54 0.16
N ALA A 877 -32.99 -13.97 1.36
CA ALA A 877 -33.89 -12.87 1.73
C ALA A 877 -33.29 -11.53 1.28
N PRO A 878 -34.10 -10.58 0.76
CA PRO A 878 -33.61 -9.26 0.40
C PRO A 878 -33.12 -8.48 1.62
N GLY A 879 -32.23 -7.52 1.37
CA GLY A 879 -31.71 -6.58 2.36
C GLY A 879 -30.20 -6.55 2.45
N LYS A 880 -29.72 -5.81 3.45
CA LYS A 880 -28.30 -5.50 3.64
C LYS A 880 -27.54 -6.62 4.35
N ILE A 881 -26.33 -6.87 3.88
CA ILE A 881 -25.30 -7.70 4.52
C ILE A 881 -23.99 -6.91 4.57
N SER A 882 -23.13 -7.20 5.54
CA SER A 882 -21.77 -6.66 5.56
C SER A 882 -20.77 -7.72 6.00
N TRP A 883 -19.53 -7.63 5.53
CA TRP A 883 -18.46 -8.51 5.98
C TRP A 883 -17.14 -7.78 6.15
N LYS A 884 -16.27 -8.33 6.99
CA LYS A 884 -14.90 -7.89 7.25
C LYS A 884 -13.96 -9.08 7.27
N TYR A 885 -12.80 -8.92 6.63
CA TYR A 885 -11.73 -9.90 6.61
C TYR A 885 -10.45 -9.30 7.22
N ARG A 886 -9.88 -9.94 8.23
CA ARG A 886 -8.59 -9.55 8.87
C ARG A 886 -7.63 -10.74 8.99
N GLY A 887 -7.76 -11.69 8.07
CA GLY A 887 -6.94 -12.88 7.95
C GLY A 887 -7.32 -13.66 6.70
N GLN A 888 -6.76 -14.85 6.54
CA GLN A 888 -7.00 -15.72 5.38
C GLN A 888 -6.89 -17.19 5.75
N LEU A 889 -7.55 -18.06 4.98
CA LEU A 889 -7.38 -19.51 5.07
C LEU A 889 -6.56 -20.00 3.88
N THR A 890 -5.42 -20.62 4.16
CA THR A 890 -4.45 -21.04 3.15
C THR A 890 -4.27 -22.56 3.16
N PRO A 891 -3.60 -23.16 2.17
CA PRO A 891 -3.25 -24.58 2.20
C PRO A 891 -2.36 -24.99 3.38
N LYS A 892 -1.74 -24.03 4.10
CA LYS A 892 -0.96 -24.30 5.31
C LYS A 892 -1.80 -24.30 6.59
N SER A 893 -3.01 -23.74 6.53
CA SER A 893 -3.96 -23.81 7.62
C SER A 893 -4.32 -25.27 7.87
N LYS A 894 -4.58 -25.65 9.13
CA LYS A 894 -4.95 -27.02 9.50
C LYS A 894 -6.46 -27.18 9.60
N GLN A 895 -7.12 -26.17 10.14
CA GLN A 895 -8.55 -26.21 10.44
C GLN A 895 -9.24 -24.88 10.15
N MET A 896 -10.47 -24.99 9.66
CA MET A 896 -11.45 -23.93 9.54
C MET A 896 -12.57 -24.17 10.56
N ASP A 897 -12.93 -23.15 11.32
CA ASP A 897 -14.12 -23.14 12.17
C ASP A 897 -15.04 -22.02 11.71
N SER A 898 -16.34 -22.28 11.62
CA SER A 898 -17.37 -21.34 11.19
C SER A 898 -18.46 -21.30 12.25
N GLU A 899 -18.93 -20.13 12.63
CA GLU A 899 -20.03 -19.96 13.58
C GLU A 899 -21.09 -19.03 13.03
N VAL A 900 -22.33 -19.27 13.44
CA VAL A 900 -23.44 -18.35 13.26
C VAL A 900 -24.28 -18.22 14.53
N HIS A 901 -24.77 -17.01 14.79
CA HIS A 901 -25.77 -16.73 15.79
C HIS A 901 -26.99 -16.13 15.08
N VAL A 902 -28.15 -16.78 15.22
CA VAL A 902 -29.40 -16.24 14.68
C VAL A 902 -29.78 -14.99 15.46
N THR A 903 -30.00 -13.89 14.74
CA THR A 903 -30.34 -12.58 15.30
C THR A 903 -31.80 -12.20 15.07
N SER A 904 -32.45 -12.75 14.04
CA SER A 904 -33.89 -12.59 13.80
C SER A 904 -34.50 -13.80 13.11
N ILE A 905 -35.77 -14.09 13.42
CA ILE A 905 -36.63 -15.03 12.70
C ILE A 905 -37.97 -14.33 12.48
N GLU A 906 -38.28 -13.98 11.25
CA GLU A 906 -39.45 -13.17 10.88
C GLU A 906 -40.32 -13.93 9.89
N ALA A 907 -41.53 -14.30 10.32
CA ALA A 907 -42.52 -14.92 9.45
C ALA A 907 -43.48 -13.86 8.90
N HIS A 908 -43.62 -13.78 7.57
CA HIS A 908 -44.50 -12.85 6.88
C HIS A 908 -44.84 -13.39 5.48
N ASP A 909 -46.00 -13.03 4.92
CA ASP A 909 -46.40 -13.36 3.54
C ASP A 909 -46.18 -14.82 3.08
N GLY A 910 -46.33 -15.80 3.99
CA GLY A 910 -46.12 -17.22 3.70
C GLY A 910 -44.65 -17.64 3.58
N VAL A 911 -43.72 -16.78 4.01
CA VAL A 911 -42.28 -17.03 4.07
C VAL A 911 -41.74 -16.82 5.49
N VAL A 912 -40.54 -17.33 5.76
CA VAL A 912 -39.80 -17.11 7.01
C VAL A 912 -38.40 -16.63 6.67
N ASP A 913 -38.05 -15.42 7.09
CA ASP A 913 -36.70 -14.87 6.96
C ASP A 913 -35.91 -15.11 8.24
N VAL A 914 -34.75 -15.75 8.09
CA VAL A 914 -33.78 -16.00 9.15
C VAL A 914 -32.59 -15.09 8.92
N VAL A 915 -32.30 -14.23 9.90
CA VAL A 915 -31.15 -13.34 9.89
C VAL A 915 -30.14 -13.81 10.92
N ALA A 916 -28.85 -13.81 10.57
CA ALA A 916 -27.79 -14.25 11.47
C ALA A 916 -26.50 -13.43 11.30
N ASP A 917 -25.69 -13.40 12.35
CA ASP A 917 -24.31 -12.92 12.30
C ASP A 917 -23.36 -14.10 12.32
N GLY A 918 -22.33 -14.07 11.48
CA GLY A 918 -21.40 -15.16 11.28
C GLY A 918 -19.94 -14.77 11.51
N TYR A 919 -19.13 -15.76 11.86
CA TYR A 919 -17.71 -15.60 12.17
C TYR A 919 -16.93 -16.82 11.66
N LEU A 920 -15.67 -16.63 11.26
CA LEU A 920 -14.82 -17.74 10.81
C LEU A 920 -13.42 -17.62 11.41
N TRP A 921 -12.87 -18.76 11.83
CA TRP A 921 -11.53 -18.90 12.36
C TRP A 921 -10.66 -19.76 11.44
N ALA A 922 -9.40 -19.38 11.33
CA ALA A 922 -8.35 -20.21 10.75
C ALA A 922 -7.36 -20.57 11.87
N ASP A 923 -7.21 -21.87 12.17
CA ASP A 923 -6.36 -22.38 13.25
C ASP A 923 -6.60 -21.68 14.61
N GLY A 924 -7.87 -21.41 14.92
CA GLY A 924 -8.32 -20.75 16.14
C GLY A 924 -8.16 -19.23 16.16
N LEU A 925 -7.70 -18.58 15.09
CA LEU A 925 -7.67 -17.11 14.97
C LEU A 925 -8.91 -16.63 14.22
N ARG A 926 -9.71 -15.72 14.80
CA ARG A 926 -10.90 -15.19 14.11
C ARG A 926 -10.49 -14.29 12.96
N VAL A 927 -10.79 -14.68 11.73
CA VAL A 927 -10.35 -13.96 10.53
C VAL A 927 -11.50 -13.27 9.81
N TYR A 928 -12.72 -13.83 9.85
CA TYR A 928 -13.89 -13.25 9.17
C TYR A 928 -15.00 -12.90 10.17
N GLN A 929 -15.73 -11.84 9.86
CA GLN A 929 -16.98 -11.47 10.49
C GLN A 929 -17.97 -11.06 9.41
N VAL A 930 -19.19 -11.55 9.51
CA VAL A 930 -20.31 -11.23 8.62
C VAL A 930 -21.49 -10.84 9.49
N ASN A 931 -22.15 -9.74 9.16
CA ASN A 931 -23.37 -9.32 9.85
C ASN A 931 -24.54 -9.33 8.88
N ASN A 932 -25.71 -9.77 9.36
CA ASN A 932 -26.94 -9.85 8.59
C ASN A 932 -26.89 -10.81 7.38
N ILE A 933 -26.42 -12.04 7.58
CA ILE A 933 -26.71 -13.17 6.68
C ILE A 933 -28.23 -13.36 6.63
N ARG A 934 -28.82 -13.50 5.44
CA ARG A 934 -30.27 -13.51 5.23
C ARG A 934 -30.71 -14.71 4.41
N VAL A 935 -31.38 -15.65 5.05
CA VAL A 935 -31.94 -16.87 4.44
C VAL A 935 -33.45 -16.81 4.50
N ARG A 936 -34.13 -17.07 3.39
CA ARG A 936 -35.59 -17.17 3.31
C ARG A 936 -36.02 -18.61 3.12
N ILE A 937 -37.01 -19.03 3.90
CA ILE A 937 -37.76 -20.26 3.73
C ILE A 937 -39.08 -19.89 3.05
N ALA A 938 -39.37 -20.50 1.91
CA ALA A 938 -40.61 -20.28 1.18
C ALA A 938 -41.14 -21.60 0.61
N SER A 939 -42.40 -21.65 0.17
CA SER A 939 -42.91 -22.79 -0.58
C SER A 939 -42.26 -22.84 -1.98
N GLY A 940 -41.67 -23.98 -2.32
CA GLY A 940 -41.14 -24.24 -3.67
C GLY A 940 -42.23 -24.71 -4.64
N GLU A 941 -41.93 -24.66 -5.95
CA GLU A 941 -42.78 -25.29 -6.96
C GLU A 941 -42.80 -26.84 -6.79
N PRO A 942 -43.93 -27.53 -7.07
CA PRO A 942 -43.98 -28.98 -7.01
C PRO A 942 -42.96 -29.61 -7.97
N ALA A 943 -42.06 -30.44 -7.44
CA ALA A 943 -41.06 -31.14 -8.24
C ALA A 943 -41.73 -31.91 -9.39
N ALA A 944 -41.39 -31.59 -10.63
CA ALA A 944 -41.85 -32.36 -11.79
C ALA A 944 -41.38 -33.81 -11.65
N SER A 945 -42.32 -34.75 -11.74
CA SER A 945 -42.07 -36.19 -11.66
C SER A 945 -41.22 -36.66 -12.84
N SER A 946 -39.90 -36.50 -12.77
CA SER A 946 -38.98 -37.11 -13.72
C SER A 946 -38.83 -38.58 -13.34
N SER A 947 -39.46 -39.45 -14.14
CA SER A 947 -39.22 -40.88 -14.17
C SER A 947 -37.73 -41.16 -14.35
N ALA A 948 -37.06 -41.51 -13.26
CA ALA A 948 -35.70 -42.03 -13.31
C ALA A 948 -35.74 -43.41 -13.98
N SER A 949 -35.55 -43.40 -15.30
CA SER A 949 -35.23 -44.58 -16.08
C SER A 949 -33.92 -45.17 -15.56
N SER A 950 -34.00 -46.44 -15.21
CA SER A 950 -32.92 -47.32 -14.81
C SER A 950 -31.75 -47.23 -15.80
N VAL A 951 -30.65 -46.60 -15.39
CA VAL A 951 -29.34 -46.84 -16.01
C VAL A 951 -28.59 -47.79 -15.09
N GLY A 952 -28.33 -48.96 -15.66
CA GLY A 952 -27.95 -50.17 -14.95
C GLY A 952 -26.63 -50.08 -14.20
N SER A 953 -26.61 -50.85 -13.12
CA SER A 953 -25.43 -51.38 -12.48
C SER A 953 -24.52 -52.08 -13.50
N SER A 954 -23.25 -51.73 -13.55
CA SER A 954 -22.14 -52.70 -13.46
C SER A 954 -20.82 -51.96 -13.60
N ALA A 955 -20.05 -51.96 -12.52
CA ALA A 955 -18.59 -52.10 -12.51
C ALA A 955 -18.13 -51.93 -11.06
N SER A 956 -18.27 -53.03 -10.31
CA SER A 956 -17.39 -53.32 -9.18
C SER A 956 -15.94 -53.25 -9.67
N ALA A 957 -15.22 -52.21 -9.29
CA ALA A 957 -13.77 -52.17 -9.35
C ALA A 957 -13.28 -52.01 -7.92
N GLU A 958 -12.95 -53.16 -7.31
CA GLU A 958 -12.21 -53.24 -6.07
C GLU A 958 -11.00 -52.30 -6.15
N VAL A 959 -10.92 -51.40 -5.18
CA VAL A 959 -9.76 -50.55 -4.95
C VAL A 959 -8.67 -51.47 -4.41
N ALA A 960 -7.91 -52.06 -5.32
CA ALA A 960 -6.66 -52.72 -5.00
C ALA A 960 -5.69 -51.65 -4.46
N GLU A 961 -5.34 -51.79 -3.19
CA GLU A 961 -4.22 -51.11 -2.53
C GLU A 961 -3.00 -51.13 -3.46
N ARG A 962 -2.54 -49.94 -3.84
CA ARG A 962 -1.25 -49.76 -4.52
C ARG A 962 -0.13 -49.95 -3.51
N THR A 963 0.16 -51.21 -3.15
CA THR A 963 1.50 -51.59 -2.72
C THR A 963 2.48 -51.25 -3.84
N ARG A 964 3.44 -50.37 -3.56
CA ARG A 964 4.56 -50.04 -4.45
C ARG A 964 5.30 -51.35 -4.78
N SER A 965 5.07 -51.89 -5.98
CA SER A 965 5.88 -52.99 -6.49
C SER A 965 7.29 -52.46 -6.76
N LYS A 966 8.22 -52.86 -5.90
CA LYS A 966 9.66 -52.77 -6.15
C LYS A 966 9.94 -53.54 -7.44
N ALA A 967 10.35 -52.83 -8.50
CA ALA A 967 10.90 -53.49 -9.67
C ALA A 967 12.12 -54.32 -9.24
N ALA A 968 12.10 -55.62 -9.56
CA ALA A 968 13.18 -56.53 -9.26
C ALA A 968 14.49 -56.07 -9.95
N PRO A 969 15.55 -55.70 -9.22
CA PRO A 969 16.84 -55.42 -9.82
C PRO A 969 17.52 -56.72 -10.23
N GLN A 970 18.03 -56.75 -11.46
CA GLN A 970 18.93 -57.81 -11.91
C GLN A 970 20.26 -57.84 -11.14
N PRO A 971 20.98 -58.98 -11.12
CA PRO A 971 22.09 -59.24 -10.19
C PRO A 971 23.40 -58.50 -10.52
N VAL A 972 24.00 -57.97 -9.45
CA VAL A 972 25.41 -57.90 -9.02
C VAL A 972 26.51 -57.63 -10.09
N ALA A 973 27.20 -56.51 -9.92
CA ALA A 973 28.63 -56.39 -10.27
C ALA A 973 29.44 -55.92 -9.05
N SER A 974 30.61 -56.54 -8.92
CA SER A 974 31.49 -56.64 -7.76
C SER A 974 32.55 -55.53 -7.69
N GLY A 975 32.45 -54.67 -6.68
CA GLY A 975 33.56 -53.84 -6.18
C GLY A 975 33.68 -54.01 -4.66
N PRO A 976 34.87 -53.80 -4.06
CA PRO A 976 35.03 -53.88 -2.60
C PRO A 976 34.19 -52.81 -1.91
N ALA A 977 33.28 -53.25 -1.05
CA ALA A 977 32.36 -52.40 -0.30
C ALA A 977 32.56 -52.63 1.21
N GLN A 978 32.79 -51.56 1.96
CA GLN A 978 32.93 -51.59 3.42
C GLN A 978 31.60 -51.24 4.07
N SER A 979 31.12 -52.05 5.02
CA SER A 979 29.95 -51.68 5.83
C SER A 979 30.30 -50.55 6.79
N ILE A 980 29.47 -49.51 6.87
CA ILE A 980 29.69 -48.34 7.74
C ILE A 980 28.49 -48.13 8.68
N ASN A 981 28.74 -47.52 9.84
CA ASN A 981 27.72 -47.08 10.78
C ASN A 981 27.45 -45.56 10.64
N LEU A 982 26.50 -45.02 11.40
CA LEU A 982 26.11 -43.60 11.31
C LEU A 982 27.24 -42.63 11.71
N GLU A 983 28.06 -42.98 12.71
CA GLU A 983 29.22 -42.17 13.14
C GLU A 983 30.30 -42.09 12.05
N GLN A 984 30.60 -43.22 11.40
CA GLN A 984 31.51 -43.25 10.26
C GLN A 984 30.93 -42.47 9.08
N LEU A 985 29.62 -42.58 8.82
CA LEU A 985 28.94 -41.79 7.79
C LEU A 985 29.03 -40.28 8.07
N LYS A 986 28.84 -39.83 9.32
CA LYS A 986 29.04 -38.43 9.71
C LYS A 986 30.47 -37.98 9.42
N THR A 987 31.45 -38.80 9.79
CA THR A 987 32.88 -38.53 9.54
C THR A 987 33.17 -38.41 8.03
N ASP A 988 32.60 -39.31 7.23
CA ASP A 988 32.74 -39.28 5.76
C ASP A 988 32.04 -38.06 5.13
N LEU A 989 30.87 -37.66 5.65
CA LEU A 989 30.16 -36.44 5.25
C LEU A 989 30.90 -35.15 5.64
N LEU A 990 31.82 -35.22 6.61
CA LEU A 990 32.70 -34.11 6.99
C LEU A 990 33.99 -34.02 6.16
N GLU A 991 34.32 -35.05 5.37
CA GLU A 991 35.42 -35.05 4.38
C GLU A 991 34.98 -34.30 3.11
N LEU A 992 34.90 -32.96 3.22
CA LEU A 992 34.20 -32.08 2.28
C LEU A 992 34.79 -32.06 0.85
N ASP A 993 36.05 -32.41 0.68
CA ASP A 993 36.81 -32.37 -0.57
C ASP A 993 36.79 -33.69 -1.35
N ALA A 994 36.28 -34.78 -0.76
CA ALA A 994 36.18 -36.09 -1.40
C ALA A 994 34.72 -36.43 -1.78
N PRO A 995 34.48 -37.10 -2.92
CA PRO A 995 33.19 -37.69 -3.21
C PRO A 995 32.93 -38.87 -2.26
N LEU A 996 31.67 -39.10 -1.91
CA LEU A 996 31.27 -40.25 -1.10
C LEU A 996 30.31 -41.13 -1.90
N TYR A 997 30.68 -42.40 -2.05
CA TYR A 997 29.95 -43.41 -2.81
C TYR A 997 29.27 -44.39 -1.86
N LEU A 998 27.94 -44.39 -1.85
CA LEU A 998 27.14 -45.16 -0.90
C LEU A 998 26.15 -46.07 -1.62
N SER A 999 25.91 -47.24 -1.06
CA SER A 999 24.75 -48.06 -1.38
C SER A 999 24.13 -48.57 -0.09
N GLN A 1000 22.82 -48.74 -0.07
CA GLN A 1000 22.14 -49.42 1.02
C GLN A 1000 21.78 -50.84 0.59
N ASP A 1001 22.08 -51.81 1.45
CA ASP A 1001 21.63 -53.18 1.25
C ASP A 1001 20.08 -53.23 1.34
N PRO A 1002 19.37 -53.64 0.28
CA PRO A 1002 17.90 -53.60 0.26
C PRO A 1002 17.24 -54.53 1.29
N THR A 1003 17.99 -55.51 1.82
CA THR A 1003 17.50 -56.58 2.68
C THR A 1003 17.77 -56.26 4.15
N THR A 1004 18.98 -55.78 4.44
CA THR A 1004 19.41 -55.48 5.81
C THR A 1004 19.30 -54.01 6.18
N GLY A 1005 19.11 -53.11 5.20
CA GLY A 1005 19.21 -51.67 5.40
C GLY A 1005 20.65 -51.18 5.66
N GLN A 1006 21.64 -52.08 5.65
CA GLN A 1006 23.02 -51.77 6.00
C GLN A 1006 23.68 -50.87 4.93
N LEU A 1007 24.25 -49.76 5.37
CA LEU A 1007 25.01 -48.85 4.51
C LEU A 1007 26.39 -49.42 4.18
N LYS A 1008 26.77 -49.32 2.91
CA LYS A 1008 28.08 -49.72 2.41
C LYS A 1008 28.75 -48.56 1.66
N LYS A 1009 29.98 -48.23 2.06
CA LYS A 1009 30.87 -47.28 1.40
C LYS A 1009 31.68 -48.00 0.33
N HIS A 1010 31.77 -47.41 -0.87
CA HIS A 1010 32.57 -47.90 -1.99
C HIS A 1010 33.76 -46.97 -2.24
N THR A 1011 34.84 -47.51 -2.79
CA THR A 1011 36.01 -46.71 -3.19
C THR A 1011 35.83 -46.01 -4.54
N ASP A 1012 34.95 -46.51 -5.42
CA ASP A 1012 34.69 -45.97 -6.76
C ASP A 1012 33.28 -46.37 -7.28
N VAL A 1013 32.81 -45.74 -8.37
CA VAL A 1013 31.51 -46.00 -9.03
C VAL A 1013 31.65 -47.08 -10.11
N ALA A 1014 31.46 -48.34 -9.75
CA ALA A 1014 31.17 -49.37 -10.76
C ALA A 1014 29.70 -49.26 -11.21
N SER A 1015 29.47 -48.77 -12.43
CA SER A 1015 28.21 -48.91 -13.20
C SER A 1015 26.88 -48.57 -12.48
N GLY A 1016 26.74 -47.33 -11.99
CA GLY A 1016 25.42 -46.68 -11.86
C GLY A 1016 24.52 -47.08 -10.67
N GLN A 1017 24.97 -47.93 -9.74
CA GLN A 1017 24.12 -48.36 -8.61
C GLN A 1017 24.38 -47.65 -7.28
N ALA A 1018 25.48 -46.90 -7.12
CA ALA A 1018 25.76 -46.14 -5.89
C ALA A 1018 25.20 -44.71 -5.92
N THR A 1019 24.70 -44.24 -4.78
CA THR A 1019 24.50 -42.83 -4.46
C THR A 1019 25.84 -42.11 -4.43
N ILE A 1020 25.92 -40.99 -5.14
CA ILE A 1020 27.12 -40.16 -5.20
C ILE A 1020 26.81 -38.86 -4.47
N VAL A 1021 27.46 -38.65 -3.31
CA VAL A 1021 27.47 -37.37 -2.63
C VAL A 1021 28.71 -36.61 -3.10
N GLN A 1022 28.49 -35.54 -3.85
CA GLN A 1022 29.58 -34.75 -4.43
C GLN A 1022 30.44 -34.05 -3.34
N PRO A 1023 31.72 -33.78 -3.63
CA PRO A 1023 32.50 -32.81 -2.87
C PRO A 1023 31.76 -31.48 -2.76
N CYS A 1024 31.98 -30.79 -1.64
CA CYS A 1024 31.33 -29.55 -1.30
C CYS A 1024 32.28 -28.74 -0.42
N THR A 1025 33.24 -28.07 -1.05
CA THR A 1025 34.18 -27.17 -0.39
C THR A 1025 33.54 -25.80 -0.12
N LEU A 1026 34.22 -24.95 0.65
CA LEU A 1026 33.78 -23.57 0.90
C LEU A 1026 33.61 -22.78 -0.41
N GLY A 1027 34.45 -23.05 -1.40
CA GLY A 1027 34.38 -22.38 -2.70
C GLY A 1027 33.24 -22.86 -3.60
N ASP A 1028 32.65 -24.00 -3.27
CA ASP A 1028 31.45 -24.51 -3.95
C ASP A 1028 30.17 -23.92 -3.36
N LEU A 1029 30.29 -23.15 -2.27
CA LEU A 1029 29.20 -22.35 -1.72
C LEU A 1029 29.15 -21.00 -2.44
N GLY A 1030 27.93 -20.48 -2.68
CA GLY A 1030 27.74 -19.15 -3.25
C GLY A 1030 28.29 -18.99 -4.66
N ASP A 1031 28.78 -17.78 -4.97
CA ASP A 1031 29.24 -17.38 -6.30
C ASP A 1031 30.78 -17.30 -6.35
N ARG A 1032 31.38 -18.09 -7.23
CA ARG A 1032 32.84 -18.10 -7.43
C ARG A 1032 33.41 -16.75 -7.86
N SER A 1033 32.64 -15.98 -8.64
CA SER A 1033 33.08 -14.66 -9.10
C SER A 1033 33.15 -13.63 -7.97
N PHE A 1034 32.40 -13.79 -6.88
CA PHE A 1034 32.57 -12.98 -5.65
C PHE A 1034 33.97 -13.21 -5.08
N MET A 1035 34.34 -14.48 -4.91
CA MET A 1035 35.62 -14.87 -4.33
C MET A 1035 36.81 -14.42 -5.18
N GLU A 1036 36.70 -14.59 -6.50
CA GLU A 1036 37.71 -14.12 -7.46
C GLU A 1036 37.83 -12.58 -7.47
N THR A 1037 36.71 -11.86 -7.38
CA THR A 1037 36.71 -10.37 -7.36
C THR A 1037 37.44 -9.81 -6.14
N TYR A 1038 37.23 -10.42 -4.98
CA TYR A 1038 37.78 -9.93 -3.71
C TYR A 1038 39.04 -10.67 -3.26
N GLY A 1039 39.50 -11.70 -3.98
CA GLY A 1039 40.65 -12.51 -3.60
C GLY A 1039 40.45 -13.26 -2.28
N VAL A 1040 39.25 -13.77 -2.07
CA VAL A 1040 38.84 -14.50 -0.84
C VAL A 1040 38.59 -15.98 -1.11
N VAL A 1041 38.60 -16.79 -0.05
CA VAL A 1041 38.42 -18.26 -0.12
C VAL A 1041 37.02 -18.73 0.30
N ALA A 1042 36.15 -17.80 0.65
CA ALA A 1042 34.79 -18.07 1.13
C ALA A 1042 33.80 -17.05 0.58
N PRO A 1043 32.56 -17.44 0.25
CA PRO A 1043 31.48 -16.55 -0.18
C PRO A 1043 30.86 -15.83 1.02
N LEU A 1044 31.69 -15.15 1.81
CA LEU A 1044 31.29 -14.48 3.04
C LEU A 1044 32.14 -13.24 3.26
N TYR A 1045 31.53 -12.21 3.84
CA TYR A 1045 32.28 -11.13 4.48
C TYR A 1045 31.72 -10.75 5.85
N THR A 1046 32.59 -10.23 6.73
CA THR A 1046 32.17 -9.70 8.03
C THR A 1046 31.68 -8.26 7.86
N GLY A 1047 30.43 -7.99 8.20
CA GLY A 1047 29.80 -6.68 8.03
C GLY A 1047 30.44 -5.57 8.85
N ALA A 1048 30.26 -4.33 8.40
CA ALA A 1048 30.93 -3.15 8.92
C ALA A 1048 30.76 -2.89 10.42
N MET A 1049 29.64 -3.24 11.08
CA MET A 1049 29.37 -2.95 12.51
C MET A 1049 29.98 -1.61 13.01
N ALA A 1050 29.21 -0.52 12.86
CA ALA A 1050 29.65 0.87 13.07
C ALA A 1050 30.34 1.14 14.43
N LYS A 1051 30.93 2.33 14.57
CA LYS A 1051 31.66 2.81 15.76
C LYS A 1051 32.89 1.95 16.12
N GLY A 1052 33.52 1.34 15.11
CA GLY A 1052 34.71 0.51 15.27
C GLY A 1052 34.45 -0.86 15.89
N ILE A 1053 33.19 -1.31 15.98
CA ILE A 1053 32.87 -2.66 16.47
C ILE A 1053 33.45 -3.71 15.53
N ALA A 1054 33.33 -3.54 14.21
CA ALA A 1054 34.24 -4.22 13.30
C ALA A 1054 35.57 -3.45 13.33
N SER A 1055 36.43 -3.86 14.25
CA SER A 1055 37.72 -3.22 14.50
C SER A 1055 38.72 -3.52 13.38
N ALA A 1056 39.82 -2.77 13.36
CA ALA A 1056 40.97 -3.12 12.51
C ALA A 1056 41.47 -4.55 12.79
N ASP A 1057 41.50 -5.00 14.04
CA ASP A 1057 41.97 -6.34 14.41
C ASP A 1057 41.05 -7.46 13.89
N LEU A 1058 39.74 -7.21 13.86
CA LEU A 1058 38.76 -8.11 13.29
C LEU A 1058 38.98 -8.27 11.78
N VAL A 1059 39.11 -7.15 11.08
CA VAL A 1059 39.36 -7.13 9.63
C VAL A 1059 40.71 -7.78 9.30
N ILE A 1060 41.75 -7.50 10.08
CA ILE A 1060 43.08 -8.12 9.92
C ILE A 1060 43.01 -9.63 10.12
N ALA A 1061 42.29 -10.10 11.15
CA ALA A 1061 42.13 -11.52 11.41
C ALA A 1061 41.42 -12.24 10.25
N ALA A 1062 40.32 -11.68 9.74
CA ALA A 1062 39.61 -12.19 8.57
C ALA A 1062 40.50 -12.17 7.31
N GLY A 1063 41.12 -11.02 7.01
CA GLY A 1063 41.91 -10.84 5.79
C GLY A 1063 43.18 -11.69 5.74
N LYS A 1064 43.83 -11.97 6.89
CA LYS A 1064 44.96 -12.91 6.98
C LYS A 1064 44.59 -14.33 6.55
N ARG A 1065 43.30 -14.67 6.66
CA ARG A 1065 42.72 -15.96 6.25
C ARG A 1065 41.95 -15.85 4.94
N LYS A 1066 42.19 -14.77 4.17
CA LYS A 1066 41.54 -14.50 2.88
C LYS A 1066 40.02 -14.53 3.00
N ILE A 1067 39.47 -13.97 4.08
CA ILE A 1067 38.03 -13.68 4.24
C ILE A 1067 37.88 -12.16 4.20
N LEU A 1068 36.89 -11.65 3.46
CA LEU A 1068 36.68 -10.22 3.37
C LEU A 1068 36.12 -9.70 4.71
N GLY A 1069 36.73 -8.66 5.26
CA GLY A 1069 36.22 -7.96 6.43
C GLY A 1069 36.03 -6.48 6.17
N SER A 1070 34.88 -5.93 6.54
CA SER A 1070 34.56 -4.52 6.40
C SER A 1070 34.82 -3.77 7.71
N PHE A 1071 35.68 -2.75 7.68
CA PHE A 1071 35.98 -1.93 8.86
C PHE A 1071 34.83 -0.99 9.21
N GLY A 1072 34.46 -0.93 10.49
CA GLY A 1072 33.36 -0.14 11.03
C GLY A 1072 33.63 1.35 11.18
N ALA A 1073 33.98 2.01 10.09
CA ALA A 1073 34.26 3.44 10.06
C ALA A 1073 33.05 4.32 10.42
N GLY A 1074 31.82 3.81 10.25
CA GLY A 1074 30.60 4.57 10.51
C GLY A 1074 30.56 5.22 11.89
N GLY A 1075 30.49 6.55 11.92
CA GLY A 1075 30.41 7.33 13.16
C GLY A 1075 31.71 7.47 13.96
N LEU A 1076 32.86 7.04 13.43
CA LEU A 1076 34.19 7.33 13.99
C LEU A 1076 34.74 8.68 13.47
N PRO A 1077 35.55 9.39 14.27
CA PRO A 1077 36.37 10.52 13.80
C PRO A 1077 37.33 10.12 12.67
N MET A 1078 37.59 11.05 11.75
CA MET A 1078 38.46 10.81 10.58
C MET A 1078 39.89 10.38 10.94
N HIS A 1079 40.47 10.90 12.02
CA HIS A 1079 41.81 10.49 12.44
C HIS A 1079 41.87 9.02 12.89
N LEU A 1080 40.82 8.51 13.54
CA LEU A 1080 40.73 7.09 13.92
C LEU A 1080 40.46 6.19 12.71
N VAL A 1081 39.65 6.67 11.75
CA VAL A 1081 39.45 5.93 10.48
C VAL A 1081 40.79 5.82 9.74
N ARG A 1082 41.57 6.90 9.67
CA ARG A 1082 42.92 6.91 9.07
C ARG A 1082 43.86 5.93 9.76
N GLU A 1083 43.97 6.00 11.09
CA GLU A 1083 44.82 5.09 11.87
C GLU A 1083 44.43 3.62 11.68
N ALA A 1084 43.12 3.32 11.68
CA ALA A 1084 42.63 1.97 11.45
C ALA A 1084 42.95 1.46 10.05
N VAL A 1085 42.77 2.29 9.01
CA VAL A 1085 43.13 1.95 7.63
C VAL A 1085 44.64 1.72 7.52
N ASP A 1086 45.47 2.57 8.14
CA ASP A 1086 46.94 2.40 8.16
C ASP A 1086 47.34 1.07 8.82
N LYS A 1087 46.73 0.73 9.96
CA LYS A 1087 46.94 -0.54 10.65
C LYS A 1087 46.52 -1.74 9.78
N ILE A 1088 45.37 -1.67 9.11
CA ILE A 1088 44.88 -2.73 8.22
C ILE A 1088 45.82 -2.91 7.03
N GLN A 1089 46.19 -1.84 6.34
CA GLN A 1089 47.05 -1.89 5.16
C GLN A 1089 48.46 -2.39 5.49
N ALA A 1090 49.01 -2.01 6.64
CA ALA A 1090 50.30 -2.53 7.11
C ALA A 1090 50.27 -4.05 7.36
N ALA A 1091 49.16 -4.58 7.87
CA ALA A 1091 49.00 -6.00 8.15
C ALA A 1091 48.52 -6.82 6.93
N LEU A 1092 47.85 -6.18 5.97
CA LEU A 1092 47.25 -6.78 4.77
C LEU A 1092 47.68 -6.04 3.48
N PRO A 1093 48.99 -5.92 3.18
CA PRO A 1093 49.46 -5.15 2.02
C PRO A 1093 48.92 -5.66 0.68
N GLN A 1094 48.58 -6.95 0.59
CA GLN A 1094 47.92 -7.60 -0.54
C GLN A 1094 46.75 -8.49 -0.06
N GLY A 1095 46.19 -8.17 1.10
CA GLY A 1095 45.10 -8.92 1.72
C GLY A 1095 43.73 -8.29 1.43
N PRO A 1096 42.65 -9.07 1.46
CA PRO A 1096 41.31 -8.55 1.26
C PRO A 1096 40.84 -7.77 2.49
N TYR A 1097 40.34 -6.55 2.27
CA TYR A 1097 39.61 -5.78 3.27
C TYR A 1097 38.65 -4.82 2.56
N ALA A 1098 37.60 -4.43 3.26
CA ALA A 1098 36.68 -3.37 2.88
C ALA A 1098 36.61 -2.31 3.99
N VAL A 1099 36.11 -1.13 3.66
CA VAL A 1099 35.87 -0.06 4.63
C VAL A 1099 34.44 0.45 4.50
N ASN A 1100 33.76 0.65 5.62
CA ASN A 1100 32.41 1.19 5.60
C ASN A 1100 32.39 2.63 5.10
N LEU A 1101 31.62 2.89 4.05
CA LEU A 1101 31.24 4.24 3.63
C LEU A 1101 29.79 4.45 4.09
N ILE A 1102 29.60 5.25 5.13
CA ILE A 1102 28.27 5.53 5.67
C ILE A 1102 27.73 6.84 5.11
N HIS A 1103 26.49 6.84 4.61
CA HIS A 1103 25.81 8.08 4.30
C HIS A 1103 25.38 8.78 5.58
N SER A 1104 25.65 10.08 5.69
CA SER A 1104 25.28 10.91 6.84
C SER A 1104 24.56 12.16 6.36
N PRO A 1105 23.21 12.14 6.22
CA PRO A 1105 22.44 13.25 5.64
C PRO A 1105 22.68 14.60 6.34
N PHE A 1106 23.00 14.56 7.63
CA PHE A 1106 23.22 15.74 8.47
C PHE A 1106 24.66 16.25 8.47
N ASP A 1107 25.58 15.54 7.81
CA ASP A 1107 27.00 15.89 7.71
C ASP A 1107 27.57 15.43 6.36
N SER A 1108 27.29 16.22 5.32
CA SER A 1108 27.82 15.96 3.97
C SER A 1108 29.35 15.99 3.90
N ASN A 1109 29.99 16.70 4.84
CA ASN A 1109 31.45 16.77 4.92
C ASN A 1109 32.06 15.47 5.43
N LEU A 1110 31.35 14.72 6.28
CA LEU A 1110 31.81 13.42 6.75
C LEU A 1110 31.91 12.40 5.61
N GLU A 1111 30.90 12.33 4.74
CA GLU A 1111 30.93 11.41 3.60
C GLU A 1111 32.03 11.82 2.61
N LYS A 1112 32.10 13.11 2.27
CA LYS A 1112 33.17 13.64 1.40
C LYS A 1112 34.55 13.35 1.98
N GLY A 1113 34.77 13.66 3.26
CA GLY A 1113 36.05 13.47 3.94
C GLY A 1113 36.47 12.00 4.02
N ASN A 1114 35.52 11.07 4.20
CA ASN A 1114 35.79 9.63 4.10
C ASN A 1114 36.19 9.24 2.67
N VAL A 1115 35.47 9.70 1.64
CA VAL A 1115 35.83 9.42 0.25
C VAL A 1115 37.21 9.98 -0.10
N ASP A 1116 37.52 11.20 0.33
CA ASP A 1116 38.85 11.81 0.17
C ASP A 1116 39.94 10.94 0.82
N LEU A 1117 39.73 10.53 2.08
CA LEU A 1117 40.65 9.65 2.80
C LEU A 1117 40.81 8.29 2.11
N PHE A 1118 39.72 7.69 1.63
CA PHE A 1118 39.74 6.37 0.99
C PHE A 1118 40.46 6.41 -0.35
N LEU A 1119 40.27 7.47 -1.14
CA LEU A 1119 41.01 7.69 -2.38
C LEU A 1119 42.50 7.97 -2.10
N GLU A 1120 42.81 8.80 -1.12
CA GLU A 1120 44.20 9.10 -0.70
C GLU A 1120 44.94 7.84 -0.25
N LYS A 1121 44.28 7.01 0.59
CA LYS A 1121 44.84 5.75 1.10
C LYS A 1121 44.76 4.61 0.09
N GLY A 1122 44.11 4.80 -1.06
CA GLY A 1122 43.94 3.75 -2.06
C GLY A 1122 43.09 2.56 -1.58
N VAL A 1123 42.09 2.80 -0.73
CA VAL A 1123 41.07 1.80 -0.37
C VAL A 1123 40.27 1.47 -1.62
N THR A 1124 40.23 0.18 -1.99
CA THR A 1124 39.61 -0.27 -3.24
C THR A 1124 38.25 -0.95 -3.07
N VAL A 1125 37.81 -1.23 -1.84
CA VAL A 1125 36.50 -1.85 -1.57
C VAL A 1125 35.81 -1.09 -0.45
N VAL A 1126 34.58 -0.62 -0.70
CA VAL A 1126 33.74 -0.02 0.33
C VAL A 1126 32.41 -0.76 0.48
N GLU A 1127 31.95 -0.86 1.72
CA GLU A 1127 30.57 -1.24 2.04
C GLU A 1127 29.75 0.04 2.21
N ALA A 1128 28.95 0.39 1.20
CA ALA A 1128 28.09 1.56 1.20
C ALA A 1128 26.82 1.27 2.02
N SER A 1129 26.67 1.96 3.16
CA SER A 1129 25.58 1.73 4.13
C SER A 1129 24.76 3.00 4.39
N ALA A 1130 23.48 2.83 4.72
CA ALA A 1130 22.53 3.90 5.07
C ALA A 1130 22.23 4.91 3.95
N PHE A 1131 22.52 4.57 2.69
CA PHE A 1131 22.15 5.40 1.54
C PHE A 1131 20.66 5.28 1.25
N MET A 1132 19.93 6.40 1.30
CA MET A 1132 18.54 6.48 0.82
C MET A 1132 18.47 6.92 -0.64
N THR A 1133 19.49 7.61 -1.13
CA THR A 1133 19.71 7.97 -2.53
C THR A 1133 21.20 7.92 -2.83
N LEU A 1134 21.58 7.84 -4.11
CA LEU A 1134 22.98 8.02 -4.50
C LEU A 1134 23.40 9.47 -4.30
N THR A 1135 24.55 9.67 -3.65
CA THR A 1135 25.17 10.99 -3.49
C THR A 1135 26.25 11.22 -4.55
N PRO A 1136 26.68 12.47 -4.76
CA PRO A 1136 27.87 12.73 -5.57
C PRO A 1136 29.12 12.01 -5.07
N GLN A 1137 29.27 11.78 -3.75
CA GLN A 1137 30.52 11.26 -3.20
C GLN A 1137 30.67 9.74 -3.39
N VAL A 1138 29.60 8.95 -3.22
CA VAL A 1138 29.64 7.51 -3.55
C VAL A 1138 29.85 7.28 -5.05
N VAL A 1139 29.23 8.12 -5.90
CA VAL A 1139 29.44 8.09 -7.36
C VAL A 1139 30.88 8.48 -7.71
N ARG A 1140 31.43 9.52 -7.06
CA ARG A 1140 32.84 9.92 -7.22
C ARG A 1140 33.79 8.78 -6.86
N TYR A 1141 33.58 8.11 -5.73
CA TYR A 1141 34.40 6.97 -5.32
C TYR A 1141 34.38 5.86 -6.39
N ARG A 1142 33.20 5.53 -6.93
CA ARG A 1142 33.06 4.55 -8.02
C ARG A 1142 33.80 5.00 -9.27
N ALA A 1143 33.50 6.19 -9.77
CA ALA A 1143 34.03 6.73 -11.01
C ALA A 1143 35.56 6.93 -10.98
N ALA A 1144 36.11 7.37 -9.84
CA ALA A 1144 37.55 7.55 -9.65
C ALA A 1144 38.35 6.26 -9.83
N GLY A 1145 37.72 5.10 -9.62
CA GLY A 1145 38.33 3.78 -9.81
C GLY A 1145 38.18 3.19 -11.20
N LEU A 1146 37.64 3.93 -12.18
CA LEU A 1146 37.42 3.42 -13.53
C LEU A 1146 38.56 3.83 -14.48
N SER A 1147 39.03 2.87 -15.28
CA SER A 1147 39.94 3.11 -16.39
C SER A 1147 39.67 2.10 -17.52
N ARG A 1148 40.31 2.24 -18.68
CA ARG A 1148 40.24 1.24 -19.76
C ARG A 1148 41.38 0.24 -19.66
N ASN A 1149 41.09 -1.03 -19.93
CA ASN A 1149 42.10 -2.05 -20.23
C ASN A 1149 42.61 -1.89 -21.67
N ALA A 1150 43.71 -2.58 -22.02
CA ALA A 1150 44.27 -2.56 -23.37
C ALA A 1150 43.30 -3.08 -24.46
N ASP A 1151 42.33 -3.93 -24.07
CA ASP A 1151 41.27 -4.46 -24.95
C ASP A 1151 40.02 -3.57 -25.04
N GLY A 1152 40.02 -2.40 -24.37
CA GLY A 1152 38.88 -1.48 -24.31
C GLY A 1152 37.79 -1.84 -23.31
N SER A 1153 37.91 -2.97 -22.60
CA SER A 1153 37.01 -3.31 -21.49
C SER A 1153 37.22 -2.36 -20.31
N VAL A 1154 36.18 -2.17 -19.49
CA VAL A 1154 36.25 -1.28 -18.32
C VAL A 1154 36.99 -1.98 -17.19
N ARG A 1155 38.14 -1.43 -16.79
CA ARG A 1155 38.84 -1.83 -15.57
C ARG A 1155 38.20 -1.12 -14.39
N ILE A 1156 37.70 -1.91 -13.44
CA ILE A 1156 37.10 -1.40 -12.21
C ILE A 1156 38.05 -1.69 -11.05
N ARG A 1157 38.72 -0.64 -10.57
CA ARG A 1157 39.61 -0.68 -9.39
C ARG A 1157 38.83 -0.51 -8.09
N ASN A 1158 37.93 0.47 -8.02
CA ASN A 1158 37.16 0.77 -6.82
C ASN A 1158 35.80 0.05 -6.87
N ARG A 1159 35.59 -0.85 -5.92
CA ARG A 1159 34.42 -1.71 -5.80
C ARG A 1159 33.50 -1.24 -4.69
N ILE A 1160 32.19 -1.39 -4.91
CA ILE A 1160 31.16 -1.01 -3.94
C ILE A 1160 30.27 -2.22 -3.67
N ILE A 1161 30.11 -2.53 -2.38
CA ILE A 1161 29.08 -3.43 -1.86
C ILE A 1161 27.96 -2.54 -1.32
N GLY A 1162 26.82 -2.47 -2.01
CA GLY A 1162 25.65 -1.72 -1.57
C GLY A 1162 24.86 -2.51 -0.53
N LYS A 1163 24.81 -2.06 0.71
CA LYS A 1163 23.99 -2.70 1.76
C LYS A 1163 22.59 -2.09 1.74
N VAL A 1164 21.58 -2.93 1.50
CA VAL A 1164 20.21 -2.47 1.22
C VAL A 1164 19.18 -3.36 1.92
N SER A 1165 18.12 -2.75 2.43
CA SER A 1165 16.98 -3.45 3.06
C SER A 1165 15.70 -3.38 2.23
N ARG A 1166 15.76 -2.78 1.03
CA ARG A 1166 14.60 -2.54 0.16
C ARG A 1166 14.97 -2.58 -1.33
N THR A 1167 13.95 -2.69 -2.20
CA THR A 1167 14.11 -2.92 -3.65
C THR A 1167 14.56 -1.68 -4.40
N GLU A 1168 13.97 -0.51 -4.14
CA GLU A 1168 14.39 0.79 -4.65
C GLU A 1168 15.86 1.09 -4.39
N LEU A 1169 16.33 0.75 -3.19
CA LEU A 1169 17.72 0.96 -2.80
C LEU A 1169 18.65 0.01 -3.58
N ALA A 1170 18.24 -1.24 -3.80
CA ALA A 1170 18.98 -2.16 -4.65
C ALA A 1170 19.04 -1.67 -6.10
N GLU A 1171 17.92 -1.17 -6.64
CA GLU A 1171 17.83 -0.68 -8.02
C GLU A 1171 18.80 0.47 -8.29
N MET A 1172 18.87 1.48 -7.40
CA MET A 1172 19.80 2.59 -7.60
C MET A 1172 21.27 2.15 -7.63
N PHE A 1173 21.64 1.11 -6.88
CA PHE A 1173 23.00 0.56 -6.88
C PHE A 1173 23.29 -0.35 -8.08
N ILE A 1174 22.28 -1.05 -8.61
CA ILE A 1174 22.43 -1.95 -9.77
C ILE A 1174 22.50 -1.16 -11.08
N ARG A 1175 21.85 0.01 -11.16
CA ARG A 1175 21.91 0.88 -12.34
C ARG A 1175 23.26 1.61 -12.46
N PRO A 1176 23.58 2.18 -13.65
CA PRO A 1176 24.70 3.09 -13.79
C PRO A 1176 24.50 4.38 -12.98
N ALA A 1177 25.58 5.11 -12.76
CA ALA A 1177 25.52 6.40 -12.06
C ALA A 1177 24.58 7.38 -12.80
N PRO A 1178 23.64 8.05 -12.09
CA PRO A 1178 22.76 9.03 -12.70
C PRO A 1178 23.53 10.18 -13.37
N GLU A 1179 23.07 10.58 -14.57
CA GLU A 1179 23.76 11.56 -15.41
C GLU A 1179 24.01 12.90 -14.69
N HIS A 1180 23.00 13.43 -14.00
CA HIS A 1180 23.11 14.69 -13.26
C HIS A 1180 24.18 14.67 -12.15
N LEU A 1181 24.49 13.50 -11.56
CA LEU A 1181 25.57 13.37 -10.58
C LEU A 1181 26.94 13.36 -11.27
N LEU A 1182 27.05 12.70 -12.42
CA LEU A 1182 28.27 12.69 -13.23
C LEU A 1182 28.60 14.10 -13.74
N GLU A 1183 27.62 14.82 -14.29
CA GLU A 1183 27.77 16.21 -14.75
C GLU A 1183 28.25 17.12 -13.62
N LYS A 1184 27.68 16.98 -12.42
CA LYS A 1184 28.09 17.75 -11.23
C LYS A 1184 29.53 17.45 -10.82
N LEU A 1185 29.97 16.20 -10.92
CA LEU A 1185 31.34 15.79 -10.58
C LEU A 1185 32.36 16.22 -11.64
N ILE A 1186 31.99 16.20 -12.91
CA ILE A 1186 32.80 16.77 -14.01
C ILE A 1186 32.95 18.28 -13.79
N ALA A 1187 31.85 19.00 -13.53
CA ALA A 1187 31.85 20.44 -13.36
C ALA A 1187 32.67 20.90 -12.14
N SER A 1188 32.77 20.07 -11.10
CA SER A 1188 33.60 20.33 -9.92
C SER A 1188 35.06 19.86 -10.08
N GLY A 1189 35.41 19.21 -11.19
CA GLY A 1189 36.75 18.67 -11.44
C GLY A 1189 37.11 17.45 -10.58
N GLU A 1190 36.13 16.85 -9.91
CA GLU A 1190 36.34 15.71 -9.00
C GLU A 1190 36.47 14.38 -9.75
N ILE A 1191 35.99 14.31 -11.00
CA ILE A 1191 36.21 13.19 -11.92
C ILE A 1191 36.51 13.72 -13.34
N THR A 1192 37.18 12.91 -14.14
CA THR A 1192 37.45 13.18 -15.55
C THR A 1192 36.25 12.82 -16.44
N GLN A 1193 36.20 13.40 -17.66
CA GLN A 1193 35.21 13.01 -18.67
C GLN A 1193 35.29 11.51 -19.00
N GLU A 1194 36.50 10.96 -19.13
CA GLU A 1194 36.68 9.52 -19.39
C GLU A 1194 36.09 8.67 -18.26
N GLN A 1195 36.32 9.04 -16.99
CA GLN A 1195 35.74 8.33 -15.85
C GLN A 1195 34.21 8.39 -15.84
N ALA A 1196 33.62 9.54 -16.19
CA ALA A 1196 32.17 9.67 -16.30
C ALA A 1196 31.60 8.81 -17.43
N GLU A 1197 32.23 8.80 -18.61
CA GLU A 1197 31.85 7.91 -19.72
C GLU A 1197 31.88 6.43 -19.33
N LEU A 1198 32.90 6.01 -18.58
CA LEU A 1198 33.03 4.64 -18.08
C LEU A 1198 31.96 4.34 -17.01
N ALA A 1199 31.63 5.31 -16.15
CA ALA A 1199 30.63 5.15 -15.09
C ALA A 1199 29.22 4.89 -15.64
N ARG A 1200 28.90 5.37 -16.86
CA ARG A 1200 27.65 5.05 -17.57
C ARG A 1200 27.55 3.58 -18.02
N ARG A 1201 28.68 2.85 -18.07
CA ARG A 1201 28.76 1.49 -18.64
C ARG A 1201 28.82 0.39 -17.58
N VAL A 1202 28.87 0.75 -16.30
CA VAL A 1202 29.02 -0.18 -15.18
C VAL A 1202 27.94 0.09 -14.15
N PRO A 1203 27.51 -0.92 -13.37
CA PRO A 1203 26.67 -0.68 -12.21
C PRO A 1203 27.43 0.14 -11.15
N VAL A 1204 26.71 0.93 -10.35
CA VAL A 1204 27.31 1.69 -9.25
C VAL A 1204 27.94 0.74 -8.22
N ALA A 1205 27.24 -0.33 -7.87
CA ALA A 1205 27.74 -1.41 -7.01
C ALA A 1205 28.04 -2.69 -7.79
N ASP A 1206 29.08 -3.42 -7.37
CA ASP A 1206 29.41 -4.74 -7.91
C ASP A 1206 28.61 -5.85 -7.20
N ASP A 1207 28.22 -5.57 -5.96
CA ASP A 1207 27.58 -6.52 -5.06
C ASP A 1207 26.50 -5.80 -4.24
N ILE A 1208 25.39 -6.50 -4.02
CA ILE A 1208 24.31 -6.05 -3.14
C ILE A 1208 24.27 -6.97 -1.93
N ALA A 1209 24.45 -6.41 -0.74
CA ALA A 1209 24.25 -7.11 0.52
C ALA A 1209 22.83 -6.82 1.02
N VAL A 1210 21.93 -7.79 0.86
CA VAL A 1210 20.54 -7.65 1.31
C VAL A 1210 20.49 -7.78 2.83
N GLU A 1211 20.14 -6.71 3.50
CA GLU A 1211 20.03 -6.62 4.96
C GLU A 1211 18.60 -6.94 5.40
N ALA A 1212 18.43 -8.14 5.96
CA ALA A 1212 17.21 -8.61 6.58
C ALA A 1212 17.18 -8.21 8.07
N ASP A 1213 16.94 -9.17 8.97
CA ASP A 1213 16.86 -8.97 10.41
C ASP A 1213 18.26 -8.89 11.05
N SER A 1214 18.86 -7.68 11.03
CA SER A 1214 20.22 -7.38 11.48
C SER A 1214 20.25 -6.57 12.78
N GLY A 1215 21.40 -6.54 13.46
CA GLY A 1215 21.59 -5.67 14.62
C GLY A 1215 21.88 -4.22 14.20
N GLY A 1216 21.24 -3.25 14.85
CA GLY A 1216 21.33 -1.83 14.48
C GLY A 1216 20.13 -1.38 13.63
N HIS A 1217 20.34 -0.42 12.74
CA HIS A 1217 19.27 0.03 11.84
C HIS A 1217 18.85 -1.10 10.90
N THR A 1218 17.59 -1.52 10.96
CA THR A 1218 17.00 -2.59 10.14
C THR A 1218 15.51 -2.31 9.91
N ASP A 1219 15.00 -2.75 8.76
CA ASP A 1219 13.57 -2.75 8.43
C ASP A 1219 12.85 -4.04 8.91
N ASN A 1220 13.55 -4.96 9.60
CA ASN A 1220 13.03 -6.25 10.08
C ASN A 1220 12.39 -7.10 8.96
N ARG A 1221 12.97 -7.11 7.77
CA ARG A 1221 12.44 -7.86 6.62
C ARG A 1221 12.92 -9.32 6.65
N PRO A 1222 12.04 -10.34 6.50
CA PRO A 1222 12.46 -11.72 6.39
C PRO A 1222 13.32 -11.99 5.16
N ILE A 1223 14.50 -12.60 5.34
CA ILE A 1223 15.46 -12.82 4.25
C ILE A 1223 14.88 -13.67 3.10
N HIS A 1224 14.05 -14.66 3.42
CA HIS A 1224 13.47 -15.58 2.43
C HIS A 1224 12.46 -14.91 1.50
N VAL A 1225 12.05 -13.68 1.79
CA VAL A 1225 11.21 -12.90 0.85
C VAL A 1225 12.01 -11.83 0.14
N ILE A 1226 12.80 -11.04 0.86
CA ILE A 1226 13.52 -9.93 0.22
C ILE A 1226 14.66 -10.39 -0.71
N LEU A 1227 15.34 -11.50 -0.41
CA LEU A 1227 16.45 -12.00 -1.22
C LEU A 1227 16.00 -12.42 -2.63
N PRO A 1228 14.99 -13.30 -2.82
CA PRO A 1228 14.48 -13.63 -4.16
C PRO A 1228 14.00 -12.41 -4.94
N LEU A 1229 13.33 -11.46 -4.27
CA LEU A 1229 12.85 -10.22 -4.91
C LEU A 1229 14.02 -9.39 -5.47
N ILE A 1230 15.11 -9.22 -4.71
CA ILE A 1230 16.29 -8.49 -5.19
C ILE A 1230 17.08 -9.31 -6.23
N ILE A 1231 17.14 -10.64 -6.13
CA ILE A 1231 17.73 -11.50 -7.18
C ILE A 1231 16.98 -11.32 -8.51
N ASN A 1232 15.65 -11.31 -8.47
CA ASN A 1232 14.79 -11.11 -9.64
C ASN A 1232 14.92 -9.70 -10.21
N LEU A 1233 14.90 -8.67 -9.34
CA LEU A 1233 15.20 -7.28 -9.71
C LEU A 1233 16.56 -7.18 -10.41
N ARG A 1234 17.62 -7.76 -9.84
CA ARG A 1234 18.95 -7.82 -10.45
C ARG A 1234 18.91 -8.51 -11.81
N ASN A 1235 18.22 -9.64 -11.94
CA ASN A 1235 18.11 -10.36 -13.21
C ASN A 1235 17.38 -9.53 -14.30
N ARG A 1236 16.38 -8.74 -13.90
CA ARG A 1236 15.69 -7.79 -14.79
C ARG A 1236 16.61 -6.64 -15.19
N LEU A 1237 17.19 -5.94 -14.22
CA LEU A 1237 18.06 -4.78 -14.46
C LEU A 1237 19.34 -5.13 -15.23
N HIS A 1238 19.93 -6.31 -15.00
CA HIS A 1238 21.09 -6.78 -15.76
C HIS A 1238 20.78 -6.91 -17.26
N ARG A 1239 19.58 -7.42 -17.60
CA ARG A 1239 19.09 -7.49 -18.98
C ARG A 1239 18.74 -6.11 -19.52
N GLU A 1240 18.02 -5.30 -18.74
CA GLU A 1240 17.58 -3.96 -19.10
C GLU A 1240 18.75 -3.01 -19.41
N CYS A 1241 19.80 -3.03 -18.57
CA CYS A 1241 20.98 -2.19 -18.76
C CYS A 1241 21.98 -2.77 -19.78
N GLY A 1242 21.73 -3.98 -20.30
CA GLY A 1242 22.60 -4.64 -21.27
C GLY A 1242 24.02 -4.93 -20.77
N TYR A 1243 24.19 -5.20 -19.47
CA TYR A 1243 25.51 -5.46 -18.92
C TYR A 1243 26.06 -6.81 -19.42
N PRO A 1244 27.37 -6.91 -19.73
CA PRO A 1244 28.01 -8.18 -19.99
C PRO A 1244 27.98 -9.06 -18.72
N ALA A 1245 28.05 -10.38 -18.88
CA ALA A 1245 28.01 -11.33 -17.77
C ALA A 1245 29.06 -11.03 -16.67
N SER A 1246 30.23 -10.50 -17.05
CA SER A 1246 31.30 -10.07 -16.13
C SER A 1246 30.93 -8.88 -15.23
N LEU A 1247 29.89 -8.11 -15.57
CA LEU A 1247 29.34 -7.00 -14.79
C LEU A 1247 27.99 -7.35 -14.14
N ARG A 1248 27.65 -8.65 -14.06
CA ARG A 1248 26.46 -9.09 -13.34
C ARG A 1248 26.63 -8.81 -11.85
N VAL A 1249 25.82 -7.88 -11.34
CA VAL A 1249 25.78 -7.56 -9.90
C VAL A 1249 25.40 -8.81 -9.12
N ARG A 1250 26.20 -9.17 -8.12
CA ARG A 1250 25.93 -10.33 -7.26
C ARG A 1250 25.07 -9.91 -6.07
N VAL A 1251 24.17 -10.78 -5.64
CA VAL A 1251 23.24 -10.47 -4.55
C VAL A 1251 23.51 -11.46 -3.42
N GLY A 1252 23.96 -10.96 -2.28
CA GLY A 1252 24.18 -11.73 -1.07
C GLY A 1252 23.17 -11.42 0.03
N ALA A 1253 23.24 -12.18 1.12
CA ALA A 1253 22.27 -12.14 2.20
C ALA A 1253 22.95 -11.85 3.56
N GLY A 1254 22.42 -10.87 4.29
CA GLY A 1254 22.85 -10.51 5.64
C GLY A 1254 21.65 -10.33 6.58
N GLY A 1255 21.89 -10.45 7.88
CA GLY A 1255 20.83 -10.51 8.90
C GLY A 1255 20.28 -11.92 9.06
N GLY A 1256 20.12 -12.39 10.31
CA GLY A 1256 19.67 -13.76 10.60
C GLY A 1256 20.70 -14.89 10.41
N VAL A 1257 21.90 -14.63 9.90
CA VAL A 1257 22.92 -15.69 9.66
C VAL A 1257 23.77 -15.93 10.91
N GLY A 1258 23.31 -16.86 11.77
CA GLY A 1258 23.99 -17.25 13.01
C GLY A 1258 24.44 -18.70 13.09
N CYS A 1259 23.94 -19.57 12.22
CA CYS A 1259 24.21 -21.01 12.25
C CYS A 1259 24.35 -21.58 10.83
N PRO A 1260 24.92 -22.80 10.69
CA PRO A 1260 25.06 -23.49 9.42
C PRO A 1260 23.77 -23.61 8.60
N GLN A 1261 22.63 -23.83 9.26
CA GLN A 1261 21.33 -24.00 8.61
C GLN A 1261 20.89 -22.70 7.94
N ALA A 1262 21.06 -21.55 8.61
CA ALA A 1262 20.75 -20.24 8.05
C ALA A 1262 21.65 -19.90 6.86
N ALA A 1263 22.95 -20.22 6.95
CA ALA A 1263 23.89 -20.04 5.85
C ALA A 1263 23.53 -20.93 4.64
N ALA A 1264 23.29 -22.23 4.87
CA ALA A 1264 22.87 -23.15 3.83
C ALA A 1264 21.57 -22.70 3.16
N ALA A 1265 20.57 -22.28 3.94
CA ALA A 1265 19.30 -21.78 3.41
C ALA A 1265 19.48 -20.54 2.53
N ALA A 1266 20.24 -19.54 2.99
CA ALA A 1266 20.49 -18.32 2.21
C ALA A 1266 21.19 -18.62 0.88
N LEU A 1267 22.24 -19.45 0.91
CA LEU A 1267 23.00 -19.85 -0.28
C LEU A 1267 22.15 -20.70 -1.23
N SER A 1268 21.34 -21.63 -0.71
CA SER A 1268 20.39 -22.42 -1.50
C SER A 1268 19.27 -21.59 -2.14
N MET A 1269 18.88 -20.47 -1.51
CA MET A 1269 17.95 -19.49 -2.11
C MET A 1269 18.60 -18.61 -3.20
N GLY A 1270 19.89 -18.82 -3.50
CA GLY A 1270 20.61 -18.12 -4.56
C GLY A 1270 21.43 -16.92 -4.09
N ALA A 1271 21.67 -16.76 -2.80
CA ALA A 1271 22.63 -15.77 -2.32
C ALA A 1271 24.04 -16.09 -2.86
N ALA A 1272 24.66 -15.11 -3.52
CA ALA A 1272 26.02 -15.21 -4.03
C ALA A 1272 27.07 -15.24 -2.90
N PHE A 1273 26.75 -14.61 -1.77
CA PHE A 1273 27.57 -14.59 -0.57
C PHE A 1273 26.68 -14.33 0.66
N ILE A 1274 27.22 -14.53 1.85
CA ILE A 1274 26.55 -14.20 3.11
C ILE A 1274 27.30 -13.13 3.92
N VAL A 1275 26.58 -12.39 4.75
CA VAL A 1275 27.12 -11.33 5.59
C VAL A 1275 26.81 -11.62 7.05
N THR A 1276 27.86 -11.72 7.86
CA THR A 1276 27.73 -11.92 9.31
C THR A 1276 28.00 -10.62 10.05
N GLY A 1277 27.21 -10.34 11.08
CA GLY A 1277 27.31 -9.13 11.90
C GLY A 1277 27.46 -9.48 13.37
N THR A 1278 26.34 -9.61 14.08
CA THR A 1278 26.30 -9.83 15.54
C THR A 1278 27.17 -10.99 16.04
N VAL A 1279 27.28 -12.10 15.30
CA VAL A 1279 28.18 -13.23 15.67
C VAL A 1279 29.66 -12.86 15.62
N ASN A 1280 30.03 -11.82 14.89
CA ASN A 1280 31.39 -11.29 14.86
C ASN A 1280 31.65 -10.35 16.03
N GLN A 1281 30.61 -9.72 16.59
CA GLN A 1281 30.74 -8.81 17.74
C GLN A 1281 31.12 -9.55 19.03
N VAL A 1282 30.66 -10.79 19.23
CA VAL A 1282 31.05 -11.61 20.40
C VAL A 1282 32.52 -12.06 20.34
N CYS A 1283 33.15 -11.99 19.17
CA CYS A 1283 34.50 -12.51 18.97
C CYS A 1283 35.57 -11.65 19.65
N LYS A 1284 36.70 -12.27 20.02
CA LYS A 1284 37.80 -11.58 20.73
C LYS A 1284 38.44 -10.43 19.96
N GLN A 1285 38.34 -10.43 18.63
CA GLN A 1285 38.87 -9.35 17.78
C GLN A 1285 37.93 -8.17 17.59
N SER A 1286 36.65 -8.25 17.98
CA SER A 1286 35.72 -7.11 17.82
C SER A 1286 36.15 -5.89 18.65
N GLY A 1287 35.69 -4.69 18.31
CA GLY A 1287 36.01 -3.45 19.04
C GLY A 1287 35.13 -3.18 20.25
N THR A 1288 34.37 -4.18 20.73
CA THR A 1288 33.50 -4.03 21.91
C THR A 1288 34.22 -4.46 23.20
N CYS A 1289 33.66 -4.17 24.38
CA CYS A 1289 34.25 -4.61 25.65
C CYS A 1289 33.80 -6.02 26.05
N ASP A 1290 34.52 -6.65 26.98
CA ASP A 1290 34.22 -8.02 27.43
C ASP A 1290 32.86 -8.14 28.14
N ASN A 1291 32.37 -7.09 28.79
CA ASN A 1291 31.02 -7.08 29.36
C ASN A 1291 29.96 -7.26 28.26
N VAL A 1292 30.15 -6.63 27.08
CA VAL A 1292 29.27 -6.80 25.93
C VAL A 1292 29.41 -8.21 25.37
N ARG A 1293 30.63 -8.74 25.19
CA ARG A 1293 30.84 -10.13 24.72
C ARG A 1293 30.18 -11.15 25.63
N LYS A 1294 30.32 -11.00 26.95
CA LYS A 1294 29.66 -11.83 27.96
C LYS A 1294 28.13 -11.77 27.87
N ALA A 1295 27.58 -10.59 27.61
CA ALA A 1295 26.14 -10.43 27.43
C ALA A 1295 25.66 -11.10 26.13
N LEU A 1296 26.40 -10.91 25.04
CA LEU A 1296 26.13 -11.53 23.74
C LEU A 1296 26.23 -13.05 23.78
N SER A 1297 27.24 -13.62 24.46
CA SER A 1297 27.42 -15.08 24.56
C SER A 1297 26.33 -15.79 25.38
N LYS A 1298 25.49 -15.02 26.11
CA LYS A 1298 24.38 -15.53 26.92
C LYS A 1298 23.01 -15.10 26.40
N ALA A 1299 22.98 -14.37 25.28
CA ALA A 1299 21.76 -13.85 24.70
C ALA A 1299 21.00 -14.96 23.95
N SER A 1300 19.68 -15.00 24.16
CA SER A 1300 18.77 -15.75 23.30
C SER A 1300 18.27 -14.88 22.14
N TYR A 1301 17.66 -15.50 21.13
CA TYR A 1301 17.03 -14.78 20.01
C TYR A 1301 15.92 -13.82 20.50
N SER A 1302 15.25 -14.16 21.61
CA SER A 1302 14.18 -13.37 22.23
C SER A 1302 14.69 -12.21 23.10
N ASP A 1303 16.00 -12.13 23.33
CA ASP A 1303 16.62 -11.05 24.12
C ASP A 1303 16.89 -9.79 23.28
N ILE A 1304 16.29 -9.67 22.10
CA ILE A 1304 16.48 -8.59 21.14
C ILE A 1304 15.21 -7.72 21.06
N CYS A 1305 15.38 -6.39 20.94
CA CYS A 1305 14.25 -5.47 20.80
C CYS A 1305 14.62 -4.19 20.06
N MET A 1306 13.61 -3.39 19.70
CA MET A 1306 13.80 -2.08 19.07
C MET A 1306 13.91 -0.96 20.12
N ALA A 1307 14.81 0.00 19.89
CA ALA A 1307 15.00 1.19 20.71
C ALA A 1307 15.21 2.44 19.83
N PRO A 1308 14.83 3.65 20.29
CA PRO A 1308 15.07 4.90 19.56
C PRO A 1308 16.52 5.09 19.14
N ALA A 1309 16.73 5.50 17.89
CA ALA A 1309 18.04 5.80 17.33
C ALA A 1309 18.46 7.25 17.65
N ALA A 1310 19.77 7.52 17.73
CA ALA A 1310 20.29 8.84 18.12
C ALA A 1310 20.40 9.84 16.95
N ASP A 1311 20.51 9.34 15.72
CA ASP A 1311 20.71 10.11 14.49
C ASP A 1311 19.40 10.72 13.97
N MET A 1312 18.30 9.97 14.06
CA MET A 1312 16.93 10.35 13.67
C MET A 1312 15.94 10.18 14.83
N PHE A 1313 16.33 10.69 16.00
CA PHE A 1313 15.56 10.55 17.24
C PHE A 1313 14.22 11.26 17.15
N GLU A 1314 14.21 12.46 16.56
CA GLU A 1314 13.02 13.29 16.41
C GLU A 1314 11.96 12.66 15.49
N GLU A 1315 12.39 11.92 14.46
CA GLU A 1315 11.52 11.21 13.52
C GLU A 1315 11.00 9.87 14.08
N GLY A 1316 11.41 9.48 15.30
CA GLY A 1316 10.98 8.24 15.94
C GLY A 1316 11.58 6.97 15.33
N VAL A 1317 12.66 7.11 14.56
CA VAL A 1317 13.37 5.96 13.98
C VAL A 1317 13.93 5.09 15.11
N LYS A 1318 13.80 3.77 14.94
CA LYS A 1318 14.27 2.77 15.90
C LYS A 1318 15.34 1.89 15.27
N LEU A 1319 16.18 1.34 16.13
CA LEU A 1319 17.23 0.39 15.79
C LEU A 1319 17.17 -0.83 16.72
N GLN A 1320 17.71 -1.95 16.26
CA GLN A 1320 17.64 -3.24 16.93
C GLN A 1320 18.84 -3.46 17.86
N VAL A 1321 18.56 -3.78 19.12
CA VAL A 1321 19.53 -3.85 20.22
C VAL A 1321 19.25 -5.00 21.17
N LEU A 1322 20.29 -5.40 21.91
CA LEU A 1322 20.18 -6.33 23.03
C LEU A 1322 19.35 -5.69 24.16
N LYS A 1323 18.37 -6.44 24.65
CA LYS A 1323 17.50 -6.08 25.79
C LYS A 1323 18.07 -6.57 27.11
N LYS A 1324 18.67 -7.76 27.13
CA LYS A 1324 19.13 -8.41 28.36
C LYS A 1324 20.52 -7.94 28.76
N GLY A 1325 20.73 -7.65 30.04
CA GLY A 1325 22.02 -7.18 30.57
C GLY A 1325 22.24 -5.66 30.47
N THR A 1326 21.30 -4.91 29.90
CA THR A 1326 21.33 -3.45 29.81
C THR A 1326 19.92 -2.88 29.98
N MET A 1327 19.79 -1.69 30.54
CA MET A 1327 18.54 -0.92 30.59
C MET A 1327 18.41 0.05 29.41
N PHE A 1328 19.41 0.13 28.52
CA PHE A 1328 19.41 1.07 27.39
C PHE A 1328 18.08 1.11 26.63
N PRO A 1329 17.49 -0.01 26.19
CA PRO A 1329 16.25 0.05 25.40
C PRO A 1329 15.09 0.65 26.20
N SER A 1330 14.97 0.30 27.49
CA SER A 1330 13.92 0.85 28.36
C SER A 1330 14.12 2.36 28.60
N ARG A 1331 15.36 2.79 28.83
CA ARG A 1331 15.72 4.19 29.04
C ARG A 1331 15.53 5.01 27.77
N ALA A 1332 15.98 4.50 26.62
CA ALA A 1332 15.82 5.15 25.32
C ALA A 1332 14.34 5.33 24.95
N ASN A 1333 13.52 4.29 25.11
CA ASN A 1333 12.07 4.39 24.92
C ASN A 1333 11.43 5.40 25.88
N LYS A 1334 11.88 5.45 27.14
CA LYS A 1334 11.41 6.46 28.10
C LYS A 1334 11.79 7.88 27.68
N LEU A 1335 13.02 8.10 27.19
CA LEU A 1335 13.43 9.42 26.69
C LEU A 1335 12.58 9.85 25.48
N TYR A 1336 12.27 8.92 24.57
CA TYR A 1336 11.39 9.21 23.44
C TYR A 1336 9.95 9.51 23.87
N GLU A 1337 9.40 8.74 24.83
CA GLU A 1337 8.10 9.03 25.44
C GLU A 1337 8.07 10.44 26.06
N LEU A 1338 9.11 10.80 26.81
CA LEU A 1338 9.26 12.13 27.40
C LEU A 1338 9.40 13.22 26.33
N PHE A 1339 10.14 12.95 25.25
CA PHE A 1339 10.27 13.85 24.12
C PHE A 1339 8.93 14.11 23.42
N CYS A 1340 8.13 13.08 23.19
CA CYS A 1340 6.79 13.24 22.63
C CYS A 1340 5.84 13.96 23.59
N LYS A 1341 5.99 13.74 24.90
CA LYS A 1341 5.07 14.24 25.93
C LYS A 1341 5.29 15.69 26.36
N TYR A 1342 6.54 16.17 26.39
CA TYR A 1342 6.88 17.50 26.92
C TYR A 1342 7.61 18.34 25.88
N ASP A 1343 7.38 19.65 25.84
CA ASP A 1343 8.02 20.54 24.86
C ASP A 1343 9.38 21.10 25.28
N SER A 1344 9.75 20.91 26.53
CA SER A 1344 10.98 21.41 27.12
C SER A 1344 11.30 20.61 28.39
N PHE A 1345 12.51 20.75 28.93
CA PHE A 1345 12.81 20.19 30.25
C PHE A 1345 12.05 20.93 31.34
N GLU A 1346 11.80 22.22 31.16
CA GLU A 1346 11.11 23.10 32.09
C GLU A 1346 9.61 22.77 32.21
N SER A 1347 9.00 22.19 31.16
CA SER A 1347 7.62 21.71 31.19
C SER A 1347 7.48 20.27 31.69
N MET A 1348 8.58 19.58 31.96
CA MET A 1348 8.58 18.24 32.57
C MET A 1348 8.35 18.36 34.08
N PRO A 1349 7.50 17.50 34.70
CA PRO A 1349 7.36 17.47 36.14
C PRO A 1349 8.73 17.34 36.84
N PRO A 1350 9.01 18.13 37.90
CA PRO A 1350 10.33 18.13 38.55
C PRO A 1350 10.81 16.74 38.96
N ASN A 1351 9.90 15.89 39.47
CA ASN A 1351 10.20 14.51 39.85
C ASN A 1351 10.59 13.63 38.64
N GLU A 1352 10.03 13.89 37.45
CA GLU A 1352 10.41 13.17 36.22
C GLU A 1352 11.77 13.66 35.70
N LEU A 1353 12.02 14.97 35.73
CA LEU A 1353 13.33 15.52 35.35
C LEU A 1353 14.44 15.02 36.28
N GLU A 1354 14.20 15.02 37.59
CA GLU A 1354 15.11 14.48 38.59
C GLU A 1354 15.40 12.99 38.33
N ARG A 1355 14.40 12.20 37.91
CA ARG A 1355 14.59 10.80 37.50
C ARG A 1355 15.45 10.69 36.25
N VAL A 1356 15.27 11.56 35.26
CA VAL A 1356 16.11 11.59 34.04
C VAL A 1356 17.56 11.91 34.44
N GLU A 1357 17.79 12.97 35.22
CA GLU A 1357 19.12 13.37 35.68
C GLU A 1357 19.81 12.29 36.51
N LYS A 1358 19.12 11.72 37.52
CA LYS A 1358 19.73 10.74 38.44
C LYS A 1358 19.82 9.34 37.86
N ARG A 1359 18.81 8.87 37.12
CA ARG A 1359 18.71 7.45 36.70
C ARG A 1359 19.10 7.19 35.26
N ILE A 1360 19.15 8.20 34.38
CA ILE A 1360 19.49 8.03 32.96
C ILE A 1360 20.77 8.79 32.63
N PHE A 1361 20.76 10.12 32.79
CA PHE A 1361 21.93 10.93 32.52
C PHE A 1361 23.07 10.68 33.52
N GLN A 1362 22.74 10.38 34.78
CA GLN A 1362 23.68 10.31 35.91
C GLN A 1362 24.52 11.59 36.05
N ARG A 1363 23.97 12.73 35.62
CA ARG A 1363 24.57 14.07 35.62
C ARG A 1363 23.46 15.11 35.68
N ALA A 1364 23.78 16.29 36.19
CA ALA A 1364 22.88 17.43 36.10
C ALA A 1364 22.66 17.83 34.64
N LEU A 1365 21.44 18.25 34.29
CA LEU A 1365 21.06 18.68 32.96
C LEU A 1365 21.96 19.81 32.44
N ALA A 1366 22.39 20.71 33.33
CA ALA A 1366 23.31 21.80 32.98
C ALA A 1366 24.66 21.28 32.47
N GLU A 1367 25.19 20.22 33.07
CA GLU A 1367 26.44 19.57 32.64
C GLU A 1367 26.24 18.85 31.30
N VAL A 1368 25.15 18.07 31.17
CA VAL A 1368 24.78 17.39 29.91
C VAL A 1368 24.65 18.40 28.76
N TRP A 1369 24.00 19.53 29.02
CA TRP A 1369 23.86 20.60 28.04
C TRP A 1369 25.21 21.21 27.66
N GLN A 1370 26.10 21.45 28.64
CA GLN A 1370 27.44 21.96 28.36
C GLN A 1370 28.25 20.99 27.48
N GLU A 1371 28.25 19.70 27.79
CA GLU A 1371 28.90 18.69 26.95
C GLU A 1371 28.29 18.59 25.55
N THR A 1372 26.96 18.71 25.46
CA THR A 1372 26.26 18.75 24.18
C THR A 1372 26.73 19.94 23.34
N LYS A 1373 26.83 21.14 23.94
CA LYS A 1373 27.38 22.32 23.26
C LYS A 1373 28.81 22.07 22.79
N ASP A 1374 29.67 21.55 23.67
CA ASP A 1374 31.07 21.29 23.36
C ASP A 1374 31.21 20.27 22.21
N PHE A 1375 30.37 19.24 22.17
CA PHE A 1375 30.34 18.28 21.08
C PHE A 1375 29.95 18.92 19.74
N TYR A 1376 28.86 19.69 19.69
CA TYR A 1376 28.41 20.32 18.44
C TYR A 1376 29.36 21.42 17.96
N ILE A 1377 29.94 22.21 18.87
CA ILE A 1377 30.86 23.31 18.52
C ILE A 1377 32.24 22.76 18.13
N ASN A 1378 32.83 21.92 18.98
CA ASN A 1378 34.24 21.54 18.83
C ASN A 1378 34.43 20.33 17.91
N ARG A 1379 33.45 19.41 17.83
CA ARG A 1379 33.60 18.15 17.08
C ARG A 1379 32.79 18.09 15.80
N LEU A 1380 31.55 18.58 15.80
CA LEU A 1380 30.74 18.68 14.57
C LEU A 1380 30.88 20.02 13.84
N HIS A 1381 31.64 20.97 14.41
CA HIS A 1381 31.86 22.32 13.85
C HIS A 1381 30.55 23.03 13.44
N ASN A 1382 29.48 22.84 14.23
CA ASN A 1382 28.14 23.36 13.95
C ASN A 1382 27.61 24.23 15.10
N PRO A 1383 28.19 25.44 15.30
CA PRO A 1383 27.74 26.37 16.34
C PRO A 1383 26.31 26.90 16.10
N GLU A 1384 25.88 26.96 14.84
CA GLU A 1384 24.54 27.42 14.46
C GLU A 1384 23.44 26.52 15.05
N LYS A 1385 23.67 25.19 15.09
CA LYS A 1385 22.74 24.23 15.72
C LYS A 1385 22.55 24.52 17.20
N ILE A 1386 23.62 24.90 17.90
CA ILE A 1386 23.56 25.29 19.32
C ILE A 1386 22.81 26.61 19.50
N GLN A 1387 23.13 27.63 18.69
CA GLN A 1387 22.41 28.92 18.75
C GLN A 1387 20.90 28.75 18.50
N ARG A 1388 20.51 27.82 17.62
CA ARG A 1388 19.10 27.47 17.41
C ARG A 1388 18.52 26.76 18.62
N ALA A 1389 19.22 25.77 19.17
CA ALA A 1389 18.76 25.01 20.34
C ALA A 1389 18.62 25.89 21.59
N GLU A 1390 19.45 26.93 21.75
CA GLU A 1390 19.29 27.92 22.83
C GLU A 1390 18.00 28.74 22.72
N ARG A 1391 17.38 28.80 21.52
CA ARG A 1391 16.11 29.49 21.24
C ARG A 1391 14.92 28.54 21.09
N ASP A 1392 15.19 27.24 21.00
CA ASP A 1392 14.22 26.18 20.73
C ASP A 1392 14.34 25.13 21.84
N PRO A 1393 13.55 25.26 22.93
CA PRO A 1393 13.63 24.36 24.09
C PRO A 1393 13.42 22.89 23.75
N LYS A 1394 12.61 22.59 22.73
CA LYS A 1394 12.37 21.23 22.24
C LYS A 1394 13.62 20.67 21.57
N LEU A 1395 14.27 21.48 20.75
CA LEU A 1395 15.54 21.11 20.13
C LEU A 1395 16.62 20.90 21.20
N LYS A 1396 16.76 21.79 22.19
CA LYS A 1396 17.67 21.59 23.33
C LYS A 1396 17.42 20.25 24.01
N MET A 1397 16.15 19.91 24.26
CA MET A 1397 15.77 18.62 24.83
C MET A 1397 16.15 17.43 23.95
N SER A 1398 15.85 17.50 22.65
CA SER A 1398 16.30 16.48 21.68
C SER A 1398 17.81 16.28 21.74
N LEU A 1399 18.60 17.37 21.68
CA LEU A 1399 20.06 17.28 21.66
C LEU A 1399 20.62 16.65 22.96
N CYS A 1400 20.05 16.96 24.12
CA CYS A 1400 20.41 16.33 25.39
C CYS A 1400 20.01 14.83 25.45
N PHE A 1401 18.86 14.45 24.90
CA PHE A 1401 18.51 13.01 24.80
C PHE A 1401 19.44 12.27 23.84
N ARG A 1402 19.78 12.90 22.70
CA ARG A 1402 20.75 12.37 21.73
C ARG A 1402 22.16 12.26 22.31
N TRP A 1403 22.55 13.12 23.26
CA TRP A 1403 23.80 12.97 24.02
C TRP A 1403 23.86 11.61 24.72
N TYR A 1404 22.80 11.23 25.45
CA TYR A 1404 22.74 9.93 26.12
C TYR A 1404 22.72 8.78 25.10
N LEU A 1405 21.85 8.86 24.09
CA LEU A 1405 21.70 7.81 23.08
C LEU A 1405 22.98 7.60 22.27
N GLY A 1406 23.71 8.68 21.97
CA GLY A 1406 24.97 8.65 21.23
C GLY A 1406 26.13 8.08 22.05
N LEU A 1407 26.21 8.41 23.34
CA LEU A 1407 27.27 7.91 24.23
C LEU A 1407 27.07 6.45 24.66
N ALA A 1408 25.84 5.94 24.66
CA ALA A 1408 25.53 4.58 25.06
C ALA A 1408 26.32 3.50 24.29
N SER A 1409 26.57 3.70 23.00
CA SER A 1409 27.42 2.81 22.19
C SER A 1409 28.91 3.00 22.48
N PHE A 1410 29.34 4.23 22.77
CA PHE A 1410 30.72 4.52 23.16
C PHE A 1410 31.07 3.87 24.51
N TRP A 1411 30.20 3.97 25.52
CA TRP A 1411 30.41 3.32 26.82
C TRP A 1411 30.54 1.80 26.69
N ALA A 1412 29.73 1.20 25.81
CA ALA A 1412 29.77 -0.22 25.51
C ALA A 1412 31.09 -0.65 24.84
N ASN A 1413 31.63 0.17 23.95
CA ASN A 1413 32.92 -0.13 23.30
C ASN A 1413 34.11 0.11 24.24
N ALA A 1414 34.08 1.20 25.00
CA ALA A 1414 35.16 1.58 25.93
C ALA A 1414 35.15 0.78 27.24
N GLY A 1415 34.08 0.04 27.55
CA GLY A 1415 33.99 -0.75 28.78
C GLY A 1415 33.87 0.08 30.05
N ILE A 1416 33.16 1.22 29.98
CA ILE A 1416 32.97 2.13 31.11
C ILE A 1416 32.11 1.44 32.19
N ALA A 1417 32.71 1.13 33.34
CA ALA A 1417 32.16 0.21 34.33
C ALA A 1417 30.90 0.73 35.05
N ASP A 1418 30.83 2.02 35.33
CA ASP A 1418 29.68 2.70 35.94
C ASP A 1418 28.49 2.86 34.98
N ARG A 1419 28.69 2.61 33.68
CA ARG A 1419 27.69 2.73 32.62
C ARG A 1419 27.24 1.38 32.02
N VAL A 1420 27.59 0.25 32.64
CA VAL A 1420 27.25 -1.10 32.12
C VAL A 1420 25.76 -1.25 31.82
N MET A 1421 24.88 -0.74 32.70
CA MET A 1421 23.42 -0.79 32.48
C MET A 1421 22.92 0.19 31.41
N ASP A 1422 23.77 1.06 30.87
CA ASP A 1422 23.44 2.03 29.82
C ASP A 1422 23.98 1.62 28.44
N TYR A 1423 24.63 0.45 28.34
CA TYR A 1423 25.25 0.01 27.08
C TYR A 1423 24.21 -0.18 25.98
N GLN A 1424 24.42 0.50 24.84
CA GLN A 1424 23.75 0.20 23.59
C GLN A 1424 24.55 -0.87 22.86
N VAL A 1425 23.97 -2.06 22.73
CA VAL A 1425 24.58 -3.19 22.02
C VAL A 1425 23.72 -3.51 20.81
N TRP A 1426 24.16 -3.13 19.60
CA TRP A 1426 23.49 -3.50 18.35
C TRP A 1426 23.57 -4.99 18.13
N CYS A 1427 22.44 -5.67 18.17
CA CYS A 1427 22.40 -7.13 18.23
C CYS A 1427 21.16 -7.63 17.50
N GLY A 1428 21.34 -8.51 16.52
CA GLY A 1428 20.23 -9.19 15.84
C GLY A 1428 19.96 -10.58 16.45
N PRO A 1429 18.77 -11.17 16.19
CA PRO A 1429 18.35 -12.44 16.81
C PRO A 1429 19.20 -13.64 16.42
N ALA A 1430 19.99 -13.54 15.35
CA ALA A 1430 20.98 -14.53 14.96
C ALA A 1430 21.94 -14.93 16.09
N ILE A 1431 22.15 -14.08 17.10
CA ILE A 1431 22.97 -14.41 18.27
C ILE A 1431 22.44 -15.62 19.04
N GLY A 1432 21.11 -15.80 19.12
CA GLY A 1432 20.51 -16.93 19.82
C GLY A 1432 20.79 -18.25 19.12
N ALA A 1433 20.59 -18.28 17.79
CA ALA A 1433 20.92 -19.44 16.97
C ALA A 1433 22.43 -19.75 16.97
N PHE A 1434 23.27 -18.72 17.01
CA PHE A 1434 24.71 -18.89 17.12
C PHE A 1434 25.12 -19.48 18.47
N ASN A 1435 24.61 -18.92 19.58
CA ASN A 1435 24.92 -19.41 20.92
C ASN A 1435 24.47 -20.86 21.12
N ASP A 1436 23.31 -21.24 20.57
CA ASP A 1436 22.86 -22.63 20.55
C ASP A 1436 23.79 -23.53 19.71
N PHE A 1437 24.18 -23.07 18.52
CA PHE A 1437 25.09 -23.78 17.63
C PHE A 1437 26.48 -24.03 18.23
N ILE A 1438 27.05 -23.07 18.97
CA ILE A 1438 28.38 -23.24 19.58
C ILE A 1438 28.36 -23.88 20.95
N LYS A 1439 27.18 -24.06 21.57
CA LYS A 1439 27.04 -24.49 22.96
C LYS A 1439 27.80 -25.79 23.24
N GLY A 1440 28.61 -25.81 24.30
CA GLY A 1440 29.37 -27.01 24.68
C GLY A 1440 30.60 -27.30 23.80
N THR A 1441 30.87 -26.49 22.78
CA THR A 1441 32.01 -26.68 21.85
C THR A 1441 33.21 -25.84 22.28
N TYR A 1442 34.36 -25.99 21.61
CA TYR A 1442 35.54 -25.15 21.85
C TYR A 1442 35.33 -23.66 21.51
N LEU A 1443 34.26 -23.31 20.78
CA LEU A 1443 33.89 -21.92 20.51
C LEU A 1443 33.04 -21.29 21.61
N ASP A 1444 32.46 -22.11 22.50
CA ASP A 1444 31.71 -21.66 23.66
C ASP A 1444 32.68 -21.06 24.71
N PRO A 1445 32.57 -19.77 25.05
CA PRO A 1445 33.42 -19.17 26.08
C PRO A 1445 33.31 -19.84 27.45
N GLU A 1446 32.19 -20.49 27.77
CA GLU A 1446 32.04 -21.23 29.04
C GLU A 1446 32.86 -22.52 29.08
N VAL A 1447 33.18 -23.09 27.91
CA VAL A 1447 34.01 -24.30 27.76
C VAL A 1447 35.48 -23.95 27.56
N SER A 1448 35.78 -22.99 26.68
CA SER A 1448 37.15 -22.65 26.29
C SER A 1448 37.84 -21.69 27.25
N GLY A 1449 37.07 -20.92 28.05
CA GLY A 1449 37.59 -19.83 28.88
C GLY A 1449 38.01 -18.58 28.09
N GLU A 1450 37.86 -18.55 26.77
CA GLU A 1450 38.12 -17.37 25.93
C GLU A 1450 37.01 -17.11 24.90
N TYR A 1451 36.83 -15.85 24.50
CA TYR A 1451 35.86 -15.53 23.45
C TYR A 1451 36.31 -16.07 22.08
N PRO A 1452 35.39 -16.52 21.22
CA PRO A 1452 35.74 -17.19 19.98
C PRO A 1452 36.47 -16.25 19.00
N CYS A 1453 37.23 -16.86 18.10
CA CYS A 1453 37.92 -16.14 17.02
C CYS A 1453 36.95 -15.88 15.85
N VAL A 1454 36.93 -14.65 15.33
CA VAL A 1454 36.06 -14.27 14.20
C VAL A 1454 36.23 -15.16 12.97
N VAL A 1455 37.46 -15.59 12.69
CA VAL A 1455 37.74 -16.52 11.58
C VAL A 1455 37.06 -17.86 11.82
N GLN A 1456 37.22 -18.42 13.02
CA GLN A 1456 36.70 -19.75 13.35
C GLN A 1456 35.17 -19.78 13.34
N VAL A 1457 34.54 -18.75 13.88
CA VAL A 1457 33.07 -18.60 13.85
C VAL A 1457 32.54 -18.68 12.42
N ASN A 1458 33.09 -17.89 11.51
CA ASN A 1458 32.62 -17.83 10.13
C ASN A 1458 32.95 -19.11 9.34
N LEU A 1459 34.14 -19.70 9.55
CA LEU A 1459 34.52 -20.95 8.88
C LEU A 1459 33.67 -22.13 9.36
N GLN A 1460 33.32 -22.24 10.64
CA GLN A 1460 32.47 -23.31 11.15
C GLN A 1460 31.03 -23.19 10.65
N ILE A 1461 30.49 -21.96 10.55
CA ILE A 1461 29.16 -21.73 9.94
C ILE A 1461 29.14 -22.24 8.49
N LEU A 1462 30.15 -21.88 7.68
CA LEU A 1462 30.21 -22.32 6.28
C LEU A 1462 30.54 -23.81 6.13
N ARG A 1463 31.46 -24.37 6.94
CA ARG A 1463 31.77 -25.80 6.94
C ARG A 1463 30.54 -26.63 7.28
N GLY A 1464 29.75 -26.19 8.25
CA GLY A 1464 28.47 -26.80 8.56
C GLY A 1464 27.48 -26.69 7.39
N ALA A 1465 27.43 -25.57 6.67
CA ALA A 1465 26.59 -25.43 5.49
C ALA A 1465 27.00 -26.40 4.37
N CYS A 1466 28.31 -26.61 4.17
CA CYS A 1466 28.83 -27.63 3.27
C CYS A 1466 28.37 -29.04 3.66
N TYR A 1467 28.51 -29.37 4.95
CA TYR A 1467 28.07 -30.64 5.52
C TYR A 1467 26.57 -30.86 5.30
N LEU A 1468 25.74 -29.85 5.60
CA LEU A 1468 24.29 -29.93 5.43
C LEU A 1468 23.89 -30.10 3.95
N ARG A 1469 24.62 -29.49 3.01
CA ARG A 1469 24.38 -29.71 1.57
C ARG A 1469 24.68 -31.15 1.15
N ARG A 1470 25.77 -31.74 1.67
CA ARG A 1470 26.13 -33.15 1.44
C ARG A 1470 25.09 -34.09 2.07
N LEU A 1471 24.66 -33.80 3.30
CA LEU A 1471 23.61 -34.55 3.99
C LEU A 1471 22.28 -34.48 3.22
N ASN A 1472 21.89 -33.31 2.71
CA ASN A 1472 20.68 -33.16 1.90
C ASN A 1472 20.75 -33.93 0.56
N ALA A 1473 21.91 -34.00 -0.08
CA ALA A 1473 22.09 -34.83 -1.27
C ALA A 1473 21.85 -36.32 -0.96
N LEU A 1474 22.30 -36.78 0.21
CA LEU A 1474 22.04 -38.13 0.69
C LEU A 1474 20.55 -38.37 0.99
N ARG A 1475 19.91 -37.44 1.72
CA ARG A 1475 18.48 -37.50 2.08
C ARG A 1475 17.55 -37.58 0.87
N ASN A 1476 17.90 -36.88 -0.21
CA ASN A 1476 17.05 -36.80 -1.39
C ASN A 1476 17.29 -37.96 -2.38
N ASP A 1477 18.27 -38.82 -2.13
CA ASP A 1477 18.53 -39.95 -3.01
C ASP A 1477 17.61 -41.14 -2.67
N PRO A 1478 16.71 -41.57 -3.58
CA PRO A 1478 15.77 -42.64 -3.31
C PRO A 1478 16.43 -44.02 -3.09
N ARG A 1479 17.74 -44.15 -3.34
CA ARG A 1479 18.51 -45.38 -3.10
C ARG A 1479 18.95 -45.54 -1.64
N ILE A 1480 18.82 -44.49 -0.83
CA ILE A 1480 19.25 -44.46 0.57
C ILE A 1480 18.05 -44.05 1.44
N ASP A 1481 17.60 -44.97 2.27
CA ASP A 1481 16.56 -44.76 3.27
C ASP A 1481 17.23 -44.59 4.64
N LEU A 1482 17.40 -43.35 5.07
CA LEU A 1482 18.01 -42.97 6.35
C LEU A 1482 17.16 -41.96 7.08
N GLU A 1483 16.85 -42.25 8.35
CA GLU A 1483 16.36 -41.24 9.29
C GLU A 1483 17.51 -40.31 9.67
N THR A 1484 17.53 -39.12 9.07
CA THR A 1484 18.60 -38.13 9.23
C THR A 1484 18.27 -37.07 10.28
N GLU A 1485 17.14 -37.21 10.98
CA GLU A 1485 16.77 -36.36 12.13
C GLU A 1485 17.38 -36.86 13.44
N ASP A 1486 18.22 -37.90 13.39
CA ASP A 1486 19.01 -38.38 14.52
C ASP A 1486 20.05 -37.31 14.96
N ALA A 1487 20.22 -37.16 16.27
CA ALA A 1487 21.27 -36.35 16.89
C ALA A 1487 22.67 -36.67 16.32
N ALA A 1488 22.89 -37.91 15.86
CA ALA A 1488 24.11 -38.32 15.16
C ALA A 1488 24.48 -37.41 13.97
N PHE A 1489 23.51 -36.84 13.24
CA PHE A 1489 23.77 -36.00 12.06
C PHE A 1489 23.85 -34.50 12.36
N VAL A 1490 23.74 -34.07 13.62
CA VAL A 1490 23.91 -32.65 13.98
C VAL A 1490 25.37 -32.27 13.78
N TYR A 1491 25.62 -31.21 13.00
CA TYR A 1491 26.96 -30.65 12.82
C TYR A 1491 27.40 -29.87 14.05
N GLU A 1492 28.54 -30.23 14.62
CA GLU A 1492 29.14 -29.58 15.78
C GLU A 1492 30.58 -29.15 15.48
N PRO A 1493 31.01 -27.95 15.93
CA PRO A 1493 32.41 -27.51 15.89
C PRO A 1493 33.32 -28.39 16.76
N THR A 1494 33.96 -29.41 16.20
CA THR A 1494 34.83 -30.35 16.94
C THR A 1494 36.27 -29.87 17.15
N GLY A 1495 36.72 -28.83 16.45
CA GLY A 1495 38.06 -28.24 16.58
C GLY A 1495 38.30 -27.08 15.60
N SER A 1496 39.39 -26.32 15.78
CA SER A 1496 39.72 -25.17 14.94
C SER A 1496 40.11 -25.56 13.50
N LEU A 1497 39.64 -24.79 12.52
CA LEU A 1497 39.91 -24.91 11.08
C LEU A 1497 41.14 -24.15 10.60
#